data_AF-A0A835MN84-F1
#
_entry.id   AF-A0A835MN84-F1
#
_cell.length_a   1.000
_cell.length_b   1.000
_cell.length_c   1.000
_cell.angle_alpha   90.00
_cell.angle_beta   90.00
_cell.angle_gamma   90.00
#
_symmetry.space_group_name_H-M   'P 1'
#
loop_
_entity.id
_entity.type
_entity.pdbx_description
1 polymer ?
#
loop_
_entity_poly.entity_id
_entity_poly.type
_entity_poly.pdbx_seq_one_letter_code
_entity_poly.pdbx_strand_id
1 'polypeptide(L)'
;MGSVSKAFIPPRMYVSYMVLYLSKRHGGKLSSHFLVNVNLQTQCRQAYIQDFTSALHSIVWHAGFHLLPHHLVSYGFPKIRKLIGTRYFNKGYAAYAGHLNSSFQTARDSEGHGTHTLSTAAGNFVPGANVLGYGNGTAKGGSPHARAAAYKVCWPPINGSNECFDADILAAFDVAISDGVDVLSVSLGGDPAEFSDDAIAIGSFHAVAKGITVVASAGNSGPSPGTVSNVAPWLITVGASTMDRSFTIYVALGNRKHLKGASLSVKTLPAEKFYPLISAADAKIADQSEEDALLCKPGALDPKKVKGKILVCLRGENGRVDKGHQALLAGAVGMILANDENSGNEIIADTHVLPAAHINFTDGEAVFSYLNFTKEPMAFLSNVRTELATKPAPFMASFSSRGPNIIEESILKPDITAPGVSVIAAFTQATGPSDAEYDKRRTPFNTQSGTSMSCPHVSGVVGLLKTLHPDWSPAAIRSAMMTTATTRDNNGEPILDSTNTRATPFADGAGHVQPNRAADPGLIYDLTVNDFLNFLCNRGYTKKNIQLFSDKTYTCSKSFSLADFNYPSITVTNLNDSITVTRRVKNVGSPGTYNVHIRAPPGVTVSVAPSILKFQKLGEEKTFKVTFKLAPRAVITDYVFGMLTWGDGKHFVRSPLVSYIVYMGETSFSPLSSTGESSLSELDVQKMTKSHFDLLGSYLESKENAQDVLIYSYTKCINGFATYLDEAQVTSLKANGAPTLSSLQKKANFGERVIIANLDTGRKLIGARYFNKGFASTSPTPIPTEWNTAYDTEGHGSHSLSTAGGSFVPGASIFDILVAFDAAIGDGVDVISMSLGLSQPVEFLQDGMAIGSFHAVKKGIPVVASAGNGGPVAGSIAHGAPWLFTIGASTLDREFSATVALGNKKLFKGSSVASKSLLAGKFYPLINVAEARLPTAQPADAQVAGKIIVCIRGINSRVVKGHEAELAGAVGMILANDEESGSELLSDPHVLPAAHLTYTNDQAVMNYIKSTKYEQFLLHPDVTAPGVDVIAAYTEVVGPSELPFDKRRTPYITMSGTSMSCPHVPGIVGLFRAIHPDWSPTAIKSAIMTTAKTKSNSKKRILDVDGQLATPFAYGARHVNPNLAANPGLVYDTNVIDYLNFLCAHGYNSTFILEFSGVPYKCPEKASLAEFNYPSISVPDLNGPVTITRRVKNVEAPGTYTVKVKAPPKVSVVVEPSSLEFKKAGEEKKFMVTFKPVMNGMLKDYTFGHLTWSDSNGHHVKSPLVVKHA
;
A
#
# COMPACT_ATOMS: atom_id res chain seq x y z
N MET A 1 42.67 15.43 37.37
CA MET A 1 43.22 16.63 38.04
C MET A 1 42.11 17.67 37.98
N GLY A 2 41.65 18.35 39.03
CA GLY A 2 42.33 18.91 40.21
C GLY A 2 42.42 20.43 40.01
N SER A 3 42.09 21.35 40.93
CA SER A 3 41.77 21.30 42.38
C SER A 3 40.83 22.48 42.74
N VAL A 4 39.75 22.35 43.51
CA VAL A 4 39.63 22.26 45.00
C VAL A 4 40.00 23.53 45.79
N SER A 5 38.97 24.20 46.32
CA SER A 5 38.85 24.75 47.69
C SER A 5 37.36 24.60 48.09
N LYS A 6 36.91 24.19 49.30
CA LYS A 6 37.28 24.40 50.72
C LYS A 6 36.92 25.80 51.26
N ALA A 7 36.30 25.95 52.44
CA ALA A 7 35.58 25.02 53.35
C ALA A 7 34.92 25.82 54.50
N PHE A 8 33.94 25.24 55.24
CA PHE A 8 34.01 25.12 56.72
C PHE A 8 32.95 24.15 57.31
N ILE A 9 33.26 23.55 58.47
CA ILE A 9 32.54 22.51 59.25
C ILE A 9 33.11 22.53 60.70
N PRO A 10 32.37 22.20 61.79
CA PRO A 10 31.71 20.90 62.08
C PRO A 10 30.31 21.10 62.74
N PRO A 11 29.71 20.24 63.61
CA PRO A 11 29.97 18.84 64.01
C PRO A 11 28.73 17.90 63.86
N ARG A 12 28.78 16.55 63.89
CA ARG A 12 29.78 15.43 63.95
C ARG A 12 28.97 14.17 63.47
N MET A 13 29.34 12.89 63.37
CA MET A 13 30.45 11.92 63.64
C MET A 13 30.05 10.65 62.81
N TYR A 14 30.72 9.49 62.63
CA TYR A 14 32.08 8.87 62.65
C TYR A 14 31.84 7.37 62.26
N VAL A 15 32.76 6.45 61.90
CA VAL A 15 34.17 6.36 61.42
C VAL A 15 34.36 4.85 61.10
N SER A 16 34.99 4.33 60.04
CA SER A 16 35.47 4.85 58.74
C SER A 16 35.28 3.72 57.67
N TYR A 17 36.19 3.12 56.89
CA TYR A 17 37.63 3.24 56.56
C TYR A 17 37.90 2.66 55.15
N MET A 18 39.07 2.96 54.56
CA MET A 18 39.50 2.65 53.17
C MET A 18 41.01 2.92 53.04
N VAL A 19 41.75 2.41 52.02
CA VAL A 19 42.93 3.03 51.33
C VAL A 19 43.53 2.11 50.21
N LEU A 20 44.52 2.59 49.43
CA LEU A 20 44.96 2.13 48.10
C LEU A 20 46.45 1.64 47.99
N TYR A 21 46.87 1.25 46.77
CA TYR A 21 48.06 1.76 45.98
C TYR A 21 49.17 0.80 45.48
N LEU A 22 49.72 1.16 44.30
CA LEU A 22 51.08 0.97 43.72
C LEU A 22 51.44 -0.28 42.85
N SER A 23 52.63 -0.25 42.24
CA SER A 23 52.95 -0.96 40.97
C SER A 23 54.41 -1.43 40.78
N LYS A 24 54.59 -2.42 39.89
CA LYS A 24 55.79 -2.82 39.10
C LYS A 24 57.01 -3.48 39.79
N ARG A 25 57.46 -4.55 39.09
CA ARG A 25 58.82 -5.07 38.84
C ARG A 25 59.42 -6.23 39.68
N HIS A 26 59.74 -7.30 38.93
CA HIS A 26 60.80 -8.33 39.07
C HIS A 26 60.78 -9.40 40.18
N GLY A 27 60.78 -10.67 39.74
CA GLY A 27 61.64 -11.73 40.29
C GLY A 27 60.97 -13.04 40.73
N GLY A 28 60.82 -14.05 39.86
CA GLY A 28 60.22 -15.34 40.24
C GLY A 28 60.14 -16.40 39.12
N LYS A 29 61.30 -16.99 38.77
CA LYS A 29 61.55 -18.00 37.72
C LYS A 29 60.54 -19.19 37.60
N LEU A 30 60.31 -19.61 36.33
CA LEU A 30 60.08 -20.99 35.82
C LEU A 30 58.81 -21.75 36.31
N SER A 31 58.06 -22.53 35.52
CA SER A 31 57.98 -22.81 34.06
C SER A 31 56.63 -23.54 33.77
N SER A 32 56.23 -24.11 32.62
CA SER A 32 56.86 -24.34 31.29
C SER A 32 55.80 -24.59 30.18
N HIS A 33 55.99 -23.97 29.01
CA HIS A 33 55.81 -24.50 27.63
C HIS A 33 54.71 -25.53 27.29
N PHE A 34 53.71 -25.09 26.49
CA PHE A 34 53.41 -25.44 25.07
C PHE A 34 51.94 -25.01 24.79
N LEU A 35 51.59 -24.04 23.93
CA LEU A 35 51.75 -23.85 22.47
C LEU A 35 50.78 -24.65 21.59
N VAL A 36 50.06 -23.91 20.71
CA VAL A 36 49.58 -24.28 19.35
C VAL A 36 48.36 -25.22 19.24
N ASN A 37 47.47 -25.15 18.21
CA ASN A 37 46.91 -24.07 17.35
C ASN A 37 45.81 -24.67 16.40
N VAL A 38 45.09 -23.83 15.63
CA VAL A 38 44.41 -24.12 14.33
C VAL A 38 43.06 -24.92 14.26
N ASN A 39 42.10 -24.32 13.51
CA ASN A 39 40.92 -24.87 12.77
C ASN A 39 39.68 -25.46 13.50
N LEU A 40 38.44 -25.13 13.09
CA LEU A 40 37.65 -25.63 11.93
C LEU A 40 37.59 -27.18 11.89
N GLN A 41 36.45 -27.87 11.70
CA GLN A 41 35.32 -27.55 10.80
C GLN A 41 34.07 -28.47 11.03
N THR A 42 32.90 -28.07 10.50
CA THR A 42 31.76 -28.92 10.00
C THR A 42 31.00 -29.96 10.86
N GLN A 43 29.68 -29.72 10.97
CA GLN A 43 28.53 -30.57 10.57
C GLN A 43 27.89 -31.70 11.43
N CYS A 44 26.55 -31.62 11.49
CA CYS A 44 25.53 -32.67 11.27
C CYS A 44 25.01 -33.64 12.37
N ARG A 45 23.75 -33.37 12.76
CA ARG A 45 22.57 -34.27 12.87
C ARG A 45 22.57 -35.53 13.76
N GLN A 46 21.65 -35.48 14.74
CA GLN A 46 20.55 -36.45 15.03
C GLN A 46 20.82 -37.97 15.03
N ALA A 47 20.60 -38.61 16.19
CA ALA A 47 19.95 -39.93 16.26
C ALA A 47 19.22 -40.18 17.62
N TYR A 48 18.32 -41.15 17.61
CA TYR A 48 17.24 -41.47 18.55
C TYR A 48 17.61 -42.00 19.95
N ILE A 49 16.82 -41.59 20.96
CA ILE A 49 15.96 -42.41 21.86
C ILE A 49 16.27 -43.92 21.97
N GLN A 50 16.42 -44.46 23.21
CA GLN A 50 15.63 -45.59 23.74
C GLN A 50 15.88 -45.90 25.26
N ASP A 51 14.79 -46.29 25.95
CA ASP A 51 14.65 -47.41 26.92
C ASP A 51 15.41 -47.49 28.28
N PHE A 52 14.88 -48.13 29.35
CA PHE A 52 13.47 -48.36 29.77
C PHE A 52 13.39 -48.81 31.26
N THR A 53 12.41 -48.30 32.01
CA THR A 53 11.70 -48.93 33.18
C THR A 53 12.36 -49.45 34.48
N SER A 54 11.55 -49.33 35.55
CA SER A 54 11.36 -50.25 36.69
C SER A 54 12.27 -50.17 37.94
N ALA A 55 11.80 -50.48 39.16
CA ALA A 55 10.45 -50.41 39.75
C ALA A 55 10.52 -50.70 41.28
N LEU A 56 9.69 -50.02 42.10
CA LEU A 56 8.95 -50.60 43.26
C LEU A 56 8.03 -49.55 43.93
N HIS A 57 7.16 -49.98 44.85
CA HIS A 57 5.89 -49.32 45.18
C HIS A 57 5.67 -49.00 46.68
N SER A 58 4.88 -47.95 46.92
CA SER A 58 3.96 -47.74 48.06
C SER A 58 4.53 -47.33 49.45
N ILE A 59 4.11 -46.17 49.99
CA ILE A 59 3.01 -46.07 50.98
C ILE A 59 2.64 -44.59 51.30
N VAL A 60 1.33 -44.28 51.20
CA VAL A 60 0.54 -43.19 51.82
C VAL A 60 0.86 -41.69 51.56
N TRP A 61 -0.23 -40.93 51.32
CA TRP A 61 -0.32 -39.47 51.18
C TRP A 61 -0.06 -38.67 52.47
N HIS A 62 0.65 -37.53 52.38
CA HIS A 62 0.07 -36.17 52.50
C HIS A 62 1.12 -35.05 52.29
N ALA A 63 0.64 -33.82 52.00
CA ALA A 63 1.39 -32.56 52.00
C ALA A 63 2.70 -32.51 51.18
N GLY A 64 2.63 -32.01 49.94
CA GLY A 64 3.79 -31.88 49.05
C GLY A 64 4.59 -30.59 49.20
N PHE A 65 5.89 -30.68 48.89
CA PHE A 65 6.75 -29.56 48.47
C PHE A 65 7.80 -30.11 47.49
N HIS A 66 7.78 -29.67 46.22
CA HIS A 66 8.83 -30.02 45.25
C HIS A 66 9.99 -29.02 45.33
N LEU A 67 11.21 -29.53 45.18
CA LEU A 67 12.46 -28.77 45.30
C LEU A 67 13.11 -28.54 43.92
N LEU A 68 13.49 -27.28 43.68
CA LEU A 68 14.66 -26.84 42.88
C LEU A 68 14.60 -27.06 41.34
N PRO A 69 15.48 -26.40 40.56
CA PRO A 69 16.05 -25.05 40.74
C PRO A 69 15.96 -24.16 39.45
N HIS A 70 16.12 -22.84 39.60
CA HIS A 70 17.02 -22.00 38.78
C HIS A 70 17.10 -20.58 39.38
N HIS A 71 18.06 -19.76 38.95
CA HIS A 71 18.53 -18.57 39.69
C HIS A 71 17.50 -17.42 39.78
N LEU A 72 16.97 -17.19 40.98
CA LEU A 72 16.27 -15.95 41.36
C LEU A 72 17.27 -14.95 41.97
N VAL A 73 17.62 -13.89 41.24
CA VAL A 73 18.34 -12.73 41.81
C VAL A 73 17.34 -11.81 42.49
N SER A 74 16.97 -12.17 43.72
CA SER A 74 16.10 -11.35 44.57
C SER A 74 16.86 -10.16 45.17
N TYR A 75 16.84 -9.03 44.48
CA TYR A 75 17.09 -7.74 45.16
C TYR A 75 15.86 -7.42 46.02
N GLY A 76 16.02 -7.57 47.33
CA GLY A 76 14.95 -7.43 48.31
C GLY A 76 14.42 -5.99 48.42
N PHE A 77 13.47 -5.64 47.56
CA PHE A 77 12.58 -4.50 47.82
C PHE A 77 11.79 -4.75 49.12
N PRO A 78 11.36 -3.69 49.84
CA PRO A 78 10.38 -3.82 50.92
C PRO A 78 9.12 -4.55 50.44
N LYS A 79 8.31 -5.10 51.35
CA LYS A 79 7.06 -5.83 51.01
C LYS A 79 5.97 -4.91 50.42
N ILE A 80 6.18 -4.47 49.18
CA ILE A 80 5.25 -3.68 48.36
C ILE A 80 4.03 -4.55 48.07
N ARG A 81 2.90 -4.23 48.70
CA ARG A 81 1.63 -4.97 48.52
C ARG A 81 0.86 -4.56 47.25
N LYS A 82 1.44 -3.71 46.40
CA LYS A 82 0.75 -3.10 45.24
C LYS A 82 1.27 -3.66 43.92
N LEU A 83 2.50 -3.31 43.55
CA LEU A 83 3.25 -3.97 42.48
C LEU A 83 3.91 -5.22 43.09
N ILE A 84 3.37 -6.40 42.78
CA ILE A 84 3.74 -7.68 43.41
C ILE A 84 4.65 -8.56 42.55
N GLY A 85 4.74 -8.28 41.24
CA GLY A 85 5.60 -8.98 40.30
C GLY A 85 6.17 -8.02 39.25
N THR A 86 7.44 -8.22 38.89
CA THR A 86 8.12 -7.46 37.84
C THR A 86 9.06 -8.38 37.06
N ARG A 87 8.86 -8.52 35.75
CA ARG A 87 9.65 -9.37 34.86
C ARG A 87 9.97 -8.64 33.57
N TYR A 88 10.98 -9.12 32.84
CA TYR A 88 11.35 -8.59 31.53
C TYR A 88 11.78 -9.72 30.58
N PHE A 89 11.58 -9.51 29.29
CA PHE A 89 11.79 -10.46 28.22
C PHE A 89 12.47 -9.73 27.07
N ASN A 90 13.73 -10.06 26.78
CA ASN A 90 14.55 -9.39 25.76
C ASN A 90 15.37 -10.39 24.92
N LYS A 91 14.94 -11.65 24.83
CA LYS A 91 15.62 -12.71 24.08
C LYS A 91 15.31 -12.61 22.59
N GLY A 92 14.07 -12.25 22.23
CA GLY A 92 13.70 -11.94 20.84
C GLY A 92 14.48 -10.74 20.34
N TYR A 93 14.46 -9.64 21.11
CA TYR A 93 15.27 -8.45 20.82
C TYR A 93 16.77 -8.80 20.67
N ALA A 94 17.35 -9.53 21.63
CA ALA A 94 18.78 -9.83 21.62
C ALA A 94 19.21 -10.80 20.52
N ALA A 95 18.30 -11.64 20.01
CA ALA A 95 18.56 -12.50 18.85
C ALA A 95 18.61 -11.70 17.52
N TYR A 96 17.90 -10.58 17.44
CA TYR A 96 17.84 -9.74 16.24
C TYR A 96 18.89 -8.60 16.25
N ALA A 97 18.97 -7.83 17.34
CA ALA A 97 19.81 -6.63 17.46
C ALA A 97 21.06 -6.80 18.36
N GLY A 98 21.28 -7.99 18.90
CA GLY A 98 22.35 -8.25 19.86
C GLY A 98 22.03 -7.78 21.29
N HIS A 99 22.94 -8.06 22.22
CA HIS A 99 22.68 -7.85 23.65
C HIS A 99 22.57 -6.37 24.03
N LEU A 100 21.40 -6.01 24.60
CA LEU A 100 21.21 -4.74 25.31
C LEU A 100 22.23 -4.59 26.45
N ASN A 101 22.64 -3.33 26.68
CA ASN A 101 23.48 -2.94 27.82
C ASN A 101 22.87 -3.42 29.14
N SER A 102 23.72 -3.81 30.10
CA SER A 102 23.32 -4.26 31.44
C SER A 102 22.36 -3.32 32.17
N SER A 103 22.39 -2.01 31.87
CA SER A 103 21.42 -1.02 32.36
C SER A 103 19.96 -1.31 31.99
N PHE A 104 19.71 -2.04 30.90
CA PHE A 104 18.39 -2.45 30.44
C PHE A 104 17.99 -3.87 30.91
N GLN A 105 18.86 -4.61 31.59
CA GLN A 105 18.58 -5.97 32.09
C GLN A 105 17.72 -5.93 33.36
N THR A 106 16.58 -5.26 33.27
CA THR A 106 15.69 -4.92 34.38
C THR A 106 14.26 -4.67 33.88
N ALA A 107 13.28 -4.99 34.72
CA ALA A 107 11.88 -4.66 34.51
C ALA A 107 11.55 -3.17 34.80
N ARG A 108 12.56 -2.34 35.12
CA ARG A 108 12.38 -0.89 35.24
C ARG A 108 11.94 -0.29 33.90
N ASP A 109 10.88 0.50 33.96
CA ASP A 109 10.46 1.37 32.87
C ASP A 109 11.39 2.59 32.76
N SER A 110 11.90 2.83 31.56
CA SER A 110 12.85 3.89 31.22
C SER A 110 12.29 4.92 30.22
N GLU A 111 11.10 4.67 29.67
CA GLU A 111 10.44 5.51 28.67
C GLU A 111 9.16 6.11 29.28
N GLY A 112 8.27 5.31 29.89
CA GLY A 112 7.17 5.81 30.73
C GLY A 112 5.78 5.32 30.36
N HIS A 113 5.55 4.81 29.15
CA HIS A 113 4.29 4.22 28.68
C HIS A 113 3.85 3.06 29.56
N GLY A 114 4.78 2.19 29.95
CA GLY A 114 4.51 1.08 30.88
C GLY A 114 4.03 1.55 32.26
N THR A 115 4.62 2.64 32.78
CA THR A 115 4.20 3.29 34.04
C THR A 115 2.83 3.97 33.88
N HIS A 116 2.61 4.64 32.75
CA HIS A 116 1.39 5.39 32.43
C HIS A 116 0.18 4.46 32.27
N THR A 117 0.32 3.41 31.47
CA THR A 117 -0.72 2.40 31.23
C THR A 117 -1.04 1.59 32.49
N LEU A 118 -0.02 1.07 33.20
CA LEU A 118 -0.24 0.28 34.42
C LEU A 118 -0.87 1.11 35.55
N SER A 119 -0.53 2.40 35.66
CA SER A 119 -1.18 3.30 36.62
C SER A 119 -2.57 3.77 36.18
N THR A 120 -2.86 3.80 34.88
CA THR A 120 -4.23 4.01 34.36
C THR A 120 -5.14 2.82 34.66
N ALA A 121 -4.64 1.58 34.55
CA ALA A 121 -5.41 0.38 34.88
C ALA A 121 -5.57 0.20 36.40
N ALA A 122 -4.45 0.26 37.14
CA ALA A 122 -4.39 -0.17 38.53
C ALA A 122 -3.62 0.80 39.45
N GLY A 123 -3.47 2.08 39.11
CA GLY A 123 -2.85 3.07 39.99
C GLY A 123 -3.62 3.24 41.32
N ASN A 124 -2.90 3.33 42.44
CA ASN A 124 -3.51 3.69 43.72
C ASN A 124 -3.97 5.17 43.72
N PHE A 125 -4.79 5.57 44.69
CA PHE A 125 -5.11 6.97 44.92
C PHE A 125 -3.86 7.78 45.29
N VAL A 126 -3.57 8.84 44.53
CA VAL A 126 -2.49 9.80 44.78
C VAL A 126 -3.03 11.24 44.68
N PRO A 127 -3.19 11.97 45.81
CA PRO A 127 -3.66 13.35 45.80
C PRO A 127 -2.56 14.33 45.35
N GLY A 128 -2.96 15.47 44.80
CA GLY A 128 -2.04 16.47 44.25
C GLY A 128 -1.42 16.08 42.91
N ALA A 129 -1.93 15.04 42.25
CA ALA A 129 -1.48 14.60 40.95
C ALA A 129 -1.83 15.66 39.89
N ASN A 130 -0.82 16.11 39.15
CA ASN A 130 -0.92 17.19 38.18
C ASN A 130 0.20 17.02 37.12
N VAL A 131 0.01 17.57 35.92
CA VAL A 131 1.05 17.64 34.89
C VAL A 131 1.54 19.07 34.81
N LEU A 132 2.71 19.32 35.41
CA LEU A 132 3.39 20.61 35.45
C LEU A 132 2.51 21.77 35.99
N GLY A 133 1.61 21.49 36.92
CA GLY A 133 0.62 22.40 37.51
C GLY A 133 -0.80 22.26 36.98
N TYR A 134 -0.98 21.67 35.79
CA TYR A 134 -2.28 21.51 35.14
C TYR A 134 -2.97 20.20 35.51
N GLY A 135 -4.32 20.17 35.45
CA GLY A 135 -5.10 18.97 35.73
C GLY A 135 -5.04 18.48 37.18
N ASN A 136 -4.72 19.37 38.13
CA ASN A 136 -4.51 19.05 39.54
C ASN A 136 -5.73 18.36 40.17
N GLY A 137 -5.52 17.20 40.81
CA GLY A 137 -6.56 16.44 41.50
C GLY A 137 -6.00 15.20 42.19
N THR A 138 -6.80 14.13 42.25
CA THR A 138 -6.37 12.82 42.75
C THR A 138 -6.32 11.83 41.58
N ALA A 139 -5.13 11.39 41.20
CA ALA A 139 -4.98 10.32 40.23
C ALA A 139 -5.30 8.96 40.88
N LYS A 140 -5.94 8.08 40.13
CA LYS A 140 -6.22 6.68 40.49
C LYS A 140 -6.58 5.89 39.24
N GLY A 141 -6.20 4.62 39.17
CA GLY A 141 -6.56 3.76 38.04
C GLY A 141 -8.01 3.28 38.08
N GLY A 142 -8.45 2.57 37.06
CA GLY A 142 -9.80 1.97 37.02
C GLY A 142 -10.06 1.02 38.21
N SER A 143 -9.06 0.23 38.62
CA SER A 143 -9.09 -0.64 39.80
C SER A 143 -8.02 -0.25 40.85
N PRO A 144 -8.29 0.73 41.74
CA PRO A 144 -7.27 1.29 42.65
C PRO A 144 -6.69 0.31 43.68
N HIS A 145 -7.44 -0.73 44.06
CA HIS A 145 -7.03 -1.72 45.07
C HIS A 145 -6.53 -3.05 44.49
N ALA A 146 -6.62 -3.26 43.18
CA ALA A 146 -6.07 -4.45 42.53
C ALA A 146 -4.55 -4.59 42.75
N ARG A 147 -4.03 -5.81 42.68
CA ARG A 147 -2.58 -6.03 42.57
C ARG A 147 -2.13 -5.67 41.16
N ALA A 148 -0.87 -5.33 41.01
CA ALA A 148 -0.24 -5.04 39.73
C ALA A 148 0.97 -5.96 39.52
N ALA A 149 1.16 -6.42 38.29
CA ALA A 149 2.37 -7.08 37.84
C ALA A 149 2.81 -6.47 36.50
N ALA A 150 4.12 -6.33 36.28
CA ALA A 150 4.69 -5.72 35.09
C ALA A 150 5.54 -6.72 34.31
N TYR A 151 5.28 -6.86 33.01
CA TYR A 151 5.98 -7.77 32.11
C TYR A 151 6.54 -6.95 30.94
N LYS A 152 7.82 -6.58 31.00
CA LYS A 152 8.46 -5.69 30.02
C LYS A 152 8.91 -6.46 28.79
N VAL A 153 8.32 -6.15 27.63
CA VAL A 153 8.58 -6.80 26.32
C VAL A 153 9.06 -5.83 25.24
N CYS A 154 9.09 -4.53 25.55
CA CYS A 154 9.47 -3.46 24.64
C CYS A 154 10.77 -2.78 25.09
N TRP A 155 11.54 -2.35 24.10
CA TRP A 155 12.97 -2.02 24.15
C TRP A 155 13.28 -0.87 23.17
N PRO A 156 14.47 -0.24 23.25
CA PRO A 156 14.81 0.88 22.36
C PRO A 156 14.72 0.50 20.87
N PRO A 157 14.16 1.35 20.00
CA PRO A 157 13.97 1.03 18.58
C PRO A 157 15.29 0.85 17.83
N ILE A 158 15.27 0.02 16.79
CA ILE A 158 16.41 -0.36 15.95
C ILE A 158 16.21 0.26 14.57
N ASN A 159 17.15 1.10 14.12
CA ASN A 159 17.07 1.81 12.83
C ASN A 159 15.75 2.61 12.61
N GLY A 160 15.07 2.99 13.70
CA GLY A 160 13.77 3.68 13.66
C GLY A 160 12.54 2.77 13.64
N SER A 161 12.67 1.46 13.84
CA SER A 161 11.57 0.51 13.89
C SER A 161 11.72 -0.56 14.99
N ASN A 162 10.67 -1.37 15.20
CA ASN A 162 10.58 -2.52 16.09
C ASN A 162 11.10 -2.32 17.53
N GLU A 163 10.21 -1.86 18.42
CA GLU A 163 10.47 -1.75 19.87
C GLU A 163 10.12 -3.04 20.63
N CYS A 164 9.10 -3.79 20.20
CA CYS A 164 8.59 -4.98 20.87
C CYS A 164 8.68 -6.19 19.93
N PHE A 165 9.16 -7.34 20.41
CA PHE A 165 9.38 -8.54 19.59
C PHE A 165 8.42 -9.67 19.98
N ASP A 166 7.83 -10.36 18.99
CA ASP A 166 6.84 -11.42 19.17
C ASP A 166 7.26 -12.54 20.13
N ALA A 167 8.52 -12.97 20.05
CA ALA A 167 9.07 -13.99 20.94
C ALA A 167 9.14 -13.53 22.42
N ASP A 168 9.36 -12.23 22.65
CA ASP A 168 9.34 -11.65 24.00
C ASP A 168 7.90 -11.37 24.48
N ILE A 169 6.98 -11.04 23.57
CA ILE A 169 5.53 -10.92 23.83
C ILE A 169 4.95 -12.28 24.24
N LEU A 170 5.19 -13.35 23.49
CA LEU A 170 4.71 -14.70 23.79
C LEU A 170 5.29 -15.23 25.11
N ALA A 171 6.59 -14.99 25.37
CA ALA A 171 7.22 -15.36 26.64
C ALA A 171 6.61 -14.61 27.84
N ALA A 172 6.20 -13.36 27.66
CA ALA A 172 5.48 -12.62 28.69
C ALA A 172 4.04 -13.14 28.90
N PHE A 173 3.32 -13.50 27.83
CA PHE A 173 2.01 -14.14 27.95
C PHE A 173 2.10 -15.44 28.75
N ASP A 174 2.98 -16.37 28.37
CA ASP A 174 3.14 -17.67 29.04
C ASP A 174 3.47 -17.50 30.54
N VAL A 175 4.43 -16.64 30.87
CA VAL A 175 4.81 -16.41 32.27
C VAL A 175 3.75 -15.64 33.05
N ALA A 176 3.03 -14.69 32.46
CA ALA A 176 1.94 -14.00 33.15
C ALA A 176 0.73 -14.92 33.39
N ILE A 177 0.45 -15.83 32.46
CA ILE A 177 -0.52 -16.91 32.60
C ILE A 177 -0.09 -17.85 33.74
N SER A 178 1.20 -18.23 33.82
CA SER A 178 1.74 -19.07 34.90
C SER A 178 1.82 -18.37 36.26
N ASP A 179 1.95 -17.03 36.29
CA ASP A 179 1.88 -16.22 37.51
C ASP A 179 0.43 -16.02 38.01
N GLY A 180 -0.57 -16.43 37.22
CA GLY A 180 -1.98 -16.45 37.62
C GLY A 180 -2.66 -15.08 37.64
N VAL A 181 -2.36 -14.20 36.67
CA VAL A 181 -3.01 -12.88 36.57
C VAL A 181 -4.49 -12.99 36.14
N ASP A 182 -5.38 -12.18 36.72
CA ASP A 182 -6.81 -12.17 36.35
C ASP A 182 -7.09 -11.48 35.00
N VAL A 183 -6.26 -10.48 34.67
CA VAL A 183 -6.45 -9.54 33.56
C VAL A 183 -5.10 -9.20 32.92
N LEU A 184 -5.04 -9.14 31.59
CA LEU A 184 -3.91 -8.63 30.81
C LEU A 184 -4.30 -7.36 30.05
N SER A 185 -3.49 -6.31 30.20
CA SER A 185 -3.65 -5.02 29.54
C SER A 185 -2.54 -4.86 28.50
N VAL A 186 -2.87 -5.07 27.22
CA VAL A 186 -1.91 -5.16 26.12
C VAL A 186 -2.03 -3.90 25.25
N SER A 187 -1.30 -2.86 25.64
CA SER A 187 -1.32 -1.54 24.98
C SER A 187 -0.38 -1.47 23.76
N LEU A 188 -0.26 -2.59 23.05
CA LEU A 188 0.65 -2.88 21.93
C LEU A 188 -0.14 -3.41 20.72
N GLY A 189 0.49 -3.47 19.54
CA GLY A 189 -0.06 -4.11 18.33
C GLY A 189 0.81 -3.80 17.10
N GLY A 190 0.87 -4.75 16.15
CA GLY A 190 1.44 -4.54 14.82
C GLY A 190 0.37 -4.21 13.78
N ASP A 191 0.66 -4.46 12.51
CA ASP A 191 -0.39 -4.51 11.48
C ASP A 191 -1.25 -5.79 11.65
N PRO A 192 -2.55 -5.76 11.31
CA PRO A 192 -3.43 -6.93 11.47
C PRO A 192 -3.01 -8.08 10.53
N ALA A 193 -2.73 -9.25 11.12
CA ALA A 193 -2.34 -10.47 10.42
C ALA A 193 -3.34 -11.63 10.67
N GLU A 194 -3.15 -12.77 9.99
CA GLU A 194 -3.89 -13.99 10.33
C GLU A 194 -3.60 -14.43 11.77
N PHE A 195 -4.58 -15.02 12.45
CA PHE A 195 -4.47 -15.31 13.88
C PHE A 195 -3.37 -16.32 14.21
N SER A 196 -2.94 -17.16 13.26
CA SER A 196 -1.79 -18.09 13.39
C SER A 196 -0.43 -17.41 13.34
N ASP A 197 -0.39 -16.15 12.90
CA ASP A 197 0.82 -15.40 12.59
C ASP A 197 0.96 -14.16 13.51
N ASP A 198 -0.12 -13.82 14.23
CA ASP A 198 -0.18 -12.78 15.28
C ASP A 198 0.14 -13.36 16.68
N ALA A 199 1.27 -12.91 17.26
CA ALA A 199 1.73 -13.28 18.58
C ALA A 199 0.80 -12.86 19.73
N ILE A 200 0.11 -11.72 19.59
CA ILE A 200 -0.90 -11.26 20.55
C ILE A 200 -2.16 -12.12 20.42
N ALA A 201 -2.60 -12.47 19.21
CA ALA A 201 -3.71 -13.39 19.00
C ALA A 201 -3.45 -14.75 19.67
N ILE A 202 -2.30 -15.38 19.41
CA ILE A 202 -1.93 -16.67 20.02
C ILE A 202 -1.84 -16.56 21.54
N GLY A 203 -1.03 -15.63 22.06
CA GLY A 203 -0.81 -15.49 23.52
C GLY A 203 -2.10 -15.17 24.28
N SER A 204 -2.97 -14.33 23.70
CA SER A 204 -4.26 -14.00 24.29
C SER A 204 -5.29 -15.13 24.22
N PHE A 205 -5.22 -16.02 23.23
CA PHE A 205 -6.05 -17.22 23.19
C PHE A 205 -5.77 -18.10 24.40
N HIS A 206 -4.50 -18.39 24.67
CA HIS A 206 -4.07 -19.22 25.81
C HIS A 206 -4.45 -18.60 27.17
N ALA A 207 -4.42 -17.27 27.27
CA ALA A 207 -4.91 -16.56 28.45
C ALA A 207 -6.44 -16.70 28.61
N VAL A 208 -7.21 -16.42 27.55
CA VAL A 208 -8.69 -16.53 27.57
C VAL A 208 -9.15 -17.97 27.82
N ALA A 209 -8.44 -18.96 27.29
CA ALA A 209 -8.69 -20.37 27.52
C ALA A 209 -8.49 -20.80 29.00
N LYS A 210 -7.72 -20.03 29.77
CA LYS A 210 -7.52 -20.19 31.22
C LYS A 210 -8.36 -19.20 32.05
N GLY A 211 -9.32 -18.50 31.43
CA GLY A 211 -10.28 -17.60 32.11
C GLY A 211 -9.77 -16.17 32.37
N ILE A 212 -8.55 -15.87 31.91
CA ILE A 212 -7.87 -14.57 32.04
C ILE A 212 -8.41 -13.64 30.97
N THR A 213 -8.79 -12.42 31.34
CA THR A 213 -9.39 -11.47 30.39
C THR A 213 -8.32 -10.60 29.75
N VAL A 214 -8.24 -10.58 28.42
CA VAL A 214 -7.24 -9.80 27.68
C VAL A 214 -7.88 -8.61 26.97
N VAL A 215 -7.36 -7.42 27.26
CA VAL A 215 -7.78 -6.14 26.69
C VAL A 215 -6.62 -5.58 25.86
N ALA A 216 -6.91 -5.12 24.64
CA ALA A 216 -5.92 -4.64 23.71
C ALA A 216 -6.29 -3.28 23.08
N SER A 217 -5.29 -2.48 22.72
CA SER A 217 -5.46 -1.21 22.00
C SER A 217 -5.89 -1.44 20.54
N ALA A 218 -6.84 -0.66 20.01
CA ALA A 218 -7.27 -0.80 18.62
C ALA A 218 -6.21 -0.41 17.56
N GLY A 219 -5.24 0.43 17.93
CA GLY A 219 -4.26 1.01 17.01
C GLY A 219 -4.41 2.53 16.91
N ASN A 220 -3.36 3.20 16.43
CA ASN A 220 -3.29 4.67 16.34
C ASN A 220 -3.18 5.15 14.87
N SER A 221 -3.66 4.35 13.93
CA SER A 221 -3.52 4.54 12.47
C SER A 221 -4.80 5.02 11.78
N GLY A 222 -5.79 5.47 12.55
CA GLY A 222 -7.01 6.12 12.04
C GLY A 222 -6.74 7.50 11.42
N PRO A 223 -7.73 8.12 10.76
CA PRO A 223 -9.15 7.79 10.80
C PRO A 223 -9.66 6.86 9.68
N SER A 224 -8.79 6.38 8.79
CA SER A 224 -9.19 5.55 7.64
C SER A 224 -9.85 4.21 8.04
N PRO A 225 -10.82 3.68 7.27
CA PRO A 225 -11.37 2.34 7.47
C PRO A 225 -10.30 1.23 7.42
N GLY A 226 -10.55 0.11 8.09
CA GLY A 226 -9.71 -1.09 8.02
C GLY A 226 -8.36 -1.00 8.76
N THR A 227 -8.15 0.03 9.58
CA THR A 227 -6.87 0.35 10.24
C THR A 227 -6.70 -0.28 11.63
N VAL A 228 -7.64 -1.12 12.07
CA VAL A 228 -7.65 -1.76 13.40
C VAL A 228 -6.73 -2.99 13.46
N SER A 229 -5.79 -3.00 14.42
CA SER A 229 -4.74 -4.02 14.55
C SER A 229 -5.18 -5.28 15.30
N ASN A 230 -5.56 -5.12 16.57
CA ASN A 230 -5.81 -6.24 17.49
C ASN A 230 -7.19 -6.88 17.25
N VAL A 231 -7.34 -7.63 16.16
CA VAL A 231 -8.66 -8.04 15.63
C VAL A 231 -9.20 -9.39 16.13
N ALA A 232 -8.45 -10.15 16.92
CA ALA A 232 -8.87 -11.49 17.34
C ALA A 232 -10.20 -11.51 18.14
N PRO A 233 -11.09 -12.50 17.91
CA PRO A 233 -12.45 -12.54 18.49
C PRO A 233 -12.50 -13.01 19.95
N TRP A 234 -11.37 -13.26 20.60
CA TRP A 234 -11.25 -13.47 22.05
C TRP A 234 -10.71 -12.25 22.81
N LEU A 235 -10.14 -11.26 22.10
CA LEU A 235 -9.72 -9.97 22.69
C LEU A 235 -10.90 -9.04 22.96
N ILE A 236 -10.68 -8.07 23.86
CA ILE A 236 -11.46 -6.83 23.98
C ILE A 236 -10.63 -5.70 23.36
N THR A 237 -11.01 -5.24 22.18
CA THR A 237 -10.25 -4.28 21.37
C THR A 237 -10.81 -2.87 21.55
N VAL A 238 -9.99 -1.93 22.02
CA VAL A 238 -10.45 -0.65 22.58
C VAL A 238 -10.03 0.55 21.72
N GLY A 239 -11.01 1.27 21.17
CA GLY A 239 -10.83 2.57 20.51
C GLY A 239 -10.58 3.71 21.50
N ALA A 240 -10.11 4.86 21.01
CA ALA A 240 -9.80 6.03 21.83
C ALA A 240 -10.79 7.18 21.58
N SER A 241 -11.34 7.71 22.66
CA SER A 241 -12.17 8.92 22.66
C SER A 241 -11.67 9.96 23.68
N THR A 242 -12.14 11.20 23.52
CA THR A 242 -11.88 12.30 24.45
C THR A 242 -12.62 12.13 25.78
N MET A 243 -12.28 12.98 26.74
CA MET A 243 -13.00 13.20 27.99
C MET A 243 -13.47 14.65 28.07
N ASP A 244 -14.31 14.98 29.05
CA ASP A 244 -14.85 16.33 29.28
C ASP A 244 -13.85 17.32 29.93
N ARG A 245 -12.54 17.06 29.77
CA ARG A 245 -11.45 17.92 30.24
C ARG A 245 -10.62 18.42 29.07
N SER A 246 -10.38 19.73 29.04
CA SER A 246 -9.46 20.39 28.09
C SER A 246 -8.32 21.11 28.81
N PHE A 247 -7.16 21.16 28.16
CA PHE A 247 -6.03 22.03 28.54
C PHE A 247 -5.98 23.20 27.56
N THR A 248 -6.92 24.11 27.75
CA THR A 248 -7.27 25.17 26.80
C THR A 248 -6.28 26.33 26.85
N ILE A 249 -5.89 26.80 25.68
CA ILE A 249 -5.20 28.07 25.45
C ILE A 249 -5.93 28.83 24.33
N TYR A 250 -5.99 30.15 24.42
CA TYR A 250 -6.62 30.99 23.40
C TYR A 250 -5.57 31.76 22.60
N VAL A 251 -5.72 31.76 21.28
CA VAL A 251 -4.99 32.63 20.36
C VAL A 251 -5.88 33.84 20.05
N ALA A 252 -5.44 35.04 20.42
CA ALA A 252 -6.07 36.27 19.97
C ALA A 252 -5.27 36.86 18.79
N LEU A 253 -5.91 37.06 17.65
CA LEU A 253 -5.32 37.68 16.47
C LEU A 253 -5.64 39.19 16.43
N GLY A 254 -4.77 40.00 15.81
CA GLY A 254 -4.97 41.45 15.70
C GLY A 254 -6.24 41.87 14.94
N ASN A 255 -6.84 40.97 14.16
CA ASN A 255 -8.15 41.16 13.52
C ASN A 255 -9.35 40.94 14.47
N ARG A 256 -9.11 40.71 15.78
CA ARG A 256 -10.09 40.39 16.84
C ARG A 256 -10.75 39.00 16.75
N LYS A 257 -10.22 38.07 15.93
CA LYS A 257 -10.56 36.64 16.07
C LYS A 257 -9.92 36.06 17.34
N HIS A 258 -10.68 35.26 18.07
CA HIS A 258 -10.21 34.47 19.20
C HIS A 258 -10.40 32.98 18.89
N LEU A 259 -9.31 32.24 18.73
CA LEU A 259 -9.29 30.83 18.34
C LEU A 259 -8.99 29.95 19.57
N LYS A 260 -9.57 28.74 19.63
CA LYS A 260 -9.41 27.83 20.78
C LYS A 260 -8.41 26.73 20.44
N GLY A 261 -7.31 26.68 21.18
CA GLY A 261 -6.27 25.67 21.06
C GLY A 261 -6.03 24.86 22.34
N ALA A 262 -5.14 23.89 22.23
CA ALA A 262 -4.69 23.01 23.30
C ALA A 262 -3.19 23.21 23.60
N SER A 263 -2.77 23.09 24.87
CA SER A 263 -1.37 23.20 25.27
C SER A 263 -1.15 22.75 26.72
N LEU A 264 0.06 22.28 27.04
CA LEU A 264 0.55 22.07 28.41
C LEU A 264 1.89 22.78 28.65
N SER A 265 2.15 23.88 27.94
CA SER A 265 3.34 24.70 28.19
C SER A 265 3.25 25.47 29.51
N VAL A 266 4.24 25.28 30.37
CA VAL A 266 4.47 26.11 31.58
C VAL A 266 5.08 27.48 31.27
N LYS A 267 5.46 27.74 30.03
CA LYS A 267 5.99 29.04 29.61
C LYS A 267 4.82 29.89 29.11
N THR A 268 4.67 31.06 29.69
CA THR A 268 3.63 32.03 29.34
C THR A 268 4.23 33.26 28.68
N LEU A 269 3.43 33.97 27.88
CA LEU A 269 3.72 35.34 27.46
C LEU A 269 3.11 36.33 28.48
N PRO A 270 3.60 37.57 28.57
CA PRO A 270 2.92 38.62 29.32
C PRO A 270 1.48 38.78 28.84
N ALA A 271 0.53 38.85 29.79
CA ALA A 271 -0.90 38.96 29.47
C ALA A 271 -1.20 40.18 28.60
N GLU A 272 -2.12 40.02 27.64
CA GLU A 272 -2.62 41.04 26.72
C GLU A 272 -1.57 41.70 25.80
N LYS A 273 -0.30 41.30 25.91
CA LYS A 273 0.77 41.77 25.03
C LYS A 273 0.76 41.01 23.70
N PHE A 274 0.43 41.71 22.63
CA PHE A 274 0.60 41.23 21.27
C PHE A 274 2.07 41.21 20.85
N TYR A 275 2.43 40.22 20.03
CA TYR A 275 3.72 40.04 19.40
C TYR A 275 3.54 39.87 17.88
N PRO A 276 4.53 40.24 17.05
CA PRO A 276 4.47 39.97 15.62
C PRO A 276 4.38 38.47 15.35
N LEU A 277 3.52 38.10 14.41
CA LEU A 277 3.33 36.76 13.90
C LEU A 277 4.15 36.58 12.62
N ILE A 278 4.59 35.36 12.32
CA ILE A 278 5.27 35.03 11.06
C ILE A 278 4.97 33.58 10.69
N SER A 279 4.75 33.29 9.40
CA SER A 279 4.66 31.91 8.94
C SER A 279 6.05 31.26 8.94
N ALA A 280 6.11 29.95 9.13
CA ALA A 280 7.40 29.29 9.08
C ALA A 280 7.99 29.20 7.64
N ALA A 281 7.16 29.37 6.59
CA ALA A 281 7.60 29.62 5.22
C ALA A 281 8.37 30.95 5.09
N ASP A 282 7.79 32.07 5.56
CA ASP A 282 8.46 33.37 5.53
C ASP A 282 9.78 33.34 6.31
N ALA A 283 9.79 32.62 7.43
CA ALA A 283 10.92 32.43 8.32
C ALA A 283 12.07 31.59 7.75
N LYS A 284 11.89 30.95 6.58
CA LYS A 284 12.84 30.03 5.96
C LYS A 284 14.23 30.62 5.72
N ILE A 285 15.29 29.82 5.91
CA ILE A 285 16.66 30.14 5.47
C ILE A 285 16.84 29.84 3.96
N ALA A 286 17.63 30.64 3.25
CA ALA A 286 17.62 30.69 1.77
C ALA A 286 17.69 29.33 1.06
N ASP A 287 18.58 28.43 1.52
CA ASP A 287 18.93 27.18 0.85
C ASP A 287 18.08 25.97 1.33
N GLN A 288 16.81 26.17 1.68
CA GLN A 288 15.91 25.14 2.20
C GLN A 288 14.56 25.09 1.47
N SER A 289 13.84 23.97 1.59
CA SER A 289 12.49 23.83 1.04
C SER A 289 11.46 24.57 1.89
N GLU A 290 10.36 25.02 1.26
CA GLU A 290 9.27 25.66 2.00
C GLU A 290 8.49 24.67 2.87
N GLU A 291 8.40 23.42 2.43
CA GLU A 291 7.74 22.33 3.15
C GLU A 291 8.45 22.00 4.46
N ASP A 292 9.78 21.87 4.45
CA ASP A 292 10.59 21.65 5.65
C ASP A 292 10.52 22.84 6.61
N ALA A 293 10.43 24.06 6.07
CA ALA A 293 10.30 25.28 6.84
C ALA A 293 8.90 25.41 7.48
N LEU A 294 7.81 25.18 6.73
CA LEU A 294 6.44 25.10 7.25
C LEU A 294 6.29 24.02 8.33
N LEU A 295 6.95 22.88 8.14
CA LEU A 295 7.02 21.82 9.13
C LEU A 295 7.98 22.15 10.30
N CYS A 296 8.66 23.29 10.30
CA CYS A 296 9.61 23.71 11.33
C CYS A 296 10.65 22.61 11.64
N LYS A 297 11.21 21.98 10.60
CA LYS A 297 12.24 20.94 10.73
C LYS A 297 13.58 21.53 11.22
N PRO A 298 14.45 20.70 11.82
CA PRO A 298 15.78 21.13 12.26
C PRO A 298 16.59 21.79 11.13
N GLY A 299 17.07 23.01 11.36
CA GLY A 299 17.88 23.77 10.40
C GLY A 299 17.12 24.61 9.36
N ALA A 300 15.79 24.46 9.22
CA ALA A 300 15.03 25.12 8.15
C ALA A 300 14.75 26.64 8.39
N LEU A 301 14.87 27.11 9.63
CA LEU A 301 14.43 28.45 10.06
C LEU A 301 15.60 29.44 10.22
N ASP A 302 15.49 30.65 9.68
CA ASP A 302 16.45 31.75 9.89
C ASP A 302 16.18 32.46 11.23
N PRO A 303 17.09 32.38 12.23
CA PRO A 303 16.91 33.04 13.51
C PRO A 303 16.78 34.56 13.41
N LYS A 304 17.30 35.21 12.37
CA LYS A 304 17.16 36.66 12.17
C LYS A 304 15.71 37.06 11.87
N LYS A 305 14.94 36.19 11.19
CA LYS A 305 13.55 36.42 10.83
C LYS A 305 12.59 36.09 11.97
N VAL A 306 12.91 35.06 12.76
CA VAL A 306 12.05 34.50 13.81
C VAL A 306 12.21 35.21 15.17
N LYS A 307 13.42 35.70 15.48
CA LYS A 307 13.73 36.27 16.81
C LYS A 307 12.72 37.31 17.28
N GLY A 308 12.09 37.06 18.42
CA GLY A 308 11.13 37.97 19.05
C GLY A 308 9.68 37.82 18.59
N LYS A 309 9.38 36.90 17.66
CA LYS A 309 8.04 36.70 17.06
C LYS A 309 7.35 35.44 17.58
N ILE A 310 6.05 35.33 17.31
CA ILE A 310 5.31 34.06 17.39
C ILE A 310 5.40 33.39 16.01
N LEU A 311 5.84 32.13 15.96
CA LEU A 311 6.01 31.36 14.73
C LEU A 311 4.78 30.49 14.46
N VAL A 312 4.28 30.46 13.22
CA VAL A 312 3.20 29.53 12.80
C VAL A 312 3.81 28.34 12.06
N CYS A 313 3.80 27.18 12.70
CA CYS A 313 4.23 25.90 12.15
C CYS A 313 3.01 25.05 11.74
N LEU A 314 3.17 24.20 10.73
CA LEU A 314 2.20 23.17 10.35
C LEU A 314 2.55 21.82 10.99
N ARG A 315 1.52 21.07 11.40
CA ARG A 315 1.63 19.66 11.80
C ARG A 315 1.96 18.78 10.58
N GLY A 316 2.59 17.65 10.82
CA GLY A 316 3.02 16.71 9.78
C GLY A 316 4.14 15.81 10.29
N GLU A 317 5.05 15.46 9.40
CA GLU A 317 6.15 14.48 9.54
C GLU A 317 6.89 14.48 10.89
N ASN A 318 7.52 15.58 11.30
CA ASN A 318 8.31 15.64 12.55
C ASN A 318 7.46 15.93 13.79
N GLY A 319 7.96 15.50 14.95
CA GLY A 319 7.22 15.53 16.22
C GLY A 319 6.75 16.92 16.66
N ARG A 320 5.50 17.02 17.14
CA ARG A 320 4.83 18.29 17.49
C ARG A 320 5.61 19.15 18.50
N VAL A 321 6.29 18.52 19.48
CA VAL A 321 7.11 19.25 20.46
C VAL A 321 8.49 19.65 19.90
N ASP A 322 9.05 18.86 18.96
CA ASP A 322 10.29 19.22 18.25
C ASP A 322 10.12 20.52 17.45
N LYS A 323 9.02 20.69 16.71
CA LYS A 323 8.68 21.97 16.05
C LYS A 323 8.78 23.17 17.00
N GLY A 324 8.32 23.01 18.24
CA GLY A 324 8.44 24.01 19.31
C GLY A 324 9.87 24.19 19.83
N HIS A 325 10.69 23.14 19.84
CA HIS A 325 12.11 23.25 20.16
C HIS A 325 12.88 23.98 19.05
N GLN A 326 12.65 23.66 17.77
CA GLN A 326 13.25 24.37 16.64
C GLN A 326 12.83 25.85 16.60
N ALA A 327 11.55 26.16 16.86
CA ALA A 327 11.07 27.52 17.03
C ALA A 327 11.81 28.27 18.15
N LEU A 328 12.04 27.62 19.31
CA LEU A 328 12.79 28.19 20.43
C LEU A 328 14.26 28.42 20.10
N LEU A 329 14.91 27.49 19.38
CA LEU A 329 16.29 27.63 18.91
C LEU A 329 16.45 28.79 17.90
N ALA A 330 15.46 29.00 17.02
CA ALA A 330 15.37 30.16 16.14
C ALA A 330 15.01 31.47 16.87
N GLY A 331 14.76 31.43 18.18
CA GLY A 331 14.51 32.61 19.01
C GLY A 331 13.05 33.12 19.02
N ALA A 332 12.09 32.27 18.65
CA ALA A 332 10.67 32.59 18.78
C ALA A 332 10.29 32.81 20.24
N VAL A 333 9.41 33.77 20.52
CA VAL A 333 8.83 33.95 21.86
C VAL A 333 7.67 32.99 22.11
N GLY A 334 7.10 32.40 21.06
CA GLY A 334 6.05 31.39 21.14
C GLY A 334 5.73 30.77 19.78
N MET A 335 4.82 29.80 19.76
CA MET A 335 4.43 29.06 18.56
C MET A 335 2.91 28.87 18.45
N ILE A 336 2.38 28.94 17.23
CA ILE A 336 1.08 28.34 16.88
C ILE A 336 1.38 27.10 16.03
N LEU A 337 0.84 25.96 16.43
CA LEU A 337 0.87 24.74 15.63
C LEU A 337 -0.52 24.52 15.03
N ALA A 338 -0.65 24.71 13.72
CA ALA A 338 -1.88 24.39 13.00
C ALA A 338 -1.88 22.92 12.58
N ASN A 339 -3.02 22.23 12.71
CA ASN A 339 -3.23 20.95 12.02
C ASN A 339 -3.15 21.14 10.50
N ASP A 340 -2.57 20.16 9.82
CA ASP A 340 -2.78 19.94 8.40
C ASP A 340 -4.14 19.26 8.14
N GLU A 341 -4.57 19.24 6.89
CA GLU A 341 -5.86 18.65 6.47
C GLU A 341 -6.02 17.19 6.92
N ASN A 342 -4.94 16.37 6.87
CA ASN A 342 -5.02 14.96 7.27
C ASN A 342 -5.21 14.79 8.78
N SER A 343 -4.67 15.72 9.59
CA SER A 343 -4.88 15.74 11.04
C SER A 343 -6.28 16.22 11.44
N GLY A 344 -6.99 16.90 10.54
CA GLY A 344 -8.36 17.36 10.70
C GLY A 344 -8.56 18.27 11.91
N ASN A 345 -9.63 18.03 12.68
CA ASN A 345 -10.03 18.92 13.78
C ASN A 345 -9.66 18.42 15.19
N GLU A 346 -8.92 17.33 15.36
CA GLU A 346 -8.42 16.90 16.68
C GLU A 346 -7.15 17.67 17.09
N ILE A 347 -7.24 18.39 18.21
CA ILE A 347 -6.12 19.06 18.89
C ILE A 347 -5.67 18.25 20.12
N ILE A 348 -4.35 18.18 20.33
CA ILE A 348 -3.73 17.47 21.46
C ILE A 348 -2.92 18.47 22.28
N ALA A 349 -3.07 18.42 23.61
CA ALA A 349 -2.34 19.30 24.51
C ALA A 349 -0.92 18.77 24.77
N ASP A 350 0.06 19.24 23.99
CA ASP A 350 1.45 18.83 24.14
C ASP A 350 2.22 19.71 25.14
N THR A 351 3.21 19.11 25.81
CA THR A 351 4.03 19.73 26.86
C THR A 351 5.15 20.62 26.28
N HIS A 352 4.83 21.56 25.38
CA HIS A 352 5.84 22.36 24.67
C HIS A 352 6.87 23.06 25.57
N VAL A 353 8.08 23.30 25.02
CA VAL A 353 9.22 23.92 25.74
C VAL A 353 9.18 25.45 25.77
N LEU A 354 8.37 26.07 24.91
CA LEU A 354 8.08 27.51 24.81
C LEU A 354 6.55 27.75 24.90
N PRO A 355 6.06 28.99 25.05
CA PRO A 355 4.62 29.29 25.00
C PRO A 355 4.06 28.86 23.64
N ALA A 356 3.10 27.94 23.61
CA ALA A 356 2.60 27.40 22.35
C ALA A 356 1.11 27.04 22.41
N ALA A 357 0.43 27.11 21.27
CA ALA A 357 -0.97 26.71 21.10
C ALA A 357 -1.15 25.80 19.88
N HIS A 358 -1.74 24.62 20.07
CA HIS A 358 -2.11 23.68 19.02
C HIS A 358 -3.57 23.92 18.61
N ILE A 359 -3.84 24.29 17.36
CA ILE A 359 -5.16 24.63 16.82
C ILE A 359 -5.60 23.65 15.72
N ASN A 360 -6.91 23.52 15.56
CA ASN A 360 -7.54 22.64 14.56
C ASN A 360 -7.31 23.17 13.12
N PHE A 361 -7.63 22.36 12.11
CA PHE A 361 -7.39 22.70 10.70
C PHE A 361 -8.13 23.98 10.28
N THR A 362 -9.42 24.10 10.61
CA THR A 362 -10.25 25.26 10.24
C THR A 362 -9.77 26.57 10.89
N ASP A 363 -9.34 26.53 12.15
CA ASP A 363 -8.69 27.67 12.82
C ASP A 363 -7.29 27.95 12.23
N GLY A 364 -6.59 26.91 11.77
CA GLY A 364 -5.33 27.00 11.04
C GLY A 364 -5.45 27.79 9.74
N GLU A 365 -6.43 27.46 8.89
CA GLU A 365 -6.77 28.22 7.68
C GLU A 365 -7.06 29.69 8.01
N ALA A 366 -7.75 29.96 9.12
CA ALA A 366 -8.02 31.32 9.57
C ALA A 366 -6.77 32.08 10.05
N VAL A 367 -5.72 31.40 10.52
CA VAL A 367 -4.41 32.00 10.85
C VAL A 367 -3.59 32.28 9.58
N PHE A 368 -3.47 31.31 8.66
CA PHE A 368 -2.74 31.51 7.40
C PHE A 368 -3.39 32.57 6.51
N SER A 369 -4.72 32.62 6.45
CA SER A 369 -5.46 33.72 5.83
C SER A 369 -5.14 35.07 6.48
N TYR A 370 -5.10 35.14 7.83
CA TYR A 370 -4.77 36.38 8.54
C TYR A 370 -3.33 36.86 8.28
N LEU A 371 -2.37 35.94 8.18
CA LEU A 371 -0.99 36.23 7.80
C LEU A 371 -0.93 36.87 6.40
N ASN A 372 -1.52 36.23 5.39
CA ASN A 372 -1.42 36.68 3.99
C ASN A 372 -2.12 38.04 3.75
N PHE A 373 -3.23 38.33 4.44
CA PHE A 373 -3.97 39.59 4.28
C PHE A 373 -3.47 40.76 5.13
N THR A 374 -2.54 40.56 6.07
CA THR A 374 -2.15 41.61 7.05
C THR A 374 -0.66 41.91 6.97
N LYS A 375 -0.30 43.16 6.63
CA LYS A 375 1.12 43.59 6.50
C LYS A 375 1.92 43.47 7.79
N GLU A 376 1.28 43.70 8.93
CA GLU A 376 1.86 43.53 10.27
C GLU A 376 0.92 42.61 11.07
N PRO A 377 0.99 41.28 10.86
CA PRO A 377 0.14 40.34 11.56
C PRO A 377 0.62 40.20 13.00
N MET A 378 -0.29 40.30 13.96
CA MET A 378 0.00 40.32 15.39
C MET A 378 -0.86 39.27 16.11
N ALA A 379 -0.29 38.60 17.11
CA ALA A 379 -1.00 37.64 17.94
C ALA A 379 -0.63 37.73 19.42
N PHE A 380 -1.55 37.27 20.27
CA PHE A 380 -1.35 37.05 21.71
C PHE A 380 -1.78 35.61 22.07
N LEU A 381 -1.00 34.94 22.92
CA LEU A 381 -1.32 33.61 23.46
C LEU A 381 -1.69 33.75 24.94
N SER A 382 -2.87 33.25 25.32
CA SER A 382 -3.29 33.29 26.73
C SER A 382 -2.44 32.36 27.61
N ASN A 383 -2.57 32.52 28.94
CA ASN A 383 -2.17 31.44 29.85
C ASN A 383 -3.04 30.20 29.59
N VAL A 384 -2.43 29.01 29.71
CA VAL A 384 -3.13 27.72 29.68
C VAL A 384 -4.06 27.60 30.88
N ARG A 385 -5.25 27.01 30.69
CA ARG A 385 -6.23 26.69 31.73
C ARG A 385 -6.68 25.24 31.64
N THR A 386 -6.92 24.60 32.78
CA THR A 386 -7.68 23.33 32.80
C THR A 386 -9.17 23.66 32.85
N GLU A 387 -9.91 23.20 31.86
CA GLU A 387 -11.38 23.29 31.79
C GLU A 387 -11.97 21.90 31.99
N LEU A 388 -13.16 21.83 32.60
CA LEU A 388 -13.92 20.60 32.92
C LEU A 388 -15.36 20.75 32.42
N ALA A 389 -16.10 19.63 32.32
CA ALA A 389 -17.43 19.57 31.72
C ALA A 389 -17.50 20.11 30.27
N THR A 390 -16.41 19.99 29.51
CA THR A 390 -16.36 20.44 28.11
C THR A 390 -17.25 19.59 27.21
N LYS A 391 -17.88 20.23 26.21
CA LYS A 391 -18.89 19.66 25.32
C LYS A 391 -18.49 19.87 23.85
N PRO A 392 -18.71 18.90 22.95
CA PRO A 392 -19.15 17.53 23.20
C PRO A 392 -18.03 16.66 23.81
N ALA A 393 -18.39 15.72 24.67
CA ALA A 393 -17.51 14.64 25.11
C ALA A 393 -18.32 13.40 25.56
N PRO A 394 -17.88 12.16 25.27
CA PRO A 394 -16.76 11.79 24.41
C PRO A 394 -16.95 12.16 22.93
N PHE A 395 -15.83 12.39 22.26
CA PHE A 395 -15.66 12.56 20.82
C PHE A 395 -14.58 11.56 20.37
N MET A 396 -14.71 10.94 19.20
CA MET A 396 -13.73 9.95 18.73
C MET A 396 -12.44 10.62 18.25
N ALA A 397 -11.29 10.16 18.73
CA ALA A 397 -10.00 10.63 18.26
C ALA A 397 -9.84 10.33 16.76
N SER A 398 -9.10 11.19 16.03
CA SER A 398 -8.80 10.97 14.61
C SER A 398 -7.87 9.78 14.45
N PHE A 399 -6.80 9.74 15.25
CA PHE A 399 -5.81 8.66 15.24
C PHE A 399 -6.38 7.29 15.65
N SER A 400 -7.53 7.21 16.34
CA SER A 400 -8.06 5.92 16.79
C SER A 400 -8.42 5.06 15.59
N SER A 401 -7.69 3.97 15.38
CA SER A 401 -7.92 3.01 14.29
C SER A 401 -9.38 2.57 14.19
N ARG A 402 -9.83 2.31 12.96
CA ARG A 402 -11.22 1.97 12.61
C ARG A 402 -11.36 0.55 12.08
N GLY A 403 -12.55 -0.02 12.25
CA GLY A 403 -13.03 -1.17 11.47
C GLY A 403 -13.26 -0.85 9.99
N PRO A 404 -13.70 -1.81 9.16
CA PRO A 404 -13.99 -3.20 9.52
C PRO A 404 -12.74 -3.99 9.95
N ASN A 405 -12.96 -5.16 10.54
CA ASN A 405 -11.90 -6.14 10.78
C ASN A 405 -11.51 -6.78 9.44
N ILE A 406 -10.32 -6.47 8.90
CA ILE A 406 -9.91 -6.94 7.57
C ILE A 406 -9.53 -8.44 7.53
N ILE A 407 -9.39 -9.09 8.68
CA ILE A 407 -9.11 -10.52 8.79
C ILE A 407 -10.43 -11.31 8.85
N GLU A 408 -11.38 -10.86 9.67
CA GLU A 408 -12.72 -11.43 9.81
C GLU A 408 -13.79 -10.33 9.90
N GLU A 409 -14.29 -9.89 8.74
CA GLU A 409 -15.28 -8.81 8.67
C GLU A 409 -16.58 -9.12 9.43
N SER A 410 -16.94 -10.41 9.62
CA SER A 410 -18.11 -10.80 10.41
C SER A 410 -17.98 -10.51 11.92
N ILE A 411 -16.79 -10.15 12.39
CA ILE A 411 -16.52 -9.72 13.77
C ILE A 411 -16.27 -8.20 13.79
N LEU A 412 -17.24 -7.47 14.34
CA LEU A 412 -17.11 -6.02 14.56
C LEU A 412 -15.88 -5.69 15.40
N LYS A 413 -15.04 -4.77 14.91
CA LYS A 413 -13.94 -4.13 15.63
C LYS A 413 -13.92 -2.62 15.37
N PRO A 414 -13.48 -1.77 16.33
CA PRO A 414 -13.18 -2.12 17.73
C PRO A 414 -14.44 -2.60 18.48
N ASP A 415 -14.27 -3.21 19.65
CA ASP A 415 -15.41 -3.71 20.45
C ASP A 415 -16.10 -2.58 21.21
N ILE A 416 -15.34 -1.59 21.66
CA ILE A 416 -15.76 -0.52 22.57
C ILE A 416 -14.80 0.67 22.46
N THR A 417 -15.22 1.88 22.86
CA THR A 417 -14.32 3.03 23.05
C THR A 417 -14.23 3.45 24.51
N ALA A 418 -13.11 4.05 24.91
CA ALA A 418 -12.88 4.55 26.26
C ALA A 418 -11.94 5.78 26.23
N PRO A 419 -11.78 6.53 27.34
CA PRO A 419 -10.95 7.73 27.37
C PRO A 419 -9.48 7.43 27.02
N GLY A 420 -9.01 8.01 25.92
CA GLY A 420 -7.67 7.77 25.37
C GLY A 420 -6.93 9.03 24.93
N VAL A 421 -7.50 10.23 25.13
CA VAL A 421 -6.87 11.52 24.76
C VAL A 421 -6.53 12.33 26.01
N SER A 422 -5.30 12.83 26.10
CA SER A 422 -4.80 13.68 27.19
C SER A 422 -5.04 13.11 28.60
N VAL A 423 -4.77 11.80 28.76
CA VAL A 423 -4.94 11.05 30.01
C VAL A 423 -3.77 11.36 30.95
N ILE A 424 -4.06 11.81 32.17
CA ILE A 424 -3.06 12.00 33.23
C ILE A 424 -2.88 10.67 33.98
N ALA A 425 -1.68 10.13 33.97
CA ALA A 425 -1.29 8.98 34.78
C ALA A 425 0.18 9.11 35.25
N ALA A 426 0.65 8.17 36.06
CA ALA A 426 2.01 8.23 36.63
C ALA A 426 3.08 8.02 35.54
N PHE A 427 4.27 8.58 35.75
CA PHE A 427 5.33 8.61 34.73
C PHE A 427 6.71 8.33 35.31
N THR A 428 7.61 7.75 34.51
CA THR A 428 8.87 7.13 34.97
C THR A 428 9.86 8.08 35.68
N GLN A 429 9.86 9.37 35.33
CA GLN A 429 10.92 10.34 35.66
C GLN A 429 12.34 9.98 35.14
N ALA A 430 12.51 8.89 34.38
CA ALA A 430 13.72 8.63 33.62
C ALA A 430 13.86 9.62 32.42
N THR A 431 12.82 9.73 31.58
CA THR A 431 12.74 10.67 30.45
C THR A 431 11.94 11.95 30.79
N GLY A 432 11.94 12.92 29.87
CA GLY A 432 11.20 14.17 29.99
C GLY A 432 9.74 14.06 29.52
N PRO A 433 8.81 14.92 29.98
CA PRO A 433 7.39 14.85 29.64
C PRO A 433 7.01 15.03 28.16
N SER A 434 7.97 15.29 27.27
CA SER A 434 7.78 15.25 25.81
C SER A 434 8.57 14.15 25.10
N ASP A 435 9.13 13.20 25.85
CA ASP A 435 9.92 12.02 25.44
C ASP A 435 11.21 12.28 24.63
N ALA A 436 11.36 13.46 24.06
CA ALA A 436 12.55 13.93 23.35
C ALA A 436 13.75 14.16 24.27
N GLU A 437 14.94 13.78 23.81
CA GLU A 437 16.15 13.79 24.63
C GLU A 437 16.54 15.18 25.16
N TYR A 438 16.26 16.26 24.41
CA TYR A 438 16.52 17.63 24.84
C TYR A 438 15.68 18.06 26.05
N ASP A 439 14.55 17.40 26.35
CA ASP A 439 13.70 17.77 27.48
C ASP A 439 14.27 17.22 28.79
N LYS A 440 14.94 18.10 29.53
CA LYS A 440 15.50 17.80 30.85
C LYS A 440 14.53 18.09 32.02
N ARG A 441 13.27 18.50 31.76
CA ARG A 441 12.21 18.58 32.80
C ARG A 441 11.88 17.17 33.29
N ARG A 442 11.43 17.01 34.54
CA ARG A 442 10.97 15.71 35.09
C ARG A 442 9.69 15.90 35.91
N THR A 443 8.73 15.00 35.74
CA THR A 443 7.41 15.06 36.39
C THR A 443 6.94 13.64 36.75
N PRO A 444 6.36 13.42 37.95
CA PRO A 444 5.88 12.09 38.37
C PRO A 444 4.54 11.70 37.71
N PHE A 445 3.87 12.63 37.03
CA PHE A 445 2.69 12.40 36.22
C PHE A 445 2.85 13.08 34.84
N ASN A 446 2.35 12.44 33.78
CA ASN A 446 2.36 13.01 32.43
C ASN A 446 1.01 12.80 31.73
N THR A 447 0.75 13.60 30.70
CA THR A 447 -0.34 13.39 29.75
C THR A 447 0.16 12.60 28.55
N GLN A 448 -0.51 11.50 28.22
CA GLN A 448 -0.33 10.80 26.95
C GLN A 448 -1.69 10.59 26.26
N SER A 449 -1.66 10.39 24.94
CA SER A 449 -2.81 10.17 24.07
C SER A 449 -2.54 8.96 23.18
N GLY A 450 -3.52 8.07 23.07
CA GLY A 450 -3.42 6.83 22.28
C GLY A 450 -4.51 5.83 22.67
N THR A 451 -4.79 4.86 21.80
CA THR A 451 -5.55 3.65 22.18
C THR A 451 -4.83 2.84 23.26
N SER A 452 -3.50 3.01 23.36
CA SER A 452 -2.70 2.57 24.50
C SER A 452 -3.17 3.12 25.85
N MET A 453 -3.87 4.26 25.91
CA MET A 453 -4.43 4.84 27.15
C MET A 453 -5.90 4.48 27.37
N SER A 454 -6.67 4.12 26.34
CA SER A 454 -8.05 3.65 26.49
C SER A 454 -8.12 2.16 26.87
N CYS A 455 -7.22 1.33 26.33
CA CYS A 455 -6.99 -0.06 26.73
C CYS A 455 -6.91 -0.25 28.27
N PRO A 456 -6.01 0.42 29.02
CA PRO A 456 -5.90 0.26 30.46
C PRO A 456 -7.10 0.81 31.25
N HIS A 457 -7.86 1.79 30.74
CA HIS A 457 -9.12 2.17 31.36
C HIS A 457 -10.10 0.99 31.36
N VAL A 458 -10.25 0.30 30.22
CA VAL A 458 -11.10 -0.89 30.11
C VAL A 458 -10.54 -2.05 30.95
N SER A 459 -9.22 -2.29 30.96
CA SER A 459 -8.58 -3.27 31.86
C SER A 459 -8.89 -3.00 33.34
N GLY A 460 -8.89 -1.72 33.74
CA GLY A 460 -9.28 -1.29 35.08
C GLY A 460 -10.75 -1.55 35.40
N VAL A 461 -11.66 -1.44 34.41
CA VAL A 461 -13.08 -1.83 34.54
C VAL A 461 -13.23 -3.35 34.63
N VAL A 462 -12.52 -4.12 33.80
CA VAL A 462 -12.49 -5.60 33.86
C VAL A 462 -12.07 -6.08 35.26
N GLY A 463 -11.09 -5.44 35.90
CA GLY A 463 -10.70 -5.73 37.29
C GLY A 463 -11.83 -5.52 38.32
N LEU A 464 -12.65 -4.48 38.17
CA LEU A 464 -13.85 -4.29 39.00
C LEU A 464 -14.91 -5.36 38.70
N LEU A 465 -15.13 -5.69 37.42
CA LEU A 465 -16.12 -6.70 37.02
C LEU A 465 -15.74 -8.09 37.51
N LYS A 466 -14.47 -8.50 37.41
CA LYS A 466 -13.94 -9.73 38.04
C LYS A 466 -14.05 -9.74 39.57
N THR A 467 -14.06 -8.58 40.22
CA THR A 467 -14.22 -8.47 41.69
C THR A 467 -15.69 -8.65 42.11
N LEU A 468 -16.64 -8.19 41.28
CA LEU A 468 -18.09 -8.36 41.51
C LEU A 468 -18.61 -9.73 41.05
N HIS A 469 -18.04 -10.26 39.95
CA HIS A 469 -18.44 -11.50 39.29
C HIS A 469 -17.22 -12.38 38.96
N PRO A 470 -16.62 -13.06 39.97
CA PRO A 470 -15.37 -13.81 39.78
C PRO A 470 -15.49 -15.01 38.82
N ASP A 471 -16.69 -15.57 38.71
CA ASP A 471 -17.04 -16.73 37.87
C ASP A 471 -17.25 -16.38 36.39
N TRP A 472 -17.36 -15.10 36.03
CA TRP A 472 -17.59 -14.70 34.64
C TRP A 472 -16.38 -14.98 33.74
N SER A 473 -16.69 -15.54 32.56
CA SER A 473 -15.73 -15.74 31.48
C SER A 473 -15.23 -14.40 30.90
N PRO A 474 -14.08 -14.37 30.21
CA PRO A 474 -13.66 -13.20 29.44
C PRO A 474 -14.71 -12.71 28.43
N ALA A 475 -15.47 -13.64 27.83
CA ALA A 475 -16.55 -13.32 26.90
C ALA A 475 -17.77 -12.70 27.60
N ALA A 476 -18.15 -13.22 28.77
CA ALA A 476 -19.19 -12.64 29.62
C ALA A 476 -18.86 -11.19 30.01
N ILE A 477 -17.62 -10.92 30.42
CA ILE A 477 -17.15 -9.59 30.79
C ILE A 477 -17.13 -8.65 29.58
N ARG A 478 -16.60 -9.10 28.43
CA ARG A 478 -16.70 -8.34 27.17
C ARG A 478 -18.14 -8.00 26.84
N SER A 479 -19.03 -8.99 26.89
CA SER A 479 -20.45 -8.80 26.63
C SER A 479 -21.05 -7.75 27.55
N ALA A 480 -20.83 -7.83 28.86
CA ALA A 480 -21.37 -6.90 29.83
C ALA A 480 -20.94 -5.45 29.56
N MET A 481 -19.69 -5.24 29.14
CA MET A 481 -19.20 -3.91 28.76
C MET A 481 -19.76 -3.41 27.42
N MET A 482 -19.79 -4.27 26.39
CA MET A 482 -20.33 -3.92 25.08
C MET A 482 -21.83 -3.59 25.15
N THR A 483 -22.63 -4.47 25.77
CA THR A 483 -24.10 -4.35 25.73
C THR A 483 -24.66 -3.19 26.53
N THR A 484 -23.86 -2.59 27.42
CA THR A 484 -24.28 -1.53 28.35
C THR A 484 -23.64 -0.16 28.09
N ALA A 485 -22.69 -0.08 27.14
CA ALA A 485 -22.01 1.14 26.68
C ALA A 485 -22.98 2.28 26.26
N THR A 486 -22.47 3.46 25.90
CA THR A 486 -23.28 4.58 25.35
C THR A 486 -22.75 5.04 23.98
N THR A 487 -23.65 5.22 23.00
CA THR A 487 -23.36 5.88 21.72
C THR A 487 -23.72 7.37 21.74
N ARG A 488 -23.88 7.95 22.95
CA ARG A 488 -24.22 9.35 23.19
C ARG A 488 -23.17 10.07 24.03
N ASP A 489 -23.00 11.36 23.76
CA ASP A 489 -22.13 12.30 24.46
C ASP A 489 -22.79 12.93 25.71
N ASN A 490 -22.09 13.88 26.34
CA ASN A 490 -22.55 14.66 27.48
C ASN A 490 -23.53 15.82 27.14
N ASN A 491 -23.92 16.00 25.88
CA ASN A 491 -25.12 16.74 25.48
C ASN A 491 -26.34 15.80 25.38
N GLY A 492 -26.12 14.49 25.35
CA GLY A 492 -27.13 13.50 25.03
C GLY A 492 -27.27 13.26 23.52
N GLU A 493 -26.46 13.91 22.68
CA GLU A 493 -26.43 13.72 21.23
C GLU A 493 -25.50 12.56 20.84
N PRO A 494 -25.49 12.08 19.59
CA PRO A 494 -24.61 11.00 19.17
C PRO A 494 -23.13 11.38 19.30
N ILE A 495 -22.29 10.41 19.66
CA ILE A 495 -20.83 10.58 19.59
C ILE A 495 -20.44 10.95 18.15
N LEU A 496 -19.57 11.95 18.01
CA LEU A 496 -19.03 12.40 16.73
C LEU A 496 -17.58 11.94 16.54
N ASP A 497 -17.11 11.96 15.30
CA ASP A 497 -15.70 11.73 14.93
C ASP A 497 -14.98 13.00 14.47
N SER A 498 -13.70 12.86 14.12
CA SER A 498 -12.81 13.93 13.68
C SER A 498 -13.25 14.72 12.43
N THR A 499 -14.26 14.25 11.69
CA THR A 499 -14.91 14.96 10.57
C THR A 499 -16.13 15.79 11.01
N ASN A 500 -16.47 15.76 12.31
CA ASN A 500 -17.72 16.24 12.91
C ASN A 500 -18.99 15.50 12.43
N THR A 501 -18.84 14.31 11.84
CA THR A 501 -19.98 13.43 11.52
C THR A 501 -20.21 12.41 12.65
N ARG A 502 -21.35 11.69 12.64
CA ARG A 502 -21.66 10.67 13.65
C ARG A 502 -20.64 9.53 13.56
N ALA A 503 -20.02 9.19 14.69
CA ALA A 503 -19.22 7.97 14.82
C ALA A 503 -20.07 6.72 14.51
N THR A 504 -19.55 5.85 13.63
CA THR A 504 -20.14 4.54 13.33
C THR A 504 -19.61 3.48 14.31
N PRO A 505 -20.23 2.30 14.39
CA PRO A 505 -19.67 1.14 15.08
C PRO A 505 -18.23 0.76 14.68
N PHE A 506 -17.75 1.12 13.47
CA PHE A 506 -16.34 0.94 13.11
C PHE A 506 -15.40 1.97 13.78
N ALA A 507 -15.92 3.02 14.39
CA ALA A 507 -15.17 3.95 15.23
C ALA A 507 -15.37 3.67 16.74
N ASP A 508 -16.61 3.58 17.22
CA ASP A 508 -16.92 3.46 18.66
C ASP A 508 -17.27 2.04 19.14
N GLY A 509 -17.39 1.07 18.23
CA GLY A 509 -17.69 -0.33 18.53
C GLY A 509 -19.14 -0.50 18.98
N ALA A 510 -19.34 -0.92 20.22
CA ALA A 510 -20.64 -0.86 20.88
C ALA A 510 -20.96 0.51 21.51
N GLY A 511 -19.99 1.43 21.54
CA GLY A 511 -20.06 2.75 22.16
C GLY A 511 -19.02 2.96 23.26
N HIS A 512 -19.11 4.10 23.96
CA HIS A 512 -18.23 4.44 25.08
C HIS A 512 -18.59 3.67 26.35
N VAL A 513 -17.58 3.14 27.05
CA VAL A 513 -17.74 2.25 28.21
C VAL A 513 -18.59 2.86 29.35
N GLN A 514 -19.40 2.02 30.01
CA GLN A 514 -20.31 2.40 31.11
C GLN A 514 -20.14 1.46 32.31
N PRO A 515 -19.11 1.66 33.17
CA PRO A 515 -18.70 0.68 34.18
C PRO A 515 -19.82 0.26 35.15
N ASN A 516 -20.59 1.24 35.65
CA ASN A 516 -21.69 0.98 36.60
C ASN A 516 -22.86 0.21 35.98
N ARG A 517 -23.02 0.25 34.64
CA ARG A 517 -24.04 -0.53 33.92
C ARG A 517 -23.52 -1.93 33.58
N ALA A 518 -22.25 -2.05 33.21
CA ALA A 518 -21.59 -3.32 32.97
C ALA A 518 -21.52 -4.21 34.23
N ALA A 519 -21.61 -3.62 35.42
CA ALA A 519 -21.71 -4.34 36.68
C ALA A 519 -23.05 -5.10 36.88
N ASP A 520 -24.11 -4.71 36.18
CA ASP A 520 -25.43 -5.34 36.23
C ASP A 520 -26.11 -5.26 34.83
N PRO A 521 -25.65 -6.08 33.86
CA PRO A 521 -26.09 -6.00 32.47
C PRO A 521 -27.44 -6.70 32.22
N GLY A 522 -27.96 -7.47 33.19
CA GLY A 522 -29.11 -8.36 33.00
C GLY A 522 -28.76 -9.62 32.20
N LEU A 523 -28.43 -9.48 30.90
CA LEU A 523 -28.07 -10.59 30.02
C LEU A 523 -26.66 -10.42 29.41
N ILE A 524 -26.01 -11.56 29.13
CA ILE A 524 -24.71 -11.63 28.45
C ILE A 524 -24.74 -12.65 27.29
N TYR A 525 -23.90 -12.41 26.28
CA TYR A 525 -23.54 -13.36 25.24
C TYR A 525 -22.24 -14.09 25.66
N ASP A 526 -22.38 -15.29 26.22
CA ASP A 526 -21.26 -16.09 26.73
C ASP A 526 -20.68 -17.00 25.63
N LEU A 527 -19.38 -17.30 25.70
CA LEU A 527 -18.63 -18.11 24.73
C LEU A 527 -17.62 -19.01 25.47
N THR A 528 -17.47 -20.24 24.99
CA THR A 528 -16.51 -21.23 25.50
C THR A 528 -15.26 -21.29 24.62
N VAL A 529 -14.19 -21.91 25.13
CA VAL A 529 -12.97 -22.21 24.34
C VAL A 529 -13.30 -23.01 23.08
N ASN A 530 -14.27 -23.93 23.16
CA ASN A 530 -14.73 -24.72 22.02
C ASN A 530 -15.44 -23.87 20.95
N ASP A 531 -16.09 -22.76 21.33
CA ASP A 531 -16.69 -21.84 20.34
C ASP A 531 -15.60 -21.08 19.58
N PHE A 532 -14.52 -20.65 20.24
CA PHE A 532 -13.36 -20.05 19.57
C PHE A 532 -12.59 -21.06 18.70
N LEU A 533 -12.46 -22.32 19.12
CA LEU A 533 -11.84 -23.38 18.30
C LEU A 533 -12.70 -23.73 17.08
N ASN A 534 -14.04 -23.79 17.22
CA ASN A 534 -14.93 -23.99 16.08
C ASN A 534 -14.97 -22.80 15.11
N PHE A 535 -14.80 -21.57 15.61
CA PHE A 535 -14.58 -20.38 14.78
C PHE A 535 -13.33 -20.55 13.89
N LEU A 536 -12.18 -20.93 14.48
CA LEU A 536 -10.94 -21.16 13.71
C LEU A 536 -11.10 -22.32 12.71
N CYS A 537 -11.76 -23.41 13.13
CA CYS A 537 -12.11 -24.53 12.24
C CYS A 537 -12.92 -24.10 11.00
N ASN A 538 -13.87 -23.18 11.15
CA ASN A 538 -14.70 -22.71 10.02
C ASN A 538 -13.90 -21.80 9.08
N ARG A 539 -12.94 -21.01 9.61
CA ARG A 539 -11.88 -20.33 8.82
C ARG A 539 -10.87 -21.29 8.16
N GLY A 540 -11.12 -22.60 8.14
CA GLY A 540 -10.28 -23.59 7.46
C GLY A 540 -8.99 -23.97 8.20
N TYR A 541 -8.81 -23.57 9.47
CA TYR A 541 -7.59 -23.89 10.21
C TYR A 541 -7.43 -25.41 10.36
N THR A 542 -6.31 -25.93 9.86
CA THR A 542 -6.02 -27.38 9.92
C THR A 542 -5.76 -27.84 11.35
N LYS A 543 -5.77 -29.17 11.59
CA LYS A 543 -5.34 -29.75 12.88
C LYS A 543 -3.95 -29.28 13.33
N LYS A 544 -3.03 -28.98 12.39
CA LYS A 544 -1.70 -28.43 12.69
C LYS A 544 -1.79 -26.96 13.13
N ASN A 545 -2.60 -26.14 12.46
CA ASN A 545 -2.78 -24.73 12.82
C ASN A 545 -3.44 -24.60 14.20
N ILE A 546 -4.40 -25.46 14.52
CA ILE A 546 -5.12 -25.46 15.80
C ILE A 546 -4.20 -25.82 16.98
N GLN A 547 -3.11 -26.57 16.76
CA GLN A 547 -2.13 -26.86 17.81
C GLN A 547 -1.38 -25.62 18.32
N LEU A 548 -1.40 -24.49 17.60
CA LEU A 548 -0.89 -23.21 18.11
C LEU A 548 -1.76 -22.63 19.24
N PHE A 549 -3.05 -22.98 19.28
CA PHE A 549 -4.05 -22.44 20.21
C PHE A 549 -4.50 -23.43 21.29
N SER A 550 -4.20 -24.72 21.12
CA SER A 550 -4.66 -25.78 22.03
C SER A 550 -3.67 -26.93 22.13
N ASP A 551 -3.09 -27.10 23.31
CA ASP A 551 -2.26 -28.27 23.70
C ASP A 551 -3.02 -29.61 23.54
N LYS A 552 -4.36 -29.55 23.62
CA LYS A 552 -5.25 -30.70 23.44
C LYS A 552 -5.62 -30.86 21.98
N THR A 553 -5.59 -32.10 21.50
CA THR A 553 -6.04 -32.47 20.15
C THR A 553 -7.53 -32.16 19.95
N TYR A 554 -7.84 -31.04 19.32
CA TYR A 554 -9.21 -30.68 18.96
C TYR A 554 -9.66 -31.39 17.68
N THR A 555 -10.96 -31.65 17.56
CA THR A 555 -11.58 -32.13 16.31
C THR A 555 -12.74 -31.21 15.98
N CYS A 556 -12.61 -30.49 14.87
CA CYS A 556 -13.60 -29.54 14.37
C CYS A 556 -15.00 -30.16 14.23
N SER A 557 -16.02 -29.49 14.75
CA SER A 557 -17.40 -29.86 14.43
C SER A 557 -17.72 -29.55 12.98
N LYS A 558 -18.47 -30.44 12.31
CA LYS A 558 -19.03 -30.19 10.98
C LYS A 558 -20.27 -29.28 11.01
N SER A 559 -20.76 -28.90 12.19
CA SER A 559 -22.07 -28.23 12.38
C SER A 559 -21.98 -26.77 12.85
N PHE A 560 -20.81 -26.12 12.73
CA PHE A 560 -20.62 -24.75 13.19
C PHE A 560 -20.60 -23.76 12.03
N SER A 561 -21.26 -22.61 12.22
CA SER A 561 -21.38 -21.51 11.26
C SER A 561 -20.83 -20.23 11.89
N LEU A 562 -19.96 -19.50 11.19
CA LEU A 562 -19.41 -18.21 11.66
C LEU A 562 -20.51 -17.18 11.93
N ALA A 563 -21.57 -17.18 11.11
CA ALA A 563 -22.72 -16.29 11.30
C ALA A 563 -23.46 -16.52 12.63
N ASP A 564 -23.43 -17.75 13.17
CA ASP A 564 -24.02 -18.12 14.47
C ASP A 564 -23.05 -17.91 15.66
N PHE A 565 -21.80 -17.47 15.43
CA PHE A 565 -20.85 -17.20 16.51
C PHE A 565 -21.41 -16.15 17.49
N ASN A 566 -21.38 -16.49 18.78
CA ASN A 566 -22.20 -15.81 19.80
C ASN A 566 -21.59 -14.48 20.29
N TYR A 567 -21.29 -13.57 19.36
CA TYR A 567 -20.72 -12.26 19.66
C TYR A 567 -21.78 -11.26 20.14
N PRO A 568 -21.43 -10.26 20.99
CA PRO A 568 -22.35 -9.21 21.44
C PRO A 568 -22.81 -8.22 20.35
N SER A 569 -22.28 -8.33 19.13
CA SER A 569 -22.76 -7.64 17.92
C SER A 569 -23.13 -8.65 16.83
N ILE A 570 -23.75 -8.15 15.77
CA ILE A 570 -24.12 -8.97 14.60
C ILE A 570 -23.72 -8.23 13.33
N THR A 571 -22.65 -8.69 12.67
CA THR A 571 -22.27 -8.24 11.32
C THR A 571 -22.70 -9.28 10.30
N VAL A 572 -23.36 -8.83 9.23
CA VAL A 572 -23.69 -9.62 8.04
C VAL A 572 -22.88 -9.08 6.87
N THR A 573 -21.82 -9.79 6.52
CA THR A 573 -21.13 -9.64 5.25
C THR A 573 -21.94 -10.33 4.17
N ASN A 574 -22.22 -9.64 3.06
CA ASN A 574 -22.87 -10.18 1.86
C ASN A 574 -24.34 -10.64 2.08
N LEU A 575 -25.22 -9.72 2.46
CA LEU A 575 -26.68 -9.90 2.48
C LEU A 575 -27.26 -9.82 1.06
N ASN A 576 -27.47 -10.96 0.41
CA ASN A 576 -27.96 -11.00 -0.98
C ASN A 576 -29.50 -11.06 -1.11
N ASP A 577 -30.20 -11.66 -0.12
CA ASP A 577 -31.66 -11.57 0.06
C ASP A 577 -31.99 -11.61 1.55
N SER A 578 -31.76 -12.76 2.18
CA SER A 578 -32.12 -13.03 3.57
C SER A 578 -31.12 -13.97 4.23
N ILE A 579 -30.62 -13.60 5.41
CA ILE A 579 -29.87 -14.49 6.30
C ILE A 579 -30.54 -14.53 7.68
N THR A 580 -30.56 -15.70 8.30
CA THR A 580 -31.00 -15.85 9.68
C THR A 580 -29.86 -16.37 10.52
N VAL A 581 -29.46 -15.58 11.53
CA VAL A 581 -28.41 -15.92 12.48
C VAL A 581 -28.98 -16.22 13.85
N THR A 582 -28.34 -17.11 14.59
CA THR A 582 -28.71 -17.50 15.94
C THR A 582 -27.82 -16.78 16.94
N ARG A 583 -28.39 -16.39 18.08
CA ARG A 583 -27.65 -15.92 19.25
C ARG A 583 -28.20 -16.59 20.52
N ARG A 584 -27.36 -16.69 21.54
CA ARG A 584 -27.66 -17.29 22.84
C ARG A 584 -27.30 -16.31 23.94
N VAL A 585 -28.28 -15.96 24.77
CA VAL A 585 -28.11 -15.05 25.90
C VAL A 585 -28.39 -15.76 27.21
N LYS A 586 -27.52 -15.51 28.19
CA LYS A 586 -27.53 -16.08 29.53
C LYS A 586 -27.93 -15.00 30.53
N ASN A 587 -28.90 -15.29 31.38
CA ASN A 587 -29.31 -14.38 32.43
C ASN A 587 -28.29 -14.36 33.58
N VAL A 588 -27.74 -13.18 33.88
CA VAL A 588 -26.86 -12.91 35.02
C VAL A 588 -27.49 -11.97 36.05
N GLY A 589 -28.71 -11.49 35.80
CA GLY A 589 -29.52 -10.72 36.74
C GLY A 589 -30.63 -11.54 37.40
N SER A 590 -31.54 -10.83 38.07
CA SER A 590 -32.79 -11.38 38.61
C SER A 590 -33.69 -12.00 37.51
N PRO A 591 -34.61 -12.93 37.85
CA PRO A 591 -35.63 -13.41 36.92
C PRO A 591 -36.41 -12.25 36.28
N GLY A 592 -36.61 -12.30 34.96
CA GLY A 592 -37.07 -11.17 34.18
C GLY A 592 -37.70 -11.56 32.84
N THR A 593 -38.39 -10.61 32.21
CA THR A 593 -38.98 -10.77 30.87
C THR A 593 -38.53 -9.61 29.99
N TYR A 594 -37.71 -9.94 29.01
CA TYR A 594 -37.10 -8.98 28.08
C TYR A 594 -37.88 -8.95 26.78
N ASN A 595 -38.16 -7.75 26.29
CA ASN A 595 -38.78 -7.51 24.98
C ASN A 595 -37.71 -6.98 24.02
N VAL A 596 -37.81 -7.35 22.74
CA VAL A 596 -36.87 -6.86 21.72
C VAL A 596 -37.32 -5.51 21.15
N HIS A 597 -36.39 -4.57 21.06
CA HIS A 597 -36.52 -3.33 20.30
C HIS A 597 -35.45 -3.32 19.20
N ILE A 598 -35.84 -2.91 18.00
CA ILE A 598 -35.01 -2.98 16.79
C ILE A 598 -35.01 -1.62 16.11
N ARG A 599 -33.81 -1.05 15.92
CA ARG A 599 -33.53 -0.01 14.94
C ARG A 599 -32.83 -0.69 13.78
N ALA A 600 -33.57 -1.10 12.76
CA ALA A 600 -32.98 -1.81 11.63
C ALA A 600 -31.95 -0.91 10.88
N PRO A 601 -30.91 -1.47 10.26
CA PRO A 601 -30.03 -0.72 9.38
C PRO A 601 -30.84 -0.08 8.23
N PRO A 602 -30.48 1.11 7.73
CA PRO A 602 -31.07 1.66 6.51
C PRO A 602 -31.10 0.61 5.38
N GLY A 603 -32.23 0.52 4.67
CA GLY A 603 -32.41 -0.44 3.56
C GLY A 603 -32.51 -1.93 3.93
N VAL A 604 -32.38 -2.31 5.21
CA VAL A 604 -32.50 -3.70 5.66
C VAL A 604 -33.68 -3.84 6.62
N THR A 605 -34.53 -4.84 6.40
CA THR A 605 -35.53 -5.27 7.37
C THR A 605 -34.91 -6.28 8.34
N VAL A 606 -35.19 -6.14 9.64
CA VAL A 606 -34.67 -7.04 10.68
C VAL A 606 -35.82 -7.50 11.57
N SER A 607 -35.97 -8.82 11.70
CA SER A 607 -36.96 -9.47 12.58
C SER A 607 -36.28 -10.43 13.56
N VAL A 608 -36.93 -10.67 14.70
CA VAL A 608 -36.34 -11.45 15.81
C VAL A 608 -37.37 -12.43 16.37
N ALA A 609 -36.97 -13.70 16.52
CA ALA A 609 -37.83 -14.81 16.93
C ALA A 609 -37.17 -15.66 18.05
N PRO A 610 -37.81 -15.84 19.22
CA PRO A 610 -39.00 -15.11 19.69
C PRO A 610 -38.70 -13.63 19.91
N SER A 611 -39.73 -12.77 19.95
CA SER A 611 -39.61 -11.33 20.25
C SER A 611 -39.60 -11.02 21.75
N ILE A 612 -39.81 -12.03 22.60
CA ILE A 612 -39.84 -11.93 24.07
C ILE A 612 -39.01 -13.08 24.64
N LEU A 613 -38.11 -12.79 25.58
CA LEU A 613 -37.32 -13.76 26.33
C LEU A 613 -37.65 -13.70 27.82
N LYS A 614 -38.21 -14.79 28.36
CA LYS A 614 -38.55 -14.93 29.78
C LYS A 614 -37.58 -15.88 30.47
N PHE A 615 -36.95 -15.39 31.54
CA PHE A 615 -36.01 -16.13 32.39
C PHE A 615 -36.60 -16.28 33.79
N GLN A 616 -36.57 -17.50 34.32
CA GLN A 616 -37.11 -17.86 35.63
C GLN A 616 -36.04 -17.89 36.73
N LYS A 617 -34.76 -18.01 36.36
CA LYS A 617 -33.63 -18.09 37.30
C LYS A 617 -32.33 -17.51 36.76
N LEU A 618 -31.38 -17.30 37.66
CA LEU A 618 -29.98 -16.99 37.34
C LEU A 618 -29.33 -18.14 36.54
N GLY A 619 -28.47 -17.82 35.59
CA GLY A 619 -27.73 -18.78 34.78
C GLY A 619 -28.56 -19.52 33.72
N GLU A 620 -29.85 -19.20 33.57
CA GLU A 620 -30.68 -19.74 32.50
C GLU A 620 -30.30 -19.11 31.15
N GLU A 621 -30.12 -19.95 30.13
CA GLU A 621 -29.84 -19.50 28.76
C GLU A 621 -31.11 -19.58 27.88
N LYS A 622 -31.21 -18.66 26.93
CA LYS A 622 -32.20 -18.69 25.84
C LYS A 622 -31.53 -18.41 24.50
N THR A 623 -31.98 -19.10 23.47
CA THR A 623 -31.63 -18.82 22.08
C THR A 623 -32.71 -17.96 21.41
N PHE A 624 -32.28 -17.05 20.55
CA PHE A 624 -33.14 -16.31 19.62
C PHE A 624 -32.50 -16.28 18.24
N LYS A 625 -33.32 -16.11 17.21
CA LYS A 625 -32.90 -15.93 15.83
C LYS A 625 -33.13 -14.48 15.40
N VAL A 626 -32.19 -13.94 14.64
CA VAL A 626 -32.27 -12.62 14.00
C VAL A 626 -32.23 -12.83 12.50
N THR A 627 -33.32 -12.50 11.81
CA THR A 627 -33.40 -12.56 10.36
C THR A 627 -33.20 -11.16 9.80
N PHE A 628 -32.15 -11.00 8.99
CA PHE A 628 -31.90 -9.83 8.17
C PHE A 628 -32.44 -10.15 6.78
N LYS A 629 -33.27 -9.27 6.22
CA LYS A 629 -33.73 -9.39 4.83
C LYS A 629 -33.69 -8.03 4.15
N LEU A 630 -33.21 -7.98 2.91
CA LEU A 630 -33.16 -6.79 2.08
C LEU A 630 -34.55 -6.16 1.94
N ALA A 631 -34.68 -4.85 2.21
CA ALA A 631 -35.95 -4.16 2.02
C ALA A 631 -36.25 -4.01 0.52
N PRO A 632 -37.52 -4.15 0.08
CA PRO A 632 -37.87 -4.00 -1.33
C PRO A 632 -37.40 -2.65 -1.91
N ARG A 633 -36.66 -2.70 -3.02
CA ARG A 633 -36.07 -1.54 -3.73
C ARG A 633 -35.00 -0.76 -2.93
N ALA A 634 -34.44 -1.30 -1.87
CA ALA A 634 -33.29 -0.67 -1.21
C ALA A 634 -32.02 -0.86 -2.05
N VAL A 635 -31.41 0.25 -2.46
CA VAL A 635 -30.04 0.31 -2.98
C VAL A 635 -29.14 0.76 -1.84
N ILE A 636 -28.07 0.01 -1.57
CA ILE A 636 -27.08 0.31 -0.53
C ILE A 636 -25.70 0.01 -1.12
N THR A 637 -24.80 0.99 -1.08
CA THR A 637 -23.46 0.93 -1.70
C THR A 637 -22.31 0.92 -0.69
N ASP A 638 -22.62 0.74 0.60
CA ASP A 638 -21.67 0.80 1.72
C ASP A 638 -22.27 0.07 2.95
N TYR A 639 -21.51 -0.08 4.03
CA TYR A 639 -21.95 -0.66 5.29
C TYR A 639 -23.07 0.16 5.96
N VAL A 640 -24.18 -0.51 6.29
CA VAL A 640 -25.30 0.09 7.02
C VAL A 640 -25.38 -0.40 8.46
N PHE A 641 -25.68 0.55 9.35
CA PHE A 641 -25.62 0.36 10.80
C PHE A 641 -27.00 0.44 11.45
N GLY A 642 -27.30 -0.57 12.26
CA GLY A 642 -28.52 -0.71 13.06
C GLY A 642 -28.24 -1.14 14.49
N MET A 643 -29.28 -1.53 15.21
CA MET A 643 -29.24 -1.75 16.65
C MET A 643 -30.35 -2.71 17.10
N LEU A 644 -29.98 -3.77 17.81
CA LEU A 644 -30.91 -4.61 18.57
C LEU A 644 -30.80 -4.24 20.05
N THR A 645 -31.88 -4.28 20.81
CA THR A 645 -31.86 -4.08 22.26
C THR A 645 -32.90 -4.95 22.95
N TRP A 646 -32.46 -5.79 23.89
CA TRP A 646 -33.36 -6.49 24.82
C TRP A 646 -33.60 -5.63 26.05
N GLY A 647 -34.86 -5.34 26.38
CA GLY A 647 -35.22 -4.48 27.52
C GLY A 647 -36.32 -5.09 28.42
N ASP A 648 -36.10 -5.03 29.73
CA ASP A 648 -37.08 -5.43 30.77
C ASP A 648 -37.59 -4.23 31.60
N GLY A 649 -37.17 -3.01 31.24
CA GLY A 649 -37.48 -1.76 31.93
C GLY A 649 -36.36 -1.25 32.85
N LYS A 650 -35.42 -2.10 33.26
CA LYS A 650 -34.23 -1.74 34.07
C LYS A 650 -32.94 -1.91 33.27
N HIS A 651 -32.77 -3.07 32.65
CA HIS A 651 -31.63 -3.42 31.82
C HIS A 651 -31.94 -3.15 30.34
N PHE A 652 -30.90 -2.82 29.58
CA PHE A 652 -31.00 -2.50 28.15
C PHE A 652 -29.79 -3.11 27.44
N VAL A 653 -29.94 -4.37 27.01
CA VAL A 653 -28.85 -5.20 26.49
C VAL A 653 -28.74 -4.95 24.98
N ARG A 654 -27.82 -4.06 24.60
CA ARG A 654 -27.71 -3.54 23.24
C ARG A 654 -26.68 -4.28 22.39
N SER A 655 -27.02 -4.57 21.13
CA SER A 655 -26.11 -5.15 20.15
C SER A 655 -26.09 -4.29 18.89
N PRO A 656 -24.92 -3.79 18.44
CA PRO A 656 -24.77 -3.20 17.12
C PRO A 656 -25.14 -4.21 16.03
N LEU A 657 -25.84 -3.74 15.01
CA LEU A 657 -26.11 -4.49 13.78
C LEU A 657 -25.34 -3.83 12.64
N VAL A 658 -24.67 -4.62 11.82
CA VAL A 658 -23.91 -4.15 10.66
C VAL A 658 -24.29 -5.03 9.47
N SER A 659 -24.52 -4.44 8.29
CA SER A 659 -24.80 -5.21 7.07
C SER A 659 -24.12 -4.58 5.86
N TYR A 660 -23.59 -5.42 4.97
CA TYR A 660 -23.15 -5.08 3.62
C TYR A 660 -23.87 -5.99 2.61
N ILE A 661 -24.01 -5.56 1.34
CA ILE A 661 -24.83 -6.22 0.31
C ILE A 661 -23.96 -6.62 -0.88
N VAL A 662 -24.24 -7.80 -1.46
CA VAL A 662 -23.65 -8.25 -2.73
C VAL A 662 -24.76 -8.77 -3.64
N TYR A 663 -24.60 -8.58 -4.96
CA TYR A 663 -25.62 -8.87 -5.97
C TYR A 663 -24.94 -9.54 -7.20
N MET A 664 -25.52 -10.61 -7.78
CA MET A 664 -24.97 -11.44 -8.90
C MET A 664 -26.06 -12.14 -9.76
N GLY A 665 -25.71 -12.72 -10.94
CA GLY A 665 -26.56 -13.60 -11.80
C GLY A 665 -25.85 -14.08 -13.11
N GLU A 666 -26.57 -14.62 -14.13
CA GLU A 666 -25.98 -15.20 -15.38
C GLU A 666 -26.83 -15.31 -16.70
N THR A 667 -26.14 -15.56 -17.84
CA THR A 667 -26.55 -16.24 -19.12
C THR A 667 -27.29 -15.47 -20.26
N SER A 668 -27.14 -15.73 -21.57
CA SER A 668 -26.07 -16.32 -22.46
C SER A 668 -26.49 -16.37 -23.96
N PHE A 669 -25.58 -16.32 -24.96
CA PHE A 669 -25.85 -16.72 -26.38
C PHE A 669 -24.59 -16.98 -27.27
N SER A 670 -24.70 -17.80 -28.33
CA SER A 670 -23.70 -17.99 -29.43
C SER A 670 -24.33 -18.70 -30.66
N PRO A 671 -23.91 -18.39 -31.93
CA PRO A 671 -23.30 -19.43 -32.80
C PRO A 671 -22.28 -18.91 -33.86
N LEU A 672 -21.72 -19.81 -34.69
CA LEU A 672 -20.75 -19.54 -35.77
C LEU A 672 -21.38 -19.51 -37.19
N SER A 673 -20.65 -18.98 -38.19
CA SER A 673 -20.82 -19.30 -39.62
C SER A 673 -19.48 -19.26 -40.39
N SER A 674 -19.47 -19.63 -41.67
CA SER A 674 -18.37 -20.41 -42.27
C SER A 674 -17.74 -19.85 -43.57
N THR A 675 -17.47 -18.54 -43.66
CA THR A 675 -16.74 -17.94 -44.80
C THR A 675 -15.59 -17.05 -44.34
N GLY A 676 -14.37 -17.35 -44.81
CA GLY A 676 -13.10 -16.77 -44.32
C GLY A 676 -12.82 -15.30 -44.64
N GLU A 677 -13.79 -14.57 -45.19
CA GLU A 677 -13.71 -13.12 -45.38
C GLU A 677 -14.96 -12.43 -44.80
N SER A 678 -14.79 -11.81 -43.63
CA SER A 678 -15.63 -10.68 -43.23
C SER A 678 -14.76 -9.63 -42.54
N SER A 679 -14.49 -8.53 -43.25
CA SER A 679 -14.31 -7.28 -42.51
C SER A 679 -15.67 -6.93 -41.93
N LEU A 680 -15.75 -6.72 -40.60
CA LEU A 680 -16.91 -6.06 -39.99
C LEU A 680 -17.24 -4.84 -40.83
N SER A 681 -18.40 -4.83 -41.49
CA SER A 681 -18.81 -3.65 -42.24
C SER A 681 -19.08 -2.52 -41.27
N GLU A 682 -19.15 -1.28 -41.75
CA GLU A 682 -19.58 -0.16 -40.91
C GLU A 682 -20.97 -0.41 -40.31
N LEU A 683 -21.80 -1.14 -41.06
CA LEU A 683 -23.11 -1.65 -40.65
C LEU A 683 -23.03 -2.76 -39.59
N ASP A 684 -21.93 -3.54 -39.51
CA ASP A 684 -21.73 -4.57 -38.47
C ASP A 684 -21.04 -4.02 -37.22
N VAL A 685 -20.15 -3.04 -37.35
CA VAL A 685 -19.66 -2.25 -36.20
C VAL A 685 -20.81 -1.45 -35.59
N GLN A 686 -21.70 -0.90 -36.43
CA GLN A 686 -22.95 -0.29 -35.98
C GLN A 686 -23.90 -1.34 -35.39
N LYS A 687 -24.08 -2.54 -35.96
CA LYS A 687 -24.88 -3.61 -35.30
C LYS A 687 -24.30 -4.05 -33.96
N MET A 688 -22.97 -4.16 -33.81
CA MET A 688 -22.36 -4.56 -32.54
C MET A 688 -22.46 -3.45 -31.50
N THR A 689 -22.14 -2.20 -31.86
CA THR A 689 -22.31 -1.05 -30.96
C THR A 689 -23.79 -0.83 -30.62
N LYS A 690 -24.69 -1.04 -31.58
CA LYS A 690 -26.14 -1.09 -31.34
C LYS A 690 -26.55 -2.30 -30.52
N SER A 691 -25.89 -3.45 -30.61
CA SER A 691 -26.12 -4.57 -29.70
C SER A 691 -25.66 -4.24 -28.29
N HIS A 692 -24.60 -3.44 -28.12
CA HIS A 692 -24.20 -2.92 -26.80
C HIS A 692 -25.21 -1.88 -26.29
N PHE A 693 -25.74 -0.97 -27.12
CA PHE A 693 -26.84 -0.05 -26.75
C PHE A 693 -28.19 -0.74 -26.54
N ASP A 694 -28.48 -1.82 -27.25
CA ASP A 694 -29.71 -2.60 -27.13
C ASP A 694 -29.66 -3.52 -25.90
N LEU A 695 -28.47 -4.02 -25.55
CA LEU A 695 -28.16 -4.75 -24.33
C LEU A 695 -28.20 -3.81 -23.11
N LEU A 696 -27.41 -2.74 -23.10
CA LEU A 696 -27.48 -1.71 -22.04
C LEU A 696 -28.90 -1.14 -21.93
N GLY A 697 -29.56 -0.83 -23.05
CA GLY A 697 -30.89 -0.25 -23.08
C GLY A 697 -32.01 -1.21 -22.65
N SER A 698 -31.78 -2.53 -22.63
CA SER A 698 -32.71 -3.48 -22.02
C SER A 698 -32.58 -3.56 -20.50
N TYR A 699 -31.42 -3.16 -19.93
CA TYR A 699 -31.21 -3.06 -18.48
C TYR A 699 -31.39 -1.64 -17.91
N LEU A 700 -31.36 -0.61 -18.76
CA LEU A 700 -31.53 0.82 -18.43
C LEU A 700 -32.91 1.38 -18.84
N GLU A 701 -33.79 0.50 -19.32
CA GLU A 701 -35.15 0.75 -19.83
C GLU A 701 -35.29 1.77 -20.98
N SER A 702 -34.19 2.36 -21.47
CA SER A 702 -34.11 3.26 -22.63
C SER A 702 -32.78 3.12 -23.38
N LYS A 703 -32.85 3.25 -24.71
CA LYS A 703 -31.66 3.27 -25.58
C LYS A 703 -30.96 4.63 -25.62
N GLU A 704 -31.64 5.71 -25.25
CA GLU A 704 -31.01 7.02 -24.98
C GLU A 704 -30.15 6.93 -23.72
N ASN A 705 -30.69 6.42 -22.60
CA ASN A 705 -29.92 6.19 -21.36
C ASN A 705 -28.67 5.34 -21.62
N ALA A 706 -28.79 4.31 -22.46
CA ALA A 706 -27.67 3.45 -22.86
C ALA A 706 -26.57 4.15 -23.68
N GLN A 707 -26.89 5.24 -24.37
CA GLN A 707 -25.92 6.07 -25.08
C GLN A 707 -25.20 7.03 -24.12
N ASP A 708 -25.91 7.58 -23.13
CA ASP A 708 -25.34 8.52 -22.16
C ASP A 708 -24.40 7.87 -21.13
N VAL A 709 -24.57 6.58 -20.80
CA VAL A 709 -23.72 5.86 -19.82
C VAL A 709 -22.62 4.98 -20.44
N LEU A 710 -22.58 4.82 -21.77
CA LEU A 710 -21.53 4.07 -22.45
C LEU A 710 -20.25 4.93 -22.57
N ILE A 711 -19.19 4.54 -21.86
CA ILE A 711 -17.87 5.20 -21.95
C ILE A 711 -17.16 4.80 -23.26
N TYR A 712 -17.20 3.51 -23.62
CA TYR A 712 -16.53 3.00 -24.82
C TYR A 712 -17.07 1.64 -25.30
N SER A 713 -17.06 1.40 -26.62
CA SER A 713 -17.48 0.12 -27.25
C SER A 713 -16.31 -0.56 -27.97
N TYR A 714 -15.67 -1.52 -27.31
CA TYR A 714 -14.60 -2.34 -27.89
C TYR A 714 -15.18 -3.32 -28.91
N THR A 715 -14.82 -3.14 -30.18
CA THR A 715 -15.47 -3.80 -31.33
C THR A 715 -14.50 -4.39 -32.37
N LYS A 716 -13.17 -4.33 -32.12
CA LYS A 716 -12.14 -4.60 -33.17
C LYS A 716 -11.03 -5.60 -32.79
N CYS A 717 -10.75 -5.76 -31.49
CA CYS A 717 -9.70 -6.65 -30.98
C CYS A 717 -10.22 -7.59 -29.88
N ILE A 718 -11.12 -7.05 -29.07
CA ILE A 718 -11.90 -7.70 -28.01
C ILE A 718 -13.33 -7.21 -28.22
N ASN A 719 -14.35 -8.04 -27.94
CA ASN A 719 -15.75 -7.61 -27.96
C ASN A 719 -16.20 -7.28 -26.52
N GLY A 720 -16.62 -6.05 -26.26
CA GLY A 720 -17.10 -5.61 -24.96
C GLY A 720 -17.23 -4.10 -24.86
N PHE A 721 -17.45 -3.58 -23.65
CA PHE A 721 -17.65 -2.14 -23.45
C PHE A 721 -17.21 -1.69 -22.04
N ALA A 722 -16.85 -0.41 -21.95
CA ALA A 722 -16.71 0.31 -20.69
C ALA A 722 -17.92 1.24 -20.52
N THR A 723 -18.45 1.36 -19.31
CA THR A 723 -19.71 2.06 -19.03
C THR A 723 -19.79 2.45 -17.56
N TYR A 724 -20.41 3.59 -17.25
CA TYR A 724 -20.72 3.98 -15.87
C TYR A 724 -22.06 3.38 -15.48
N LEU A 725 -22.02 2.31 -14.69
CA LEU A 725 -23.21 1.63 -14.17
C LEU A 725 -23.16 1.61 -12.65
N ASP A 726 -24.31 1.77 -11.99
CA ASP A 726 -24.44 1.55 -10.54
C ASP A 726 -24.41 0.04 -10.20
N GLU A 727 -24.28 -0.33 -8.93
CA GLU A 727 -24.14 -1.75 -8.53
C GLU A 727 -25.37 -2.63 -8.88
N ALA A 728 -26.56 -2.03 -9.03
CA ALA A 728 -27.75 -2.75 -9.48
C ALA A 728 -27.70 -2.99 -10.99
N GLN A 729 -27.29 -1.99 -11.78
CA GLN A 729 -27.09 -2.08 -13.23
C GLN A 729 -25.92 -2.98 -13.61
N VAL A 730 -24.74 -2.82 -12.97
CA VAL A 730 -23.57 -3.70 -13.09
C VAL A 730 -23.97 -5.14 -12.82
N THR A 731 -24.82 -5.35 -11.82
CA THR A 731 -25.31 -6.70 -11.55
C THR A 731 -26.33 -7.17 -12.56
N SER A 732 -27.29 -6.36 -13.00
CA SER A 732 -28.23 -6.74 -14.07
C SER A 732 -27.50 -7.17 -15.36
N LEU A 733 -26.36 -6.53 -15.64
CA LEU A 733 -25.43 -6.85 -16.72
C LEU A 733 -24.69 -8.18 -16.50
N LYS A 734 -24.16 -8.43 -15.29
CA LYS A 734 -23.64 -9.76 -14.91
C LYS A 734 -24.76 -10.82 -15.01
N ALA A 735 -25.98 -10.43 -14.61
CA ALA A 735 -27.14 -11.27 -14.45
C ALA A 735 -27.69 -11.88 -15.72
N ASN A 736 -27.15 -11.51 -16.89
CA ASN A 736 -27.50 -12.05 -18.19
C ASN A 736 -26.27 -12.26 -19.11
N GLY A 737 -25.08 -12.44 -18.52
CA GLY A 737 -23.87 -12.91 -19.21
C GLY A 737 -23.05 -11.84 -19.93
N ALA A 738 -21.82 -11.63 -19.45
CA ALA A 738 -20.84 -10.73 -20.07
C ALA A 738 -20.44 -11.16 -21.51
N PRO A 739 -20.05 -10.21 -22.38
CA PRO A 739 -19.77 -10.47 -23.79
C PRO A 739 -18.62 -11.47 -24.04
N THR A 740 -18.64 -12.08 -25.22
CA THR A 740 -17.99 -13.38 -25.50
C THR A 740 -16.46 -13.36 -25.42
N LEU A 741 -15.92 -13.78 -24.26
CA LEU A 741 -14.48 -13.93 -23.98
C LEU A 741 -13.72 -14.77 -25.03
N SER A 742 -12.47 -14.35 -25.31
CA SER A 742 -11.62 -14.88 -26.38
C SER A 742 -11.28 -16.38 -26.25
N SER A 743 -10.95 -17.01 -27.38
CA SER A 743 -10.55 -18.42 -27.43
C SER A 743 -9.16 -18.68 -26.85
N LEU A 744 -8.24 -17.70 -26.93
CA LEU A 744 -6.87 -17.82 -26.42
C LEU A 744 -6.85 -17.96 -24.88
N GLN A 745 -7.49 -17.02 -24.18
CA GLN A 745 -7.51 -17.01 -22.71
C GLN A 745 -8.13 -18.29 -22.14
N LYS A 746 -9.18 -18.81 -22.79
CA LYS A 746 -9.82 -20.09 -22.43
C LYS A 746 -8.90 -21.29 -22.68
N LYS A 747 -8.19 -21.34 -23.82
CA LYS A 747 -7.22 -22.41 -24.11
C LYS A 747 -6.05 -22.44 -23.11
N ALA A 748 -5.60 -21.27 -22.67
CA ALA A 748 -4.52 -21.12 -21.69
C ALA A 748 -4.95 -21.31 -20.23
N ASN A 749 -6.22 -21.63 -19.96
CA ASN A 749 -6.84 -21.58 -18.62
C ASN A 749 -6.44 -20.30 -17.86
N PHE A 750 -6.60 -19.16 -18.53
CA PHE A 750 -6.26 -17.80 -18.08
C PHE A 750 -4.80 -17.59 -17.58
N GLY A 751 -3.90 -18.56 -17.77
CA GLY A 751 -2.53 -18.50 -17.28
C GLY A 751 -2.35 -18.91 -15.81
N GLU A 752 -3.34 -19.57 -15.18
CA GLU A 752 -3.36 -19.93 -13.74
C GLU A 752 -2.13 -20.71 -13.19
N ARG A 753 -1.24 -21.19 -14.06
CA ARG A 753 -0.04 -21.97 -13.69
C ARG A 753 1.27 -21.34 -14.14
N VAL A 754 1.24 -20.08 -14.58
CA VAL A 754 2.38 -19.38 -15.18
C VAL A 754 2.82 -18.22 -14.29
N ILE A 755 4.09 -18.22 -13.90
CA ILE A 755 4.67 -17.23 -13.00
C ILE A 755 5.40 -16.15 -13.80
N ILE A 756 4.89 -14.92 -13.76
CA ILE A 756 5.53 -13.75 -14.36
C ILE A 756 6.24 -12.95 -13.25
N ALA A 757 7.57 -12.85 -13.30
CA ALA A 757 8.31 -11.89 -12.49
C ALA A 757 8.21 -10.48 -13.05
N ASN A 758 8.18 -9.48 -12.17
CA ASN A 758 8.36 -8.08 -12.52
C ASN A 758 9.56 -7.50 -11.75
N LEU A 759 10.55 -6.95 -12.46
CA LEU A 759 11.73 -6.30 -11.88
C LEU A 759 11.52 -4.78 -11.90
N ASP A 760 11.19 -4.22 -10.73
CA ASP A 760 10.50 -2.92 -10.59
C ASP A 760 10.71 -2.30 -9.18
N THR A 761 9.99 -1.23 -8.82
CA THR A 761 10.12 -0.36 -7.61
C THR A 761 9.96 -1.03 -6.22
N GLY A 762 9.96 -2.35 -6.11
CA GLY A 762 9.67 -3.08 -4.87
C GLY A 762 10.84 -3.15 -3.86
N ARG A 763 10.63 -2.70 -2.62
CA ARG A 763 11.55 -2.98 -1.49
C ARG A 763 11.24 -4.34 -0.84
N LYS A 764 12.25 -5.20 -0.73
CA LYS A 764 12.13 -6.53 -0.10
C LYS A 764 11.96 -6.40 1.42
N LEU A 765 10.75 -6.70 1.90
CA LEU A 765 10.40 -6.82 3.31
C LEU A 765 10.05 -8.28 3.60
N ILE A 766 10.68 -8.88 4.62
CA ILE A 766 10.35 -10.26 5.02
C ILE A 766 9.02 -10.21 5.79
N GLY A 767 7.94 -10.71 5.16
CA GLY A 767 6.61 -10.84 5.77
C GLY A 767 5.51 -9.91 5.23
N ALA A 768 5.83 -8.92 4.38
CA ALA A 768 4.82 -7.97 3.89
C ALA A 768 3.95 -8.54 2.76
N ARG A 769 2.63 -8.70 2.99
CA ARG A 769 1.62 -9.04 1.97
C ARG A 769 0.61 -7.91 1.81
N TYR A 770 0.83 -7.03 0.85
CA TYR A 770 -0.13 -5.99 0.47
C TYR A 770 -0.70 -6.33 -0.92
N PHE A 771 -2.04 -6.39 -1.04
CA PHE A 771 -2.72 -6.72 -2.30
C PHE A 771 -3.67 -5.59 -2.70
N ASN A 772 -3.31 -4.84 -3.75
CA ASN A 772 -4.30 -4.06 -4.51
C ASN A 772 -5.30 -5.06 -5.15
N LYS A 773 -6.57 -4.66 -5.34
CA LYS A 773 -7.61 -5.49 -5.97
C LYS A 773 -7.23 -6.03 -7.37
N GLY A 774 -6.32 -5.37 -8.09
CA GLY A 774 -5.74 -5.89 -9.34
C GLY A 774 -4.88 -7.17 -9.18
N PHE A 775 -4.51 -7.55 -7.95
CA PHE A 775 -3.68 -8.72 -7.62
C PHE A 775 -4.40 -9.75 -6.73
N ALA A 776 -5.68 -9.53 -6.42
CA ALA A 776 -6.46 -10.45 -5.59
C ALA A 776 -6.81 -11.72 -6.39
N SER A 777 -6.14 -12.84 -6.10
CA SER A 777 -6.47 -14.12 -6.73
C SER A 777 -7.79 -14.67 -6.20
N THR A 778 -8.73 -14.93 -7.10
CA THR A 778 -9.94 -15.72 -6.86
C THR A 778 -9.84 -17.14 -7.43
N SER A 779 -8.66 -17.53 -7.94
CA SER A 779 -8.44 -18.87 -8.51
C SER A 779 -8.40 -19.94 -7.40
N PRO A 780 -9.05 -21.10 -7.60
CA PRO A 780 -8.94 -22.24 -6.69
C PRO A 780 -7.63 -23.03 -6.87
N THR A 781 -6.78 -22.68 -7.83
CA THR A 781 -5.55 -23.41 -8.15
C THR A 781 -4.41 -23.02 -7.18
N PRO A 782 -3.79 -23.96 -6.44
CA PRO A 782 -2.72 -23.64 -5.49
C PRO A 782 -1.46 -23.07 -6.14
N ILE A 783 -0.84 -22.08 -5.48
CA ILE A 783 0.42 -21.46 -5.90
C ILE A 783 1.55 -22.51 -5.88
N PRO A 784 2.39 -22.60 -6.93
CA PRO A 784 3.58 -23.45 -6.91
C PRO A 784 4.63 -22.96 -5.90
N THR A 785 4.71 -23.60 -4.74
CA THR A 785 5.66 -23.34 -3.64
C THR A 785 5.55 -21.96 -2.96
N GLU A 786 6.38 -21.70 -1.94
CA GLU A 786 6.30 -20.50 -1.07
C GLU A 786 7.16 -19.35 -1.61
N TRP A 787 6.54 -18.20 -1.90
CA TRP A 787 7.20 -17.00 -2.42
C TRP A 787 7.08 -15.82 -1.44
N ASN A 788 8.11 -14.97 -1.40
CA ASN A 788 8.16 -13.78 -0.54
C ASN A 788 7.89 -12.50 -1.35
N THR A 789 6.94 -11.68 -0.90
CA THR A 789 6.51 -10.44 -1.56
C THR A 789 7.28 -9.20 -1.09
N ALA A 790 7.31 -8.17 -1.94
CA ALA A 790 7.94 -6.87 -1.71
C ALA A 790 6.88 -5.75 -1.69
N TYR A 791 7.24 -4.57 -1.18
CA TYR A 791 6.33 -3.42 -1.09
C TYR A 791 6.76 -2.29 -2.04
N ASP A 792 5.81 -1.76 -2.81
CA ASP A 792 5.98 -0.65 -3.75
C ASP A 792 5.49 0.66 -3.12
N THR A 793 6.43 1.58 -2.86
CA THR A 793 6.17 2.90 -2.27
C THR A 793 5.83 3.98 -3.29
N GLU A 794 6.00 3.71 -4.59
CA GLU A 794 5.88 4.73 -5.64
C GLU A 794 4.58 4.57 -6.44
N GLY A 795 4.05 3.34 -6.55
CA GLY A 795 2.81 3.03 -7.27
C GLY A 795 3.04 2.65 -8.72
N HIS A 796 4.18 3.04 -9.26
CA HIS A 796 4.62 2.66 -10.58
C HIS A 796 4.69 1.12 -10.75
N GLY A 797 5.35 0.40 -9.85
CA GLY A 797 5.45 -1.06 -9.91
C GLY A 797 4.09 -1.75 -9.78
N SER A 798 3.15 -1.13 -9.06
CA SER A 798 1.74 -1.56 -8.94
C SER A 798 0.93 -1.32 -10.23
N HIS A 799 1.11 -0.18 -10.89
CA HIS A 799 0.50 0.11 -12.19
C HIS A 799 0.96 -0.87 -13.24
N SER A 800 2.26 -1.03 -13.30
CA SER A 800 2.85 -1.84 -14.33
C SER A 800 2.60 -3.32 -14.04
N LEU A 801 2.79 -3.87 -12.85
CA LEU A 801 2.48 -5.28 -12.57
C LEU A 801 1.01 -5.63 -12.84
N SER A 802 0.06 -4.71 -12.64
CA SER A 802 -1.36 -4.94 -12.98
C SER A 802 -1.66 -4.82 -14.48
N THR A 803 -0.71 -4.30 -15.25
CA THR A 803 -0.63 -4.42 -16.73
C THR A 803 0.32 -5.55 -17.17
N ALA A 804 1.14 -6.09 -16.25
CA ALA A 804 2.29 -7.02 -16.33
C ALA A 804 3.78 -6.52 -16.57
N GLY A 805 4.20 -5.34 -16.07
CA GLY A 805 5.57 -5.01 -15.56
C GLY A 805 6.39 -3.84 -16.18
N GLY A 806 7.20 -3.08 -15.41
CA GLY A 806 7.21 -1.59 -15.50
C GLY A 806 8.50 -0.74 -15.53
N SER A 807 8.25 0.57 -15.70
CA SER A 807 9.08 1.77 -16.00
C SER A 807 10.43 1.95 -15.31
N PHE A 808 11.23 2.84 -15.91
CA PHE A 808 12.50 3.39 -15.43
C PHE A 808 12.43 3.93 -13.99
N VAL A 809 13.30 3.40 -13.13
CA VAL A 809 13.47 3.82 -11.73
C VAL A 809 14.79 4.58 -11.56
N PRO A 810 14.78 5.85 -11.10
CA PRO A 810 16.01 6.57 -10.80
C PRO A 810 16.80 5.92 -9.65
N GLY A 811 17.99 5.40 -9.94
CA GLY A 811 18.96 4.96 -8.93
C GLY A 811 19.00 3.46 -8.59
N ALA A 812 18.33 2.59 -9.35
CA ALA A 812 18.55 1.14 -9.24
C ALA A 812 20.01 0.80 -9.62
N SER A 813 20.72 0.00 -8.81
CA SER A 813 22.10 -0.37 -9.11
C SER A 813 22.19 -1.60 -10.02
N ILE A 814 23.26 -1.67 -10.82
CA ILE A 814 23.58 -2.82 -11.67
C ILE A 814 23.67 -4.12 -10.85
N PHE A 815 24.13 -4.03 -9.60
CA PHE A 815 24.24 -5.18 -8.70
C PHE A 815 22.86 -5.68 -8.24
N ASP A 816 21.94 -4.78 -7.88
CA ASP A 816 20.58 -5.15 -7.46
C ASP A 816 19.79 -5.78 -8.61
N ILE A 817 19.96 -5.28 -9.83
CA ILE A 817 19.36 -5.84 -11.05
C ILE A 817 19.83 -7.29 -11.26
N LEU A 818 21.15 -7.54 -11.17
CA LEU A 818 21.71 -8.88 -11.32
C LEU A 818 21.23 -9.84 -10.21
N VAL A 819 21.19 -9.39 -8.96
CA VAL A 819 20.66 -10.17 -7.83
C VAL A 819 19.17 -10.48 -8.00
N ALA A 820 18.38 -9.58 -8.59
CA ALA A 820 16.97 -9.82 -8.88
C ALA A 820 16.77 -10.84 -10.02
N PHE A 821 17.62 -10.82 -11.06
CA PHE A 821 17.64 -11.85 -12.10
C PHE A 821 18.04 -13.22 -11.53
N ASP A 822 19.14 -13.31 -10.76
CA ASP A 822 19.58 -14.57 -10.15
C ASP A 822 18.52 -15.16 -9.19
N ALA A 823 17.81 -14.31 -8.44
CA ALA A 823 16.68 -14.73 -7.62
C ALA A 823 15.55 -15.31 -8.48
N ALA A 824 15.01 -14.55 -9.44
CA ALA A 824 13.90 -15.01 -10.29
C ALA A 824 14.23 -16.28 -11.11
N ILE A 825 15.49 -16.43 -11.54
CA ILE A 825 15.99 -17.64 -12.22
C ILE A 825 16.09 -18.83 -11.26
N GLY A 826 16.54 -18.60 -10.02
CA GLY A 826 16.64 -19.62 -8.97
C GLY A 826 15.28 -20.09 -8.45
N ASP A 827 14.32 -19.16 -8.33
CA ASP A 827 12.95 -19.42 -7.89
C ASP A 827 12.10 -20.10 -9.00
N GLY A 828 12.50 -19.98 -10.28
CA GLY A 828 11.98 -20.78 -11.39
C GLY A 828 10.79 -20.18 -12.15
N VAL A 829 10.81 -18.86 -12.41
CA VAL A 829 9.71 -18.16 -13.11
C VAL A 829 9.60 -18.50 -14.61
N ASP A 830 8.39 -18.42 -15.17
CA ASP A 830 8.11 -18.74 -16.58
C ASP A 830 8.41 -17.59 -17.55
N VAL A 831 8.33 -16.34 -17.07
CA VAL A 831 8.51 -15.09 -17.83
C VAL A 831 9.09 -14.01 -16.91
N ILE A 832 9.96 -13.14 -17.43
CA ILE A 832 10.40 -11.92 -16.74
C ILE A 832 9.93 -10.68 -17.51
N SER A 833 9.33 -9.75 -16.79
CA SER A 833 9.01 -8.39 -17.24
C SER A 833 9.91 -7.37 -16.53
N MET A 834 10.35 -6.35 -17.27
CA MET A 834 11.29 -5.35 -16.81
C MET A 834 11.27 -4.15 -17.76
N SER A 835 10.47 -3.11 -17.47
CA SER A 835 10.47 -1.87 -18.28
C SER A 835 11.40 -0.78 -17.71
N LEU A 836 12.47 -1.24 -17.06
CA LEU A 836 13.63 -0.43 -16.69
C LEU A 836 14.37 0.05 -17.94
N GLY A 837 15.25 1.03 -17.76
CA GLY A 837 16.10 1.57 -18.82
C GLY A 837 17.42 2.07 -18.25
N LEU A 838 18.42 2.26 -19.11
CA LEU A 838 19.58 3.11 -18.82
C LEU A 838 19.41 4.49 -19.49
N SER A 839 19.92 5.53 -18.85
CA SER A 839 19.88 6.90 -19.38
C SER A 839 20.87 7.13 -20.53
N GLN A 840 21.82 6.22 -20.73
CA GLN A 840 22.73 6.16 -21.88
C GLN A 840 22.93 4.69 -22.28
N PRO A 841 23.02 4.35 -23.58
CA PRO A 841 23.31 2.99 -24.02
C PRO A 841 24.76 2.59 -23.68
N VAL A 842 24.98 1.35 -23.24
CA VAL A 842 26.31 0.81 -22.87
C VAL A 842 26.54 -0.57 -23.50
N GLU A 843 27.78 -1.04 -23.55
CA GLU A 843 28.09 -2.37 -24.12
C GLU A 843 27.46 -3.52 -23.32
N PHE A 844 27.16 -4.66 -23.95
CA PHE A 844 26.47 -5.80 -23.32
C PHE A 844 27.18 -6.39 -22.09
N LEU A 845 28.49 -6.12 -21.92
CA LEU A 845 29.27 -6.52 -20.74
C LEU A 845 29.17 -5.53 -19.56
N GLN A 846 28.57 -4.36 -19.77
CA GLN A 846 28.36 -3.30 -18.77
C GLN A 846 26.86 -3.09 -18.48
N ASP A 847 25.98 -3.50 -19.40
CA ASP A 847 24.54 -3.57 -19.19
C ASP A 847 24.15 -4.79 -18.34
N GLY A 848 23.91 -4.56 -17.05
CA GLY A 848 23.42 -5.58 -16.12
C GLY A 848 22.10 -6.23 -16.54
N MET A 849 21.26 -5.53 -17.31
CA MET A 849 20.02 -6.09 -17.85
C MET A 849 20.31 -7.01 -19.04
N ALA A 850 21.29 -6.71 -19.88
CA ALA A 850 21.75 -7.60 -20.94
C ALA A 850 22.37 -8.89 -20.37
N ILE A 851 23.18 -8.79 -19.31
CA ILE A 851 23.77 -9.95 -18.61
C ILE A 851 22.68 -10.80 -17.97
N GLY A 852 21.86 -10.23 -17.08
CA GLY A 852 20.83 -10.98 -16.34
C GLY A 852 19.81 -11.65 -17.26
N SER A 853 19.38 -10.94 -18.32
CA SER A 853 18.47 -11.51 -19.31
C SER A 853 19.10 -12.61 -20.18
N PHE A 854 20.40 -12.58 -20.45
CA PHE A 854 21.09 -13.68 -21.11
C PHE A 854 21.06 -14.95 -20.25
N HIS A 855 21.30 -14.83 -18.93
CA HIS A 855 21.24 -15.95 -17.99
C HIS A 855 19.82 -16.53 -17.87
N ALA A 856 18.79 -15.67 -17.89
CA ALA A 856 17.39 -16.09 -17.95
C ALA A 856 17.04 -16.83 -19.26
N VAL A 857 17.38 -16.27 -20.42
CA VAL A 857 17.09 -16.90 -21.73
C VAL A 857 17.89 -18.19 -21.93
N LYS A 858 19.11 -18.28 -21.38
CA LYS A 858 19.92 -19.52 -21.30
C LYS A 858 19.22 -20.64 -20.50
N LYS A 859 18.38 -20.28 -19.53
CA LYS A 859 17.51 -21.20 -18.77
C LYS A 859 16.15 -21.44 -19.44
N GLY A 860 15.89 -20.81 -20.59
CA GLY A 860 14.63 -20.89 -21.31
C GLY A 860 13.59 -19.87 -20.86
N ILE A 861 13.93 -18.91 -19.98
CA ILE A 861 13.00 -17.91 -19.46
C ILE A 861 12.99 -16.69 -20.41
N PRO A 862 11.89 -16.39 -21.13
CA PRO A 862 11.77 -15.18 -21.93
C PRO A 862 11.78 -13.92 -21.06
N VAL A 863 12.53 -12.91 -21.50
CA VAL A 863 12.61 -11.60 -20.85
C VAL A 863 12.09 -10.53 -21.80
N VAL A 864 11.14 -9.73 -21.34
CA VAL A 864 10.52 -8.64 -22.10
C VAL A 864 10.87 -7.30 -21.47
N ALA A 865 11.23 -6.32 -22.30
CA ALA A 865 11.70 -5.02 -21.86
C ALA A 865 11.12 -3.86 -22.69
N SER A 866 11.04 -2.66 -22.09
CA SER A 866 10.69 -1.45 -22.83
C SER A 866 11.81 -0.98 -23.76
N ALA A 867 11.42 -0.37 -24.88
CA ALA A 867 12.35 0.39 -25.72
C ALA A 867 12.93 1.64 -25.04
N GLY A 868 12.24 2.19 -24.04
CA GLY A 868 12.59 3.45 -23.39
C GLY A 868 11.92 4.66 -24.06
N ASN A 869 11.75 5.74 -23.30
CA ASN A 869 10.92 6.89 -23.69
C ASN A 869 11.71 8.03 -24.36
N GLY A 870 12.92 7.77 -24.89
CA GLY A 870 13.82 8.78 -25.48
C GLY A 870 13.48 9.20 -26.94
N GLY A 871 12.38 8.69 -27.50
CA GLY A 871 11.97 8.99 -28.88
C GLY A 871 11.49 10.43 -29.08
N PRO A 872 11.22 10.86 -30.33
CA PRO A 872 11.23 10.06 -31.57
C PRO A 872 12.63 9.91 -32.21
N VAL A 873 13.69 10.41 -31.57
CA VAL A 873 15.01 10.53 -32.21
C VAL A 873 15.65 9.15 -32.46
N ALA A 874 16.10 8.89 -33.69
CA ALA A 874 16.56 7.56 -34.10
C ALA A 874 17.77 7.08 -33.27
N GLY A 875 17.70 5.86 -32.72
CA GLY A 875 18.77 5.31 -31.87
C GLY A 875 18.67 5.66 -30.38
N SER A 876 17.59 6.33 -29.95
CA SER A 876 17.29 6.63 -28.54
C SER A 876 16.84 5.42 -27.69
N ILE A 877 17.09 4.19 -28.15
CA ILE A 877 16.60 2.98 -27.50
C ILE A 877 17.49 2.61 -26.31
N ALA A 878 16.89 2.27 -25.17
CA ALA A 878 17.64 1.97 -23.95
C ALA A 878 18.38 0.62 -24.04
N HIS A 879 17.73 -0.41 -24.59
CA HIS A 879 18.27 -1.78 -24.67
C HIS A 879 18.02 -2.42 -26.04
N GLY A 880 19.02 -3.12 -26.57
CA GLY A 880 19.03 -3.71 -27.92
C GLY A 880 19.71 -5.08 -27.99
N ALA A 881 19.73 -5.84 -26.89
CA ALA A 881 20.29 -7.19 -26.89
C ALA A 881 19.33 -8.18 -27.58
N PRO A 882 19.78 -9.07 -28.48
CA PRO A 882 18.88 -9.89 -29.30
C PRO A 882 18.01 -10.89 -28.51
N TRP A 883 18.43 -11.24 -27.29
CA TRP A 883 17.70 -12.13 -26.39
C TRP A 883 16.61 -11.43 -25.56
N LEU A 884 16.68 -10.10 -25.40
CA LEU A 884 15.56 -9.30 -24.86
C LEU A 884 14.45 -9.19 -25.92
N PHE A 885 13.18 -9.22 -25.50
CA PHE A 885 12.06 -8.87 -26.38
C PHE A 885 11.68 -7.39 -26.14
N THR A 886 12.08 -6.49 -27.04
CA THR A 886 12.03 -5.04 -26.79
C THR A 886 10.76 -4.40 -27.36
N ILE A 887 9.95 -3.73 -26.53
CA ILE A 887 8.59 -3.31 -26.86
C ILE A 887 8.47 -1.78 -26.96
N GLY A 888 7.93 -1.31 -28.09
CA GLY A 888 7.57 0.10 -28.31
C GLY A 888 6.13 0.42 -27.91
N ALA A 889 5.87 1.70 -27.62
CA ALA A 889 4.53 2.21 -27.30
C ALA A 889 3.70 2.51 -28.55
N SER A 890 2.38 2.46 -28.42
CA SER A 890 1.43 2.91 -29.45
C SER A 890 0.07 3.30 -28.83
N THR A 891 -0.71 4.09 -29.57
CA THR A 891 -2.02 4.61 -29.13
C THR A 891 -3.14 3.58 -29.28
N LEU A 892 -4.17 3.73 -28.43
CA LEU A 892 -5.45 3.04 -28.53
C LEU A 892 -6.40 3.75 -29.51
N ASP A 893 -7.56 3.16 -29.79
CA ASP A 893 -8.69 3.87 -30.44
C ASP A 893 -9.64 4.55 -29.44
N ARG A 894 -9.15 4.82 -28.22
CA ARG A 894 -9.68 5.77 -27.24
C ARG A 894 -8.80 7.01 -27.22
N GLU A 895 -9.42 8.17 -27.09
CA GLU A 895 -8.79 9.48 -26.94
C GLU A 895 -9.59 10.25 -25.89
N PHE A 896 -8.94 10.78 -24.85
CA PHE A 896 -9.61 11.56 -23.82
C PHE A 896 -9.79 13.01 -24.28
N SER A 897 -11.02 13.41 -24.65
CA SER A 897 -11.28 14.71 -25.26
C SER A 897 -12.19 15.64 -24.46
N ALA A 898 -11.83 16.92 -24.41
CA ALA A 898 -12.62 18.02 -23.87
C ALA A 898 -13.11 18.96 -24.99
N THR A 899 -14.38 19.35 -24.95
CA THR A 899 -14.98 20.29 -25.92
C THR A 899 -15.03 21.69 -25.31
N VAL A 900 -14.34 22.64 -25.94
CA VAL A 900 -14.34 24.06 -25.56
C VAL A 900 -15.41 24.80 -26.37
N ALA A 901 -16.37 25.43 -25.67
CA ALA A 901 -17.42 26.24 -26.27
C ALA A 901 -17.14 27.74 -26.04
N LEU A 902 -16.98 28.51 -27.11
CA LEU A 902 -16.82 29.96 -27.03
C LEU A 902 -18.18 30.67 -26.94
N GLY A 903 -18.21 31.88 -26.37
CA GLY A 903 -19.45 32.67 -26.20
C GLY A 903 -20.18 33.01 -27.51
N ASN A 904 -19.51 32.90 -28.67
CA ASN A 904 -20.12 33.01 -30.01
C ASN A 904 -20.70 31.69 -30.55
N LYS A 905 -20.83 30.65 -29.69
CA LYS A 905 -21.31 29.30 -29.99
C LYS A 905 -20.43 28.47 -30.94
N LYS A 906 -19.20 28.89 -31.25
CA LYS A 906 -18.21 27.99 -31.88
C LYS A 906 -17.71 26.94 -30.88
N LEU A 907 -17.59 25.71 -31.35
CA LEU A 907 -17.08 24.56 -30.59
C LEU A 907 -15.72 24.12 -31.13
N PHE A 908 -14.81 23.79 -30.24
CA PHE A 908 -13.48 23.23 -30.54
C PHE A 908 -13.28 21.95 -29.73
N LYS A 909 -12.68 20.92 -30.33
CA LYS A 909 -12.30 19.69 -29.62
C LYS A 909 -10.80 19.74 -29.31
N GLY A 910 -10.44 19.48 -28.06
CA GLY A 910 -9.07 19.22 -27.62
C GLY A 910 -8.99 18.01 -26.70
N SER A 911 -7.85 17.76 -26.08
CA SER A 911 -7.57 16.54 -25.30
C SER A 911 -7.31 16.83 -23.82
N SER A 912 -7.93 16.06 -22.91
CA SER A 912 -7.81 16.23 -21.45
C SER A 912 -8.42 15.07 -20.65
N VAL A 913 -7.78 14.69 -19.53
CA VAL A 913 -8.27 13.71 -18.52
C VAL A 913 -8.77 14.36 -17.21
N ALA A 914 -9.06 15.67 -17.22
CA ALA A 914 -9.44 16.42 -16.01
C ALA A 914 -10.67 15.85 -15.30
N SER A 915 -10.47 15.25 -14.11
CA SER A 915 -11.46 14.40 -13.41
C SER A 915 -12.57 15.16 -12.66
N LYS A 916 -12.97 16.37 -13.11
CA LYS A 916 -13.90 17.26 -12.39
C LYS A 916 -14.77 18.08 -13.35
N SER A 917 -16.08 17.85 -13.32
CA SER A 917 -17.09 18.55 -14.13
C SER A 917 -17.44 19.98 -13.65
N LEU A 918 -16.66 20.58 -12.73
CA LEU A 918 -17.00 21.81 -12.00
C LEU A 918 -17.34 23.04 -12.89
N LEU A 919 -16.76 23.10 -14.09
CA LEU A 919 -16.95 24.18 -15.07
C LEU A 919 -17.99 23.86 -16.15
N ALA A 920 -18.51 22.63 -16.22
CA ALA A 920 -19.36 22.18 -17.32
C ALA A 920 -20.63 23.05 -17.43
N GLY A 921 -20.94 23.50 -18.64
CA GLY A 921 -22.10 24.35 -18.93
C GLY A 921 -22.02 25.81 -18.45
N LYS A 922 -20.87 26.27 -17.94
CA LYS A 922 -20.69 27.65 -17.46
C LYS A 922 -19.72 28.42 -18.38
N PHE A 923 -20.09 29.66 -18.72
CA PHE A 923 -19.22 30.58 -19.44
C PHE A 923 -18.40 31.42 -18.45
N TYR A 924 -17.10 31.54 -18.73
CA TYR A 924 -16.17 32.37 -17.99
C TYR A 924 -15.45 33.33 -18.95
N PRO A 925 -15.00 34.52 -18.51
CA PRO A 925 -14.25 35.42 -19.37
C PRO A 925 -12.90 34.78 -19.77
N LEU A 926 -12.48 35.00 -21.01
CA LEU A 926 -11.13 34.64 -21.45
C LEU A 926 -10.14 35.77 -21.16
N ILE A 927 -8.88 35.44 -20.92
CA ILE A 927 -7.76 36.40 -20.90
C ILE A 927 -6.55 35.82 -21.64
N ASN A 928 -5.98 36.57 -22.57
CA ASN A 928 -4.82 36.16 -23.37
C ASN A 928 -3.51 36.56 -22.65
N VAL A 929 -2.62 35.60 -22.40
CA VAL A 929 -1.31 35.86 -21.75
C VAL A 929 -0.49 36.88 -22.54
N ALA A 930 -0.58 36.90 -23.88
CA ALA A 930 0.18 37.83 -24.72
C ALA A 930 -0.31 39.29 -24.65
N GLU A 931 -1.54 39.54 -24.18
CA GLU A 931 -2.06 40.90 -23.92
C GLU A 931 -1.71 41.38 -22.50
N ALA A 932 -1.51 40.45 -21.56
CA ALA A 932 -0.97 40.72 -20.24
C ALA A 932 0.54 40.98 -20.30
N ARG A 933 0.94 42.16 -20.80
CA ARG A 933 2.33 42.66 -20.67
C ARG A 933 2.64 42.93 -19.20
N LEU A 934 3.08 41.90 -18.47
CA LEU A 934 3.51 41.98 -17.09
C LEU A 934 5.00 42.40 -17.01
N PRO A 935 5.32 43.65 -16.62
CA PRO A 935 6.66 43.95 -16.15
C PRO A 935 6.89 43.22 -14.82
N THR A 936 8.12 42.72 -14.62
CA THR A 936 8.49 42.00 -13.39
C THR A 936 8.23 42.85 -12.14
N ALA A 937 7.67 42.21 -11.09
CA ALA A 937 7.33 42.77 -9.77
C ALA A 937 5.96 43.49 -9.58
N GLN A 938 4.86 42.93 -10.11
CA GLN A 938 3.53 43.03 -9.47
C GLN A 938 2.81 41.66 -9.43
N PRO A 939 1.91 41.39 -8.46
CA PRO A 939 1.20 40.12 -8.36
C PRO A 939 0.16 39.94 -9.48
N ALA A 940 0.14 38.76 -10.13
CA ALA A 940 -0.77 38.46 -11.24
C ALA A 940 -2.23 38.23 -10.82
N ASP A 941 -2.47 37.77 -9.57
CA ASP A 941 -3.77 37.37 -9.00
C ASP A 941 -4.96 38.19 -9.50
N ALA A 942 -4.87 39.52 -9.39
CA ALA A 942 -5.98 40.44 -9.64
C ALA A 942 -6.47 40.46 -11.09
N GLN A 943 -5.67 40.00 -12.06
CA GLN A 943 -6.05 39.99 -13.48
C GLN A 943 -6.57 38.64 -13.97
N VAL A 944 -6.12 37.53 -13.41
CA VAL A 944 -6.49 36.16 -13.84
C VAL A 944 -7.60 35.53 -13.01
N ALA A 945 -7.83 35.99 -11.78
CA ALA A 945 -8.85 35.46 -10.88
C ALA A 945 -10.24 35.38 -11.54
N GLY A 946 -10.86 34.20 -11.50
CA GLY A 946 -12.21 33.96 -12.05
C GLY A 946 -12.30 33.84 -13.58
N LYS A 947 -11.17 33.84 -14.30
CA LYS A 947 -11.11 33.77 -15.77
C LYS A 947 -10.49 32.45 -16.25
N ILE A 948 -10.74 32.13 -17.52
CA ILE A 948 -10.00 31.09 -18.24
C ILE A 948 -8.81 31.75 -18.94
N ILE A 949 -7.60 31.30 -18.63
CA ILE A 949 -6.38 31.79 -19.25
C ILE A 949 -6.21 31.12 -20.62
N VAL A 950 -5.91 31.89 -21.65
CA VAL A 950 -5.51 31.40 -22.97
C VAL A 950 -4.02 31.67 -23.13
N CYS A 951 -3.22 30.62 -22.97
CA CYS A 951 -1.78 30.64 -23.22
C CYS A 951 -1.57 30.38 -24.72
N ILE A 952 -0.97 31.33 -25.43
CA ILE A 952 -0.66 31.19 -26.85
C ILE A 952 0.86 31.19 -27.00
N ARG A 953 1.41 30.05 -27.46
CA ARG A 953 2.85 29.69 -27.59
C ARG A 953 3.60 29.32 -26.31
N GLY A 954 4.40 28.26 -26.42
CA GLY A 954 5.71 28.13 -25.74
C GLY A 954 5.69 27.64 -24.30
N ILE A 955 4.56 27.15 -23.78
CA ILE A 955 4.44 26.70 -22.39
C ILE A 955 4.12 25.19 -22.39
N ASN A 956 5.02 24.39 -21.78
CA ASN A 956 4.81 22.97 -21.53
C ASN A 956 4.51 22.70 -20.05
N SER A 957 4.22 21.44 -19.70
CA SER A 957 3.89 21.01 -18.33
C SER A 957 4.94 21.41 -17.28
N ARG A 958 6.23 21.42 -17.64
CA ARG A 958 7.33 21.81 -16.74
C ARG A 958 7.44 23.33 -16.55
N VAL A 959 7.05 24.13 -17.54
CA VAL A 959 6.97 25.60 -17.43
C VAL A 959 5.76 26.00 -16.57
N VAL A 960 4.63 25.29 -16.66
CA VAL A 960 3.50 25.47 -15.72
C VAL A 960 3.97 25.27 -14.27
N LYS A 961 4.74 24.19 -14.02
CA LYS A 961 5.39 23.89 -12.73
C LYS A 961 6.38 24.98 -12.24
N GLY A 962 6.75 25.93 -13.11
CA GLY A 962 7.60 27.09 -12.80
C GLY A 962 6.86 28.43 -12.69
N HIS A 963 5.56 28.49 -13.00
CA HIS A 963 4.73 29.70 -12.97
C HIS A 963 3.43 29.51 -12.14
N GLU A 964 3.37 28.48 -11.29
CA GLU A 964 2.19 28.14 -10.47
C GLU A 964 1.66 29.34 -9.64
N ALA A 965 2.56 30.18 -9.13
CA ALA A 965 2.22 31.39 -8.37
C ALA A 965 1.62 32.53 -9.22
N GLU A 966 1.82 32.53 -10.55
CA GLU A 966 1.25 33.54 -11.46
C GLU A 966 -0.10 33.10 -12.05
N LEU A 967 -0.42 31.80 -11.95
CA LEU A 967 -1.64 31.18 -12.45
C LEU A 967 -2.70 30.97 -11.34
N ALA A 968 -2.39 31.37 -10.10
CA ALA A 968 -3.29 31.28 -8.96
C ALA A 968 -4.63 32.02 -9.20
N GLY A 969 -5.73 31.43 -8.70
CA GLY A 969 -7.08 32.00 -8.83
C GLY A 969 -7.74 31.87 -10.21
N ALA A 970 -7.03 31.45 -11.25
CA ALA A 970 -7.63 31.10 -12.54
C ALA A 970 -8.61 29.91 -12.41
N VAL A 971 -9.70 29.92 -13.17
CA VAL A 971 -10.71 28.83 -13.09
C VAL A 971 -10.48 27.71 -14.11
N GLY A 972 -9.66 27.93 -15.13
CA GLY A 972 -9.30 26.96 -16.16
C GLY A 972 -8.28 27.53 -17.14
N MET A 973 -7.76 26.70 -18.04
CA MET A 973 -6.70 27.09 -18.97
C MET A 973 -6.94 26.51 -20.38
N ILE A 974 -6.42 27.18 -21.41
CA ILE A 974 -6.39 26.72 -22.79
C ILE A 974 -4.96 26.88 -23.28
N LEU A 975 -4.27 25.78 -23.62
CA LEU A 975 -2.88 25.76 -24.05
C LEU A 975 -2.80 25.70 -25.59
N ALA A 976 -2.99 26.86 -26.22
CA ALA A 976 -2.76 27.03 -27.65
C ALA A 976 -1.25 27.09 -27.94
N ASN A 977 -0.58 25.95 -27.80
CA ASN A 977 0.74 25.79 -28.40
C ASN A 977 0.59 25.79 -29.93
N ASP A 978 1.39 26.62 -30.61
CA ASP A 978 1.68 26.42 -32.03
C ASP A 978 2.27 25.00 -32.20
N GLU A 979 2.22 24.45 -33.40
CA GLU A 979 2.57 23.06 -33.65
C GLU A 979 4.11 22.80 -33.55
N GLU A 980 4.70 22.91 -32.33
CA GLU A 980 6.11 22.80 -31.85
C GLU A 980 6.72 21.44 -31.34
N SER A 981 5.97 20.50 -30.74
CA SER A 981 6.52 19.27 -30.10
C SER A 981 5.61 18.03 -30.07
N GLY A 982 6.00 16.93 -30.76
CA GLY A 982 5.22 15.67 -30.82
C GLY A 982 5.39 14.69 -29.66
N SER A 983 6.03 15.08 -28.56
CA SER A 983 6.17 14.23 -27.37
C SER A 983 4.92 14.21 -26.48
N GLU A 984 4.00 15.17 -26.64
CA GLU A 984 2.91 15.44 -25.69
C GLU A 984 1.50 15.21 -26.29
N LEU A 985 1.29 14.04 -26.92
CA LEU A 985 -0.05 13.42 -27.06
C LEU A 985 -0.46 12.61 -25.82
N LEU A 986 0.34 12.67 -24.75
CA LEU A 986 0.12 11.99 -23.47
C LEU A 986 -0.92 12.78 -22.67
N SER A 987 -2.02 12.15 -22.25
CA SER A 987 -3.04 12.85 -21.46
C SER A 987 -2.68 12.86 -19.97
N ASP A 988 -1.78 13.77 -19.59
CA ASP A 988 -1.32 13.89 -18.20
C ASP A 988 -2.43 14.41 -17.26
N PRO A 989 -2.52 13.90 -16.01
CA PRO A 989 -3.62 14.17 -15.07
C PRO A 989 -3.57 15.56 -14.40
N HIS A 990 -3.80 16.62 -15.18
CA HIS A 990 -3.83 18.01 -14.70
C HIS A 990 -4.87 18.31 -13.60
N VAL A 991 -4.58 19.34 -12.81
CA VAL A 991 -5.43 19.87 -11.72
C VAL A 991 -6.48 20.88 -12.22
N LEU A 992 -6.26 21.46 -13.41
CA LEU A 992 -7.19 22.33 -14.15
C LEU A 992 -7.46 21.76 -15.56
N PRO A 993 -8.64 21.98 -16.17
CA PRO A 993 -8.91 21.54 -17.53
C PRO A 993 -8.09 22.34 -18.57
N ALA A 994 -7.62 21.65 -19.61
CA ALA A 994 -6.72 22.15 -20.67
C ALA A 994 -6.94 21.44 -22.04
N ALA A 995 -6.21 21.85 -23.09
CA ALA A 995 -6.23 21.30 -24.47
C ALA A 995 -4.96 21.74 -25.24
N HIS A 996 -4.43 20.94 -26.19
CA HIS A 996 -3.06 21.03 -26.79
C HIS A 996 -3.03 20.84 -28.35
N LEU A 997 -1.92 21.22 -29.03
CA LEU A 997 -1.61 21.07 -30.50
C LEU A 997 -0.07 20.86 -30.78
N THR A 998 0.38 20.69 -32.05
CA THR A 998 1.39 19.68 -32.56
C THR A 998 2.95 19.93 -32.63
N TYR A 999 3.73 19.85 -33.76
CA TYR A 999 5.20 19.43 -33.91
C TYR A 999 6.29 20.27 -34.72
N THR A 1000 7.49 20.63 -34.16
CA THR A 1000 8.90 20.59 -34.72
C THR A 1000 10.11 20.92 -33.76
N ASN A 1001 11.10 20.00 -33.64
CA ASN A 1001 12.60 20.10 -33.47
C ASN A 1001 13.26 21.12 -32.47
N ASP A 1002 14.29 20.86 -31.65
CA ASP A 1002 15.46 19.93 -31.53
C ASP A 1002 16.61 20.00 -32.57
N GLN A 1003 17.82 20.19 -32.05
CA GLN A 1003 19.11 20.15 -32.75
C GLN A 1003 20.26 19.57 -31.89
N ALA A 1004 20.05 19.38 -30.58
CA ALA A 1004 21.11 19.00 -29.63
C ALA A 1004 21.22 17.48 -29.46
N VAL A 1005 20.08 16.79 -29.33
CA VAL A 1005 20.05 15.32 -29.16
C VAL A 1005 20.59 14.62 -30.42
N MET A 1006 20.29 15.19 -31.59
CA MET A 1006 20.78 14.76 -32.91
C MET A 1006 22.31 14.83 -33.12
N ASN A 1007 23.07 15.45 -32.22
CA ASN A 1007 24.53 15.42 -32.24
C ASN A 1007 25.11 14.40 -31.24
N TYR A 1008 24.44 14.17 -30.11
CA TYR A 1008 24.80 13.13 -29.15
C TYR A 1008 24.65 11.72 -29.75
N ILE A 1009 23.50 11.45 -30.38
CA ILE A 1009 23.15 10.15 -30.99
C ILE A 1009 24.14 9.66 -32.06
N LYS A 1010 24.84 10.57 -32.76
CA LYS A 1010 25.85 10.22 -33.76
C LYS A 1010 27.14 9.63 -33.16
N SER A 1011 27.31 9.69 -31.84
CA SER A 1011 28.51 9.19 -31.16
C SER A 1011 28.37 7.76 -30.60
N THR A 1012 27.15 7.31 -30.29
CA THR A 1012 26.85 5.98 -29.74
C THR A 1012 26.71 4.91 -30.83
N LYS A 1013 27.66 3.99 -30.89
CA LYS A 1013 27.68 2.86 -31.84
C LYS A 1013 26.76 1.71 -31.41
N TYR A 1014 25.44 1.90 -31.46
CA TYR A 1014 24.50 0.76 -31.38
C TYR A 1014 24.33 0.04 -32.73
N GLU A 1015 24.11 -1.26 -32.67
CA GLU A 1015 24.32 -2.20 -33.77
C GLU A 1015 23.22 -2.13 -34.85
N GLN A 1016 23.61 -1.84 -36.10
CA GLN A 1016 22.66 -1.57 -37.20
C GLN A 1016 22.10 -2.86 -37.87
N PHE A 1017 22.51 -4.04 -37.41
CA PHE A 1017 22.16 -5.36 -37.97
C PHE A 1017 20.87 -5.99 -37.43
N LEU A 1018 20.30 -5.45 -36.34
CA LEU A 1018 19.03 -5.89 -35.77
C LEU A 1018 17.99 -4.78 -35.83
N LEU A 1019 16.72 -5.16 -35.94
CA LEU A 1019 15.60 -4.23 -35.90
C LEU A 1019 15.00 -4.21 -34.50
N HIS A 1020 15.11 -3.07 -33.82
CA HIS A 1020 14.39 -2.77 -32.60
C HIS A 1020 13.57 -1.47 -32.75
N PRO A 1021 12.47 -1.28 -31.99
CA PRO A 1021 11.83 -2.28 -31.12
C PRO A 1021 11.35 -3.49 -31.93
N ASP A 1022 11.08 -4.62 -31.29
CA ASP A 1022 10.68 -5.85 -31.97
C ASP A 1022 9.21 -5.79 -32.42
N VAL A 1023 8.34 -5.19 -31.60
CA VAL A 1023 6.90 -4.97 -31.82
C VAL A 1023 6.45 -3.70 -31.08
N THR A 1024 5.22 -3.25 -31.35
CA THR A 1024 4.50 -2.30 -30.48
C THR A 1024 3.31 -2.92 -29.78
N ALA A 1025 2.93 -2.33 -28.64
CA ALA A 1025 1.72 -2.65 -27.90
C ALA A 1025 1.08 -1.36 -27.35
N PRO A 1026 -0.14 -1.39 -26.78
CA PRO A 1026 -0.79 -0.20 -26.24
C PRO A 1026 0.02 0.40 -25.08
N GLY A 1027 0.45 1.64 -25.21
CA GLY A 1027 1.31 2.32 -24.24
C GLY A 1027 1.00 3.80 -24.05
N VAL A 1028 -0.12 4.28 -24.59
CA VAL A 1028 -0.62 5.64 -24.36
C VAL A 1028 -2.01 5.53 -23.75
N ASP A 1029 -2.27 6.34 -22.74
CA ASP A 1029 -3.50 6.41 -21.96
C ASP A 1029 -3.94 5.05 -21.39
N VAL A 1030 -3.01 4.27 -20.81
CA VAL A 1030 -3.28 2.94 -20.24
C VAL A 1030 -3.78 3.08 -18.80
N ILE A 1031 -4.98 2.54 -18.52
CA ILE A 1031 -5.54 2.49 -17.16
C ILE A 1031 -5.15 1.17 -16.51
N ALA A 1032 -4.46 1.23 -15.38
CA ALA A 1032 -4.13 0.09 -14.54
C ALA A 1032 -4.10 0.52 -13.07
N ALA A 1033 -3.78 -0.40 -12.15
CA ALA A 1033 -3.89 -0.16 -10.70
C ALA A 1033 -2.89 0.90 -10.20
N TYR A 1034 -3.02 1.39 -8.97
CA TYR A 1034 -2.02 2.28 -8.38
C TYR A 1034 -1.83 2.03 -6.89
N THR A 1035 -0.77 2.62 -6.32
CA THR A 1035 -0.65 2.70 -4.85
C THR A 1035 -1.57 3.80 -4.34
N GLU A 1036 -2.37 3.51 -3.31
CA GLU A 1036 -3.22 4.52 -2.66
C GLU A 1036 -2.42 5.43 -1.70
N VAL A 1037 -1.09 5.28 -1.68
CA VAL A 1037 -0.13 6.04 -0.86
C VAL A 1037 0.32 7.34 -1.54
N VAL A 1038 0.31 7.40 -2.88
CA VAL A 1038 0.81 8.50 -3.70
C VAL A 1038 -0.31 9.05 -4.58
N GLY A 1039 -0.33 10.36 -4.81
CA GLY A 1039 -1.31 11.02 -5.67
C GLY A 1039 -1.10 10.73 -7.16
N PRO A 1040 -2.13 10.87 -8.02
CA PRO A 1040 -2.04 10.55 -9.43
C PRO A 1040 -1.31 11.59 -10.29
N SER A 1041 -0.63 12.58 -9.71
CA SER A 1041 0.30 13.42 -10.47
C SER A 1041 1.50 13.83 -9.60
N GLU A 1042 2.62 14.17 -10.24
CA GLU A 1042 3.85 14.67 -9.58
C GLU A 1042 3.70 16.10 -8.99
N LEU A 1043 2.49 16.53 -8.64
CA LEU A 1043 2.20 17.85 -8.10
C LEU A 1043 1.87 17.71 -6.60
N PRO A 1044 2.59 18.39 -5.67
CA PRO A 1044 2.46 18.20 -4.22
C PRO A 1044 1.04 18.34 -3.65
N PHE A 1045 0.15 19.02 -4.39
CA PHE A 1045 -1.21 19.34 -3.97
C PHE A 1045 -2.26 18.34 -4.47
N ASP A 1046 -1.89 17.37 -5.31
CA ASP A 1046 -2.84 16.40 -5.88
C ASP A 1046 -3.12 15.23 -4.95
N LYS A 1047 -3.88 15.51 -3.88
CA LYS A 1047 -4.29 14.52 -2.86
C LYS A 1047 -5.39 13.55 -3.33
N ARG A 1048 -5.70 13.48 -4.64
CA ARG A 1048 -6.58 12.43 -5.16
C ARG A 1048 -5.97 11.07 -4.79
N ARG A 1049 -6.77 10.13 -4.28
CA ARG A 1049 -6.38 8.72 -4.15
C ARG A 1049 -7.27 7.93 -5.07
N THR A 1050 -6.67 7.11 -5.92
CA THR A 1050 -7.42 6.28 -6.87
C THR A 1050 -6.77 4.90 -6.96
N PRO A 1051 -7.54 3.80 -6.82
CA PRO A 1051 -7.00 2.46 -6.98
C PRO A 1051 -6.54 2.15 -8.40
N TYR A 1052 -6.90 2.99 -9.39
CA TYR A 1052 -6.50 2.90 -10.80
C TYR A 1052 -6.19 4.28 -11.40
N ILE A 1053 -5.17 4.38 -12.25
CA ILE A 1053 -4.73 5.63 -12.90
C ILE A 1053 -4.43 5.40 -14.40
N THR A 1054 -4.66 6.43 -15.22
CA THR A 1054 -4.18 6.53 -16.61
C THR A 1054 -2.71 6.94 -16.63
N MET A 1055 -1.82 6.14 -17.25
CA MET A 1055 -0.41 6.51 -17.49
C MET A 1055 0.00 6.17 -18.93
N SER A 1056 1.10 6.77 -19.39
CA SER A 1056 1.64 6.58 -20.75
C SER A 1056 3.16 6.39 -20.74
N GLY A 1057 3.65 5.53 -21.63
CA GLY A 1057 5.07 5.25 -21.87
C GLY A 1057 5.30 3.87 -22.49
N THR A 1058 6.52 3.61 -22.94
CA THR A 1058 6.96 2.24 -23.30
C THR A 1058 6.86 1.29 -22.10
N SER A 1059 6.96 1.86 -20.90
CA SER A 1059 6.64 1.34 -19.59
C SER A 1059 5.23 0.76 -19.43
N MET A 1060 4.26 1.22 -20.21
CA MET A 1060 2.87 0.73 -20.20
C MET A 1060 2.60 -0.23 -21.37
N SER A 1061 3.38 -0.18 -22.46
CA SER A 1061 3.27 -1.13 -23.58
C SER A 1061 4.02 -2.44 -23.37
N CYS A 1062 5.23 -2.40 -22.79
CA CYS A 1062 5.96 -3.60 -22.41
C CYS A 1062 5.10 -4.56 -21.56
N PRO A 1063 4.40 -4.13 -20.49
CA PRO A 1063 3.54 -5.00 -19.67
C PRO A 1063 2.57 -5.91 -20.43
N HIS A 1064 1.95 -5.40 -21.50
CA HIS A 1064 0.97 -6.14 -22.28
C HIS A 1064 1.55 -7.42 -22.90
N VAL A 1065 2.87 -7.52 -23.08
CA VAL A 1065 3.52 -8.60 -23.81
C VAL A 1065 3.90 -9.81 -22.94
N PRO A 1066 4.47 -9.68 -21.72
CA PRO A 1066 4.56 -10.75 -20.74
C PRO A 1066 3.24 -11.49 -20.49
N GLY A 1067 2.11 -10.78 -20.42
CA GLY A 1067 0.79 -11.43 -20.32
C GLY A 1067 0.47 -12.33 -21.51
N ILE A 1068 0.80 -11.89 -22.74
CA ILE A 1068 0.63 -12.68 -23.97
C ILE A 1068 1.60 -13.87 -23.99
N VAL A 1069 2.88 -13.63 -23.65
CA VAL A 1069 3.94 -14.65 -23.56
C VAL A 1069 3.56 -15.72 -22.53
N GLY A 1070 2.97 -15.33 -21.40
CA GLY A 1070 2.49 -16.23 -20.36
C GLY A 1070 1.32 -17.10 -20.80
N LEU A 1071 0.33 -16.53 -21.50
CA LEU A 1071 -0.76 -17.31 -22.11
C LEU A 1071 -0.23 -18.31 -23.17
N PHE A 1072 0.89 -18.01 -23.85
CA PHE A 1072 1.55 -18.96 -24.74
C PHE A 1072 2.39 -19.99 -23.99
N ARG A 1073 3.05 -19.64 -22.88
CA ARG A 1073 3.70 -20.61 -21.99
C ARG A 1073 2.72 -21.65 -21.46
N ALA A 1074 1.50 -21.25 -21.12
CA ALA A 1074 0.44 -22.15 -20.66
C ALA A 1074 -0.06 -23.14 -21.73
N ILE A 1075 0.01 -22.79 -23.02
CA ILE A 1075 -0.48 -23.63 -24.14
C ILE A 1075 0.67 -24.44 -24.77
N HIS A 1076 1.84 -23.83 -24.89
CA HIS A 1076 3.02 -24.32 -25.60
C HIS A 1076 4.24 -24.33 -24.66
N PRO A 1077 4.26 -25.14 -23.59
CA PRO A 1077 5.34 -25.15 -22.61
C PRO A 1077 6.70 -25.56 -23.20
N ASP A 1078 6.71 -26.32 -24.30
CA ASP A 1078 7.93 -26.75 -25.00
C ASP A 1078 8.53 -25.69 -25.94
N TRP A 1079 7.90 -24.52 -26.11
CA TRP A 1079 8.44 -23.46 -26.96
C TRP A 1079 9.57 -22.68 -26.27
N SER A 1080 10.62 -22.38 -27.02
CA SER A 1080 11.73 -21.52 -26.56
C SER A 1080 11.27 -20.05 -26.44
N PRO A 1081 12.01 -19.21 -25.70
CA PRO A 1081 11.85 -17.76 -25.71
C PRO A 1081 11.76 -17.17 -27.13
N THR A 1082 12.56 -17.68 -28.07
CA THR A 1082 12.63 -17.17 -29.44
C THR A 1082 11.54 -17.71 -30.35
N ALA A 1083 11.03 -18.93 -30.14
CA ALA A 1083 9.81 -19.40 -30.78
C ALA A 1083 8.61 -18.51 -30.41
N ILE A 1084 8.47 -18.16 -29.11
CA ILE A 1084 7.39 -17.27 -28.64
C ILE A 1084 7.57 -15.84 -29.17
N LYS A 1085 8.77 -15.25 -29.03
CA LYS A 1085 9.10 -13.93 -29.60
C LYS A 1085 8.84 -13.88 -31.11
N SER A 1086 9.27 -14.90 -31.84
CA SER A 1086 8.99 -15.04 -33.27
C SER A 1086 7.51 -15.06 -33.57
N ALA A 1087 6.70 -15.88 -32.88
CA ALA A 1087 5.27 -15.99 -33.14
C ALA A 1087 4.54 -14.65 -33.00
N ILE A 1088 4.91 -13.85 -32.00
CA ILE A 1088 4.35 -12.52 -31.76
C ILE A 1088 4.81 -11.51 -32.82
N MET A 1089 6.08 -11.53 -33.21
CA MET A 1089 6.61 -10.67 -34.28
C MET A 1089 5.98 -11.01 -35.64
N THR A 1090 5.94 -12.29 -36.04
CA THR A 1090 5.59 -12.69 -37.41
C THR A 1090 4.10 -12.57 -37.75
N THR A 1091 3.24 -12.47 -36.74
CA THR A 1091 1.76 -12.37 -36.90
C THR A 1091 1.19 -10.97 -36.57
N ALA A 1092 2.06 -10.00 -36.28
CA ALA A 1092 1.72 -8.63 -35.91
C ALA A 1092 0.83 -7.91 -36.95
N LYS A 1093 -0.06 -7.03 -36.47
CA LYS A 1093 -1.12 -6.41 -37.29
C LYS A 1093 -0.54 -5.46 -38.36
N THR A 1094 -0.97 -5.65 -39.60
CA THR A 1094 -0.34 -4.99 -40.76
C THR A 1094 -0.99 -3.68 -41.23
N LYS A 1095 -2.14 -3.28 -40.66
CA LYS A 1095 -2.87 -2.04 -40.99
C LYS A 1095 -3.47 -1.41 -39.72
N SER A 1096 -3.72 -0.10 -39.72
CA SER A 1096 -4.44 0.59 -38.65
C SER A 1096 -5.96 0.45 -38.80
N ASN A 1097 -6.71 0.85 -37.76
CA ASN A 1097 -8.17 0.78 -37.69
C ASN A 1097 -8.91 1.53 -38.83
N SER A 1098 -8.26 2.47 -39.52
CA SER A 1098 -8.83 3.20 -40.67
C SER A 1098 -8.38 2.66 -42.03
N LYS A 1099 -7.76 1.46 -42.07
CA LYS A 1099 -7.08 0.86 -43.24
C LYS A 1099 -5.91 1.69 -43.82
N LYS A 1100 -5.61 2.86 -43.24
CA LYS A 1100 -4.45 3.71 -43.58
C LYS A 1100 -3.13 3.04 -43.13
N ARG A 1101 -2.00 3.62 -43.55
CA ARG A 1101 -0.68 3.27 -43.01
C ARG A 1101 -0.59 3.74 -41.54
N ILE A 1102 0.28 3.11 -40.75
CA ILE A 1102 0.61 3.58 -39.40
C ILE A 1102 1.40 4.88 -39.55
N LEU A 1103 1.10 5.87 -38.71
CA LEU A 1103 1.80 7.15 -38.65
C LEU A 1103 2.68 7.19 -37.39
N ASP A 1104 3.72 8.01 -37.42
CA ASP A 1104 4.55 8.33 -36.27
C ASP A 1104 4.00 9.55 -35.51
N VAL A 1105 4.62 9.92 -34.39
CA VAL A 1105 4.15 11.03 -33.53
C VAL A 1105 4.30 12.43 -34.17
N ASP A 1106 5.11 12.55 -35.22
CA ASP A 1106 5.25 13.74 -36.07
C ASP A 1106 4.24 13.77 -37.24
N GLY A 1107 3.34 12.78 -37.32
CA GLY A 1107 2.38 12.62 -38.41
C GLY A 1107 2.93 12.02 -39.70
N GLN A 1108 4.24 11.75 -39.80
CA GLN A 1108 4.83 11.07 -40.95
C GLN A 1108 4.51 9.57 -40.97
N LEU A 1109 4.95 8.86 -42.02
CA LEU A 1109 4.80 7.41 -42.10
C LEU A 1109 5.79 6.71 -41.16
N ALA A 1110 5.28 6.15 -40.06
CA ALA A 1110 6.09 5.39 -39.10
C ALA A 1110 6.96 4.33 -39.81
N THR A 1111 8.19 4.23 -39.34
CA THR A 1111 9.16 3.26 -39.87
C THR A 1111 9.19 1.99 -39.02
N PRO A 1112 9.77 0.89 -39.51
CA PRO A 1112 10.10 -0.26 -38.68
C PRO A 1112 10.98 0.07 -37.45
N PHE A 1113 11.72 1.19 -37.42
CA PHE A 1113 12.45 1.61 -36.20
C PHE A 1113 11.55 2.24 -35.13
N ALA A 1114 10.29 2.56 -35.45
CA ALA A 1114 9.28 2.98 -34.49
C ALA A 1114 8.38 1.82 -34.05
N TYR A 1115 8.04 0.88 -34.95
CA TYR A 1115 7.06 -0.19 -34.68
C TYR A 1115 7.57 -1.64 -34.74
N GLY A 1116 8.82 -1.88 -35.15
CA GLY A 1116 9.36 -3.23 -35.33
C GLY A 1116 8.64 -4.04 -36.40
N ALA A 1117 8.10 -5.19 -35.99
CA ALA A 1117 7.20 -6.02 -36.79
C ALA A 1117 5.74 -5.51 -36.82
N ARG A 1118 5.40 -4.49 -36.02
CA ARG A 1118 4.11 -3.79 -35.79
C ARG A 1118 3.38 -4.25 -34.53
N HIS A 1119 2.15 -3.75 -34.36
CA HIS A 1119 1.32 -3.97 -33.18
C HIS A 1119 1.02 -5.45 -32.96
N VAL A 1120 1.21 -5.94 -31.72
CA VAL A 1120 0.96 -7.33 -31.32
C VAL A 1120 -0.45 -7.85 -31.67
N ASN A 1121 -0.55 -9.16 -31.89
CA ASN A 1121 -1.78 -9.82 -32.32
C ASN A 1121 -1.98 -11.22 -31.67
N PRO A 1122 -2.45 -11.29 -30.42
CA PRO A 1122 -2.43 -12.53 -29.62
C PRO A 1122 -3.13 -13.71 -30.29
N ASN A 1123 -4.29 -13.48 -30.92
CA ASN A 1123 -5.10 -14.56 -31.48
C ASN A 1123 -4.45 -15.24 -32.71
N LEU A 1124 -3.55 -14.56 -33.43
CA LEU A 1124 -2.76 -15.18 -34.50
C LEU A 1124 -1.43 -15.72 -33.97
N ALA A 1125 -0.76 -15.03 -33.04
CA ALA A 1125 0.48 -15.53 -32.43
C ALA A 1125 0.29 -16.86 -31.66
N ALA A 1126 -0.94 -17.19 -31.26
CA ALA A 1126 -1.31 -18.48 -30.67
C ALA A 1126 -1.11 -19.69 -31.62
N ASN A 1127 -1.21 -19.46 -32.93
CA ASN A 1127 -0.87 -20.41 -33.99
C ASN A 1127 -0.23 -19.62 -35.17
N PRO A 1128 1.11 -19.50 -35.19
CA PRO A 1128 1.83 -18.79 -36.24
C PRO A 1128 2.12 -19.66 -37.48
N GLY A 1129 1.93 -20.99 -37.42
CA GLY A 1129 2.42 -21.93 -38.43
C GLY A 1129 3.94 -22.16 -38.37
N LEU A 1130 4.76 -21.14 -38.65
CA LEU A 1130 6.23 -21.21 -38.56
C LEU A 1130 6.82 -20.22 -37.55
N VAL A 1131 7.92 -20.61 -36.91
CA VAL A 1131 8.73 -19.75 -36.02
C VAL A 1131 10.21 -19.75 -36.41
N TYR A 1132 10.89 -18.63 -36.21
CA TYR A 1132 12.34 -18.49 -36.25
C TYR A 1132 12.90 -18.86 -34.87
N ASP A 1133 13.14 -20.16 -34.66
CA ASP A 1133 13.66 -20.68 -33.41
C ASP A 1133 15.20 -20.49 -33.31
N THR A 1134 15.73 -20.34 -32.10
CA THR A 1134 17.16 -20.19 -31.85
C THR A 1134 17.57 -20.94 -30.58
N ASN A 1135 18.87 -21.14 -30.38
CA ASN A 1135 19.40 -21.65 -29.12
C ASN A 1135 20.58 -20.82 -28.63
N VAL A 1136 21.09 -21.14 -27.43
CA VAL A 1136 22.21 -20.41 -26.79
C VAL A 1136 23.43 -20.28 -27.70
N ILE A 1137 23.73 -21.28 -28.54
CA ILE A 1137 24.87 -21.25 -29.46
C ILE A 1137 24.66 -20.25 -30.61
N ASP A 1138 23.43 -19.97 -31.04
CA ASP A 1138 23.17 -18.87 -31.99
C ASP A 1138 23.53 -17.51 -31.38
N TYR A 1139 23.25 -17.29 -30.09
CA TYR A 1139 23.66 -16.06 -29.39
C TYR A 1139 25.17 -16.00 -29.12
N LEU A 1140 25.82 -17.11 -28.77
CA LEU A 1140 27.28 -17.11 -28.62
C LEU A 1140 27.99 -16.86 -29.96
N ASN A 1141 27.45 -17.37 -31.07
CA ASN A 1141 27.94 -17.04 -32.41
C ASN A 1141 27.70 -15.57 -32.79
N PHE A 1142 26.58 -14.97 -32.37
CA PHE A 1142 26.32 -13.54 -32.52
C PHE A 1142 27.37 -12.70 -31.78
N LEU A 1143 27.74 -13.09 -30.55
CA LEU A 1143 28.81 -12.42 -29.80
C LEU A 1143 30.19 -12.62 -30.45
N CYS A 1144 30.51 -13.84 -30.90
CA CYS A 1144 31.74 -14.09 -31.68
C CYS A 1144 31.81 -13.23 -32.96
N ALA A 1145 30.70 -13.05 -33.66
CA ALA A 1145 30.61 -12.22 -34.87
C ALA A 1145 30.72 -10.71 -34.58
N HIS A 1146 30.42 -10.27 -33.36
CA HIS A 1146 30.70 -8.91 -32.87
C HIS A 1146 32.11 -8.75 -32.26
N GLY A 1147 32.95 -9.78 -32.31
CA GLY A 1147 34.37 -9.71 -31.91
C GLY A 1147 34.65 -10.03 -30.44
N TYR A 1148 33.65 -10.44 -29.66
CA TYR A 1148 33.88 -10.93 -28.30
C TYR A 1148 34.65 -12.25 -28.34
N ASN A 1149 35.79 -12.32 -27.63
CA ASN A 1149 36.65 -13.50 -27.61
C ASN A 1149 36.13 -14.59 -26.64
N SER A 1150 36.70 -15.79 -26.73
CA SER A 1150 36.30 -16.95 -25.91
C SER A 1150 36.48 -16.77 -24.39
N THR A 1151 37.36 -15.88 -23.93
CA THR A 1151 37.49 -15.55 -22.50
C THR A 1151 36.32 -14.69 -22.05
N PHE A 1152 36.01 -13.61 -22.78
CA PHE A 1152 34.86 -12.76 -22.48
C PHE A 1152 33.53 -13.52 -22.59
N ILE A 1153 33.41 -14.46 -23.54
CA ILE A 1153 32.22 -15.31 -23.64
C ILE A 1153 32.13 -16.27 -22.44
N LEU A 1154 33.24 -16.81 -21.93
CA LEU A 1154 33.22 -17.62 -20.71
C LEU A 1154 32.77 -16.79 -19.49
N GLU A 1155 33.28 -15.57 -19.33
CA GLU A 1155 32.93 -14.66 -18.25
C GLU A 1155 31.45 -14.22 -18.32
N PHE A 1156 30.99 -13.78 -19.49
CA PHE A 1156 29.61 -13.31 -19.72
C PHE A 1156 28.57 -14.43 -19.62
N SER A 1157 28.84 -15.59 -20.23
CA SER A 1157 27.86 -16.66 -20.37
C SER A 1157 27.95 -17.75 -19.30
N GLY A 1158 29.08 -17.87 -18.59
CA GLY A 1158 29.38 -19.03 -17.75
C GLY A 1158 29.47 -20.35 -18.55
N VAL A 1159 29.80 -20.30 -19.84
CA VAL A 1159 29.97 -21.48 -20.71
C VAL A 1159 31.30 -21.39 -21.46
N PRO A 1160 32.19 -22.40 -21.35
CA PRO A 1160 33.39 -22.48 -22.19
C PRO A 1160 33.00 -22.65 -23.66
N TYR A 1161 33.21 -21.62 -24.48
CA TYR A 1161 32.85 -21.63 -25.90
C TYR A 1161 33.98 -21.13 -26.79
N LYS A 1162 34.37 -21.94 -27.79
CA LYS A 1162 35.37 -21.55 -28.79
C LYS A 1162 34.66 -20.94 -29.99
N CYS A 1163 34.95 -19.67 -30.28
CA CYS A 1163 34.39 -19.00 -31.45
C CYS A 1163 34.77 -19.69 -32.78
N PRO A 1164 33.83 -19.84 -33.73
CA PRO A 1164 34.15 -20.26 -35.09
C PRO A 1164 35.06 -19.23 -35.79
N GLU A 1165 35.96 -19.71 -36.65
CA GLU A 1165 36.91 -18.87 -37.40
C GLU A 1165 36.23 -17.86 -38.36
N LYS A 1166 34.94 -18.04 -38.64
CA LYS A 1166 34.12 -17.22 -39.54
C LYS A 1166 32.69 -17.01 -39.02
N ALA A 1167 32.54 -16.66 -37.75
CA ALA A 1167 31.24 -16.26 -37.20
C ALA A 1167 30.64 -15.07 -37.99
N SER A 1168 29.33 -15.11 -38.28
CA SER A 1168 28.69 -14.12 -39.16
C SER A 1168 27.26 -13.78 -38.73
N LEU A 1169 26.97 -12.47 -38.66
CA LEU A 1169 25.64 -11.94 -38.36
C LEU A 1169 24.59 -12.30 -39.43
N ALA A 1170 25.03 -12.61 -40.65
CA ALA A 1170 24.17 -13.07 -41.73
C ALA A 1170 23.54 -14.46 -41.46
N GLU A 1171 24.05 -15.22 -40.48
CA GLU A 1171 23.50 -16.53 -40.08
C GLU A 1171 22.66 -16.49 -38.80
N PHE A 1172 22.68 -15.38 -38.06
CA PHE A 1172 21.94 -15.25 -36.80
C PHE A 1172 20.42 -15.22 -37.07
N ASN A 1173 19.70 -16.20 -36.53
CA ASN A 1173 18.35 -16.55 -36.98
C ASN A 1173 17.24 -15.67 -36.36
N TYR A 1174 17.14 -14.42 -36.79
CA TYR A 1174 16.20 -13.44 -36.24
C TYR A 1174 14.89 -13.30 -37.05
N PRO A 1175 13.72 -13.02 -36.43
CA PRO A 1175 12.44 -12.87 -37.14
C PRO A 1175 12.34 -11.68 -38.11
N SER A 1176 13.31 -10.76 -38.08
CA SER A 1176 13.49 -9.67 -39.04
C SER A 1176 14.88 -9.73 -39.70
N ILE A 1177 15.07 -8.96 -40.77
CA ILE A 1177 16.32 -8.91 -41.52
C ILE A 1177 16.72 -7.45 -41.77
N SER A 1178 17.88 -7.04 -41.24
CA SER A 1178 18.52 -5.75 -41.55
C SER A 1178 19.78 -5.95 -42.39
N VAL A 1179 20.00 -5.05 -43.36
CA VAL A 1179 21.26 -4.89 -44.10
C VAL A 1179 21.70 -3.44 -43.93
N PRO A 1180 22.64 -3.13 -43.01
CA PRO A 1180 23.04 -1.76 -42.71
C PRO A 1180 24.04 -1.15 -43.71
N ASP A 1181 24.53 -1.95 -44.65
CA ASP A 1181 25.28 -1.51 -45.82
C ASP A 1181 25.01 -2.48 -46.98
N LEU A 1182 24.46 -1.97 -48.09
CA LEU A 1182 24.26 -2.69 -49.35
C LEU A 1182 25.15 -2.14 -50.48
N ASN A 1183 26.45 -2.07 -50.25
CA ASN A 1183 27.49 -1.82 -51.26
C ASN A 1183 27.60 -2.90 -52.36
N GLY A 1184 26.93 -4.06 -52.21
CA GLY A 1184 26.91 -5.14 -53.21
C GLY A 1184 25.87 -6.22 -52.89
N PRO A 1185 25.89 -7.37 -53.59
CA PRO A 1185 25.04 -8.50 -53.24
C PRO A 1185 25.32 -9.05 -51.83
N VAL A 1186 24.30 -9.05 -50.97
CA VAL A 1186 24.38 -9.58 -49.60
C VAL A 1186 23.38 -10.71 -49.45
N THR A 1187 23.84 -11.91 -49.07
CA THR A 1187 23.00 -13.08 -48.81
C THR A 1187 22.94 -13.35 -47.31
N ILE A 1188 21.72 -13.45 -46.78
CA ILE A 1188 21.42 -13.72 -45.38
C ILE A 1188 20.68 -15.05 -45.27
N THR A 1189 21.09 -15.90 -44.33
CA THR A 1189 20.48 -17.21 -44.09
C THR A 1189 19.47 -17.11 -42.94
N ARG A 1190 18.34 -17.81 -43.08
CA ARG A 1190 17.33 -17.97 -42.03
C ARG A 1190 16.88 -19.43 -41.94
N ARG A 1191 16.34 -19.77 -40.78
CA ARG A 1191 15.84 -21.10 -40.42
C ARG A 1191 14.45 -20.96 -39.83
N VAL A 1192 13.50 -21.75 -40.31
CA VAL A 1192 12.11 -21.73 -39.83
C VAL A 1192 11.68 -23.13 -39.48
N LYS A 1193 11.06 -23.26 -38.31
CA LYS A 1193 10.56 -24.48 -37.70
C LYS A 1193 9.05 -24.47 -37.79
N ASN A 1194 8.47 -25.52 -38.37
CA ASN A 1194 7.02 -25.70 -38.35
C ASN A 1194 6.58 -26.11 -36.94
N VAL A 1195 5.61 -25.40 -36.36
CA VAL A 1195 5.02 -25.75 -35.05
C VAL A 1195 3.67 -26.47 -35.18
N GLU A 1196 3.14 -26.58 -36.40
CA GLU A 1196 1.81 -27.11 -36.71
C GLU A 1196 1.86 -28.42 -37.52
N ALA A 1197 0.68 -28.85 -38.00
CA ALA A 1197 0.50 -29.97 -38.92
C ALA A 1197 1.37 -29.86 -40.20
N PRO A 1198 1.56 -30.98 -40.96
CA PRO A 1198 2.30 -30.95 -42.23
C PRO A 1198 1.70 -29.98 -43.24
N GLY A 1199 2.55 -29.31 -44.02
CA GLY A 1199 2.09 -28.29 -44.98
C GLY A 1199 3.22 -27.68 -45.81
N THR A 1200 2.86 -27.01 -46.90
CA THR A 1200 3.79 -26.34 -47.80
C THR A 1200 3.56 -24.84 -47.78
N TYR A 1201 4.60 -24.10 -47.39
CA TYR A 1201 4.61 -22.64 -47.35
C TYR A 1201 5.24 -22.09 -48.62
N THR A 1202 4.71 -20.99 -49.15
CA THR A 1202 5.26 -20.26 -50.30
C THR A 1202 5.60 -18.82 -49.89
N VAL A 1203 6.70 -18.26 -50.42
CA VAL A 1203 7.13 -16.91 -50.05
C VAL A 1203 6.62 -15.85 -51.03
N LYS A 1204 6.08 -14.76 -50.46
CA LYS A 1204 5.78 -13.53 -51.18
C LYS A 1204 6.65 -12.40 -50.64
N VAL A 1205 7.45 -11.80 -51.52
CA VAL A 1205 8.39 -10.75 -51.16
C VAL A 1205 7.86 -9.39 -51.62
N LYS A 1206 7.86 -8.41 -50.70
CA LYS A 1206 7.78 -6.99 -51.03
C LYS A 1206 9.15 -6.36 -50.72
N ALA A 1207 9.99 -6.29 -51.74
CA ALA A 1207 11.34 -5.73 -51.61
C ALA A 1207 11.32 -4.23 -51.21
N PRO A 1208 12.37 -3.73 -50.52
CA PRO A 1208 12.57 -2.30 -50.32
C PRO A 1208 12.74 -1.53 -51.64
N PRO A 1209 12.38 -0.24 -51.72
CA PRO A 1209 12.66 0.60 -52.88
C PRO A 1209 14.14 0.57 -53.30
N LYS A 1210 14.41 0.50 -54.62
CA LYS A 1210 15.74 0.36 -55.24
C LYS A 1210 16.54 -0.92 -54.89
N VAL A 1211 15.98 -1.85 -54.10
CA VAL A 1211 16.61 -3.13 -53.75
C VAL A 1211 15.85 -4.28 -54.41
N SER A 1212 16.57 -5.23 -54.98
CA SER A 1212 16.02 -6.52 -55.39
C SER A 1212 16.25 -7.54 -54.28
N VAL A 1213 15.25 -8.36 -53.98
CA VAL A 1213 15.30 -9.37 -52.91
C VAL A 1213 14.81 -10.69 -53.47
N VAL A 1214 15.70 -11.68 -53.49
CA VAL A 1214 15.44 -13.05 -53.96
C VAL A 1214 15.44 -13.99 -52.75
N VAL A 1215 14.50 -14.93 -52.69
CA VAL A 1215 14.40 -15.92 -51.61
C VAL A 1215 14.46 -17.33 -52.19
N GLU A 1216 15.38 -18.14 -51.68
CA GLU A 1216 15.70 -19.47 -52.21
C GLU A 1216 15.77 -20.52 -51.07
N PRO A 1217 15.01 -21.63 -51.15
CA PRO A 1217 13.94 -21.90 -52.13
C PRO A 1217 12.73 -20.94 -51.94
N SER A 1218 11.88 -20.84 -52.95
CA SER A 1218 10.65 -20.03 -52.89
C SER A 1218 9.45 -20.75 -52.25
N SER A 1219 9.59 -22.05 -51.98
CA SER A 1219 8.64 -22.89 -51.24
C SER A 1219 9.35 -23.78 -50.22
N LEU A 1220 8.66 -24.10 -49.12
CA LEU A 1220 9.15 -24.94 -48.02
C LEU A 1220 8.08 -25.96 -47.65
N GLU A 1221 8.34 -27.24 -47.93
CA GLU A 1221 7.48 -28.37 -47.57
C GLU A 1221 7.92 -28.95 -46.21
N PHE A 1222 7.01 -29.02 -45.24
CA PHE A 1222 7.21 -29.62 -43.92
C PHE A 1222 6.34 -30.86 -43.76
N LYS A 1223 6.95 -31.98 -43.38
CA LYS A 1223 6.30 -33.29 -43.29
C LYS A 1223 5.77 -33.61 -41.89
N LYS A 1224 6.10 -32.78 -40.90
CA LYS A 1224 5.60 -32.86 -39.51
C LYS A 1224 5.85 -31.55 -38.74
N ALA A 1225 5.22 -31.43 -37.58
CA ALA A 1225 5.62 -30.46 -36.55
C ALA A 1225 7.07 -30.72 -36.08
N GLY A 1226 7.76 -29.66 -35.67
CA GLY A 1226 9.15 -29.68 -35.20
C GLY A 1226 10.20 -29.82 -36.30
N GLU A 1227 9.83 -29.95 -37.58
CA GLU A 1227 10.79 -29.93 -38.69
C GLU A 1227 11.27 -28.51 -38.99
N GLU A 1228 12.59 -28.32 -39.12
CA GLU A 1228 13.24 -27.06 -39.47
C GLU A 1228 13.72 -27.08 -40.93
N LYS A 1229 13.56 -25.96 -41.65
CA LYS A 1229 14.14 -25.74 -42.98
C LYS A 1229 14.95 -24.45 -43.02
N LYS A 1230 16.02 -24.46 -43.83
CA LYS A 1230 16.81 -23.27 -44.18
C LYS A 1230 16.27 -22.61 -45.45
N PHE A 1231 16.36 -21.28 -45.50
CA PHE A 1231 16.23 -20.49 -46.73
C PHE A 1231 17.25 -19.35 -46.73
N MET A 1232 17.61 -18.90 -47.93
CA MET A 1232 18.51 -17.77 -48.16
C MET A 1232 17.71 -16.57 -48.67
N VAL A 1233 18.09 -15.36 -48.25
CA VAL A 1233 17.54 -14.08 -48.70
C VAL A 1233 18.68 -13.24 -49.28
N THR A 1234 18.70 -13.06 -50.59
CA THR A 1234 19.75 -12.32 -51.29
C THR A 1234 19.24 -10.94 -51.71
N PHE A 1235 19.86 -9.91 -51.15
CA PHE A 1235 19.63 -8.51 -51.47
C PHE A 1235 20.65 -8.05 -52.53
N LYS A 1236 20.22 -7.33 -53.57
CA LYS A 1236 21.13 -6.71 -54.56
C LYS A 1236 20.62 -5.30 -54.94
N PRO A 1237 21.49 -4.28 -55.01
CA PRO A 1237 21.09 -2.93 -55.43
C PRO A 1237 20.68 -2.92 -56.91
N VAL A 1238 19.67 -2.11 -57.26
CA VAL A 1238 19.06 -2.10 -58.61
C VAL A 1238 19.44 -0.85 -59.43
N MET A 1239 19.93 0.21 -58.79
CA MET A 1239 20.46 1.41 -59.45
C MET A 1239 21.60 2.03 -58.64
N ASN A 1240 22.59 2.58 -59.33
CA ASN A 1240 23.62 3.43 -58.72
C ASN A 1240 23.03 4.82 -58.38
N GLY A 1241 23.14 5.25 -57.13
CA GLY A 1241 22.75 6.59 -56.69
C GLY A 1241 22.16 6.61 -55.27
N MET A 1242 22.94 7.17 -54.34
CA MET A 1242 22.67 7.23 -52.90
C MET A 1242 21.21 7.60 -52.57
N LEU A 1243 20.59 6.80 -51.71
CA LEU A 1243 19.70 7.29 -50.66
C LEU A 1243 20.50 7.14 -49.38
N LYS A 1244 20.75 8.21 -48.62
CA LYS A 1244 21.56 8.15 -47.39
C LYS A 1244 20.81 7.50 -46.22
N ASP A 1245 19.54 7.17 -46.44
CA ASP A 1245 18.55 6.79 -45.45
C ASP A 1245 18.10 5.34 -45.63
N TYR A 1246 17.53 4.76 -44.57
CA TYR A 1246 17.04 3.39 -44.58
C TYR A 1246 15.77 3.22 -45.44
N THR A 1247 15.68 2.06 -46.10
CA THR A 1247 14.57 1.62 -46.94
C THR A 1247 13.94 0.35 -46.38
N PHE A 1248 12.64 0.14 -46.63
CA PHE A 1248 11.84 -0.85 -45.89
C PHE A 1248 10.98 -1.75 -46.79
N GLY A 1249 10.97 -3.05 -46.47
CA GLY A 1249 10.21 -4.10 -47.15
C GLY A 1249 9.65 -5.15 -46.18
N HIS A 1250 9.19 -6.28 -46.71
CA HIS A 1250 8.90 -7.49 -45.94
C HIS A 1250 8.91 -8.74 -46.83
N LEU A 1251 9.19 -9.90 -46.26
CA LEU A 1251 8.77 -11.19 -46.82
C LEU A 1251 7.59 -11.74 -46.01
N THR A 1252 6.77 -12.59 -46.63
CA THR A 1252 5.69 -13.32 -45.97
C THR A 1252 5.62 -14.73 -46.53
N TRP A 1253 5.78 -15.72 -45.67
CA TRP A 1253 5.47 -17.12 -45.98
C TRP A 1253 3.97 -17.38 -45.77
N SER A 1254 3.34 -18.19 -46.60
CA SER A 1254 1.94 -18.57 -46.43
C SER A 1254 1.62 -19.96 -46.98
N ASP A 1255 0.72 -20.67 -46.30
CA ASP A 1255 0.26 -22.02 -46.64
C ASP A 1255 -1.23 -22.04 -47.04
N SER A 1256 -1.78 -23.24 -47.26
CA SER A 1256 -3.19 -23.46 -47.57
C SER A 1256 -4.14 -23.33 -46.37
N ASN A 1257 -3.62 -23.29 -45.14
CA ASN A 1257 -4.43 -23.23 -43.91
C ASN A 1257 -4.69 -21.79 -43.45
N GLY A 1258 -4.07 -20.81 -44.11
CA GLY A 1258 -4.24 -19.38 -43.82
C GLY A 1258 -3.17 -18.79 -42.90
N HIS A 1259 -2.08 -19.51 -42.62
CA HIS A 1259 -0.97 -18.96 -41.85
C HIS A 1259 -0.22 -17.90 -42.68
N HIS A 1260 0.19 -16.80 -42.04
CA HIS A 1260 0.89 -15.67 -42.68
C HIS A 1260 2.09 -15.23 -41.83
N VAL A 1261 3.24 -15.85 -42.06
CA VAL A 1261 4.47 -15.62 -41.28
C VAL A 1261 5.27 -14.50 -41.92
N LYS A 1262 5.25 -13.31 -41.32
CA LYS A 1262 5.76 -12.08 -41.93
C LYS A 1262 7.01 -11.52 -41.24
N SER A 1263 8.06 -11.29 -42.01
CA SER A 1263 9.33 -10.71 -41.52
C SER A 1263 9.61 -9.35 -42.15
N PRO A 1264 9.83 -8.28 -41.35
CA PRO A 1264 10.31 -7.00 -41.86
C PRO A 1264 11.67 -7.13 -42.55
N LEU A 1265 11.85 -6.37 -43.63
CA LEU A 1265 13.16 -6.15 -44.27
C LEU A 1265 13.56 -4.69 -44.11
N VAL A 1266 14.80 -4.45 -43.70
CA VAL A 1266 15.39 -3.12 -43.51
C VAL A 1266 16.70 -3.09 -44.29
N VAL A 1267 16.92 -2.08 -45.13
CA VAL A 1267 18.14 -1.96 -45.94
C VAL A 1267 18.58 -0.51 -46.03
N LYS A 1268 19.83 -0.24 -45.66
CA LYS A 1268 20.49 1.04 -45.87
C LYS A 1268 21.36 0.96 -47.13
N HIS A 1269 21.36 2.00 -47.94
CA HIS A 1269 22.40 2.20 -48.95
C HIS A 1269 23.52 3.06 -48.36
N ALA A 1270 24.75 2.85 -48.84
CA ALA A 1270 25.86 3.76 -48.62
C ALA A 1270 25.66 5.08 -49.41
#